data_AF-A0A6G8FYB6-F1
#
_entry.id   AF-A0A6G8FYB6-F1
#
_cell.length_a   1.000
_cell.length_b   1.000
_cell.length_c   1.000
_cell.angle_alpha   90.00
_cell.angle_beta   90.00
_cell.angle_gamma   90.00
#
_symmetry.space_group_name_H-M   'P 1'
#
loop_
_entity.id
_entity.type
_entity.pdbx_description
1 polymer ?
#
loop_
_entity_poly.entity_id
_entity_poly.type
_entity_poly.pdbx_seq_one_letter_code
_entity_poly.pdbx_strand_id
1 'polypeptide(L)'
;MGGARLLRRRLGSHPVAVAAIAVSVLASLVVVTALQVLSAAITDAGVRSALVVPPAERSLVLSAALRPGDLAAVDAAFTRGVAGLPSSTVTRVGTATTRSLPGRATTDRALLADVRGIDGAARLTVGRWPVRPDDAAARGRGRVEVALPDAAADGLGVGVGDTLRLGDLIDPKAPVLTVEVVGTFLPRSPQDGLWADLPLGLEGVTESDFTTYGPFVVAAGTFDGPLVGSSTVTWRATPDLGGVRVGDVDRLSAQVDDAVTGLRRVVGLPLVEGSPETAQPPSVPAGSPRVVTALPALVDEAGLVGDRVRVSLLTPTVLLVLLGTVALVGAAALLAALRDTETRLLRTRGASTARLAGFALGDAVVVAALGVLGTSLAAPVLAHLVAGSDGPVWSVAAVRDPVLWRTALPLAVLAVVVTVLTTLWVGRARGGGGGRTRAGGLRLAAGSGLDVVLVLLGVLAAVQLRRYDAVGETTVDPLTTAAPALVVAGLSVVCLRLLPVLARVAAGWGARRPGLDAAWGGWQFARRAAGQSGTLLLVLLAVAMGTIALGHRATVDRAITDQSAFDTGSPVRVVREVSGPASAATGDLVDDAAGGAARVSPVWRGTVDLGGVSDVTVLGVDARAAATVMSPRPDTLDAPWSTVTDRLVRARDLGGGVPLPGSPQRLVVTAKVVTDSPLAVDGFAGSVRVRDARGLVSSVPLGPVSSTQRDLTADLRGLGLVPPLAVVGVSVPLPDYVYYFLPEPTFDLVVSGLTADGAPVALGNELRPSSDRLGLWQAARAGAARPVPAVVTRQVADALQVGAGRQVTLPLGVRDLSITVVSVVDSLPTAQVPARGILLDLPTVEATPERVGGGSDVRSRTVLDPQEWWAAPADPEAAARVVRAKAPYGTIVLVADEQVRERLADPVNAGMRSAMLLVTLASVLLAGVGFAASTAALGRARRHENAVLLALGMPPGRIRSVLVLERVLVVLVTVLVGLLLGVLAAVTVVPLLVGGDGHPQVPSVLVRLPVGSLAGYALLLLLALVVVGAAVLRSTSRDLAGELREGRRRDRSRTRTPRGAPARPGGGPERPVGPGAVVARSPRRPGAGRRPRPAGRGHRRLPRRHAAGRVGRRRRGRGRHRGRGPRPGPRDRAALRAGALARPSRTVRDPRGRAAGPLRGGRRGAARGRRARRHPPARNADLGRPERLRDHRPAGRHDAATRRLAGRRPRPERAGLARAVGHRGRPRGADHHALGRAPRQGPRHRRRARRPRRVHRQGLGRRGR
;
A
#
# COMPACT_ATOMS: atom_id res chain seq x y z
N MET A 1 -4.70 37.20 49.92
CA MET A 1 -5.96 37.07 49.14
C MET A 1 -6.00 37.80 47.77
N GLY A 2 -5.13 38.77 47.45
CA GLY A 2 -5.31 39.60 46.25
C GLY A 2 -5.22 38.90 44.87
N GLY A 3 -4.29 37.95 44.70
CA GLY A 3 -3.93 37.38 43.38
C GLY A 3 -5.10 36.75 42.60
N ALA A 4 -5.87 35.87 43.22
CA ALA A 4 -6.99 35.19 42.55
C ALA A 4 -8.12 36.16 42.13
N ARG A 5 -8.39 37.21 42.94
CA ARG A 5 -9.36 38.26 42.58
C ARG A 5 -8.88 39.10 41.40
N LEU A 6 -7.56 39.35 41.31
CA LEU A 6 -6.94 40.03 40.17
C LEU A 6 -7.05 39.16 38.90
N LEU A 7 -6.67 37.88 38.98
CA LEU A 7 -6.74 36.93 37.86
C LEU A 7 -8.17 36.83 37.29
N ARG A 8 -9.18 36.64 38.16
CA ARG A 8 -10.60 36.60 37.74
C ARG A 8 -11.05 37.88 37.04
N ARG A 9 -10.62 39.06 37.51
CA ARG A 9 -10.90 40.34 36.81
C ARG A 9 -10.16 40.44 35.47
N ARG A 10 -8.93 39.92 35.38
CA ARG A 10 -8.09 39.98 34.18
C ARG A 10 -8.51 39.02 33.05
N LEU A 11 -9.13 37.90 33.40
CA LEU A 11 -9.81 37.03 32.43
C LEU A 11 -11.09 37.69 31.88
N GLY A 12 -11.78 38.49 32.71
CA GLY A 12 -13.00 39.20 32.34
C GLY A 12 -12.83 40.49 31.51
N SER A 13 -11.63 41.08 31.42
CA SER A 13 -11.44 42.36 30.70
C SER A 13 -11.50 42.22 29.17
N HIS A 14 -11.06 41.09 28.62
CA HIS A 14 -11.01 40.83 27.17
C HIS A 14 -11.53 39.43 26.79
N PRO A 15 -12.81 39.11 27.08
CA PRO A 15 -13.32 37.74 27.00
C PRO A 15 -13.21 37.13 25.60
N VAL A 16 -13.36 37.92 24.53
CA VAL A 16 -13.22 37.44 23.14
C VAL A 16 -11.79 36.97 22.82
N ALA A 17 -10.76 37.62 23.38
CA ALA A 17 -9.37 37.24 23.16
C ALA A 17 -8.95 36.04 24.01
N VAL A 18 -9.44 35.96 25.25
CA VAL A 18 -9.28 34.79 26.12
C VAL A 18 -9.98 33.57 25.51
N ALA A 19 -11.21 33.73 24.99
CA ALA A 19 -11.94 32.68 24.29
C ALA A 19 -11.22 32.24 23.00
N ALA A 20 -10.66 33.15 22.20
CA ALA A 20 -9.89 32.78 21.02
C ALA A 20 -8.65 31.93 21.35
N ILE A 21 -7.92 32.24 22.42
CA ILE A 21 -6.82 31.41 22.92
C ILE A 21 -7.36 30.07 23.43
N ALA A 22 -8.42 30.07 24.25
CA ALA A 22 -8.98 28.84 24.81
C ALA A 22 -9.48 27.87 23.72
N VAL A 23 -10.13 28.37 22.67
CA VAL A 23 -10.55 27.56 21.52
C VAL A 23 -9.34 27.09 20.71
N SER A 24 -8.31 27.93 20.49
CA SER A 24 -7.10 27.52 19.77
C SER A 24 -6.32 26.44 20.52
N VAL A 25 -6.18 26.56 21.85
CA VAL A 25 -5.57 25.54 22.73
C VAL A 25 -6.39 24.26 22.71
N LEU A 26 -7.70 24.34 22.99
CA LEU A 26 -8.60 23.18 23.01
C LEU A 26 -8.59 22.44 21.67
N ALA A 27 -8.73 23.14 20.54
CA ALA A 27 -8.72 22.52 19.21
C ALA A 27 -7.38 21.85 18.91
N SER A 28 -6.25 22.49 19.25
CA SER A 28 -4.92 21.91 19.04
C SER A 28 -4.72 20.65 19.87
N LEU A 29 -5.10 20.65 21.16
CA LEU A 29 -4.99 19.46 22.00
C LEU A 29 -5.96 18.35 21.56
N VAL A 30 -7.23 18.67 21.28
CA VAL A 30 -8.25 17.70 20.86
C VAL A 30 -7.83 16.99 19.58
N VAL A 31 -7.42 17.72 18.53
CA VAL A 31 -7.08 17.09 17.25
C VAL A 31 -5.77 16.31 17.33
N VAL A 32 -4.71 16.85 17.93
CA VAL A 32 -3.43 16.13 18.04
C VAL A 32 -3.58 14.89 18.92
N THR A 33 -4.34 14.97 20.01
CA THR A 33 -4.58 13.81 20.89
C THR A 33 -5.49 12.77 20.23
N ALA A 34 -6.53 13.19 19.51
CA ALA A 34 -7.37 12.28 18.73
C ALA A 34 -6.58 11.57 17.63
N LEU A 35 -5.73 12.29 16.89
CA LEU A 35 -4.84 11.71 15.89
C LEU A 35 -3.85 10.70 16.49
N GLN A 36 -3.35 10.95 17.70
CA GLN A 36 -2.39 10.05 18.35
C GLN A 36 -3.04 8.79 18.95
N VAL A 37 -4.25 8.91 19.52
CA VAL A 37 -5.06 7.74 19.92
C VAL A 37 -5.45 6.91 18.69
N LEU A 38 -5.89 7.57 17.61
CA LEU A 38 -6.15 6.95 16.32
C LEU A 38 -4.88 6.26 15.76
N SER A 39 -3.71 6.90 15.84
CA SER A 39 -2.44 6.35 15.35
C SER A 39 -2.01 5.07 16.07
N ALA A 40 -2.24 4.97 17.38
CA ALA A 40 -2.01 3.72 18.11
C ALA A 40 -2.92 2.59 17.58
N ALA A 41 -4.21 2.87 17.40
CA ALA A 41 -5.17 1.90 16.86
C ALA A 41 -4.88 1.50 15.40
N ILE A 42 -4.42 2.44 14.56
CA ILE A 42 -3.96 2.15 13.19
C ILE A 42 -2.71 1.25 13.24
N THR A 43 -1.76 1.52 14.12
CA THR A 43 -0.54 0.71 14.24
C THR A 43 -0.87 -0.73 14.63
N ASP A 44 -1.68 -0.93 15.67
CA ASP A 44 -2.15 -2.26 16.10
C ASP A 44 -3.02 -2.96 15.05
N ALA A 45 -3.56 -2.23 14.07
CA ALA A 45 -4.33 -2.81 12.97
C ALA A 45 -3.47 -3.12 11.73
N GLY A 46 -2.43 -2.32 11.45
CA GLY A 46 -1.43 -2.60 10.41
C GLY A 46 -0.57 -3.82 10.74
N VAL A 47 -0.12 -3.95 12.00
CA VAL A 47 0.57 -5.16 12.49
C VAL A 47 -0.31 -6.40 12.28
N ARG A 48 -1.60 -6.33 12.61
CA ARG A 48 -2.52 -7.46 12.38
C ARG A 48 -2.78 -7.73 10.91
N SER A 49 -2.85 -6.71 10.05
CA SER A 49 -3.02 -6.86 8.60
C SER A 49 -1.82 -7.65 8.01
N ALA A 50 -0.59 -7.29 8.40
CA ALA A 50 0.63 -8.02 8.02
C ALA A 50 0.70 -9.48 8.52
N LEU A 51 0.03 -9.82 9.62
CA LEU A 51 -0.03 -11.19 10.17
C LEU A 51 -1.24 -12.02 9.67
N VAL A 52 -2.07 -11.45 8.78
CA VAL A 52 -3.21 -12.12 8.13
C VAL A 52 -2.82 -12.56 6.71
N VAL A 53 -1.81 -13.44 6.66
CA VAL A 53 -1.39 -14.20 5.47
C VAL A 53 -2.01 -15.61 5.49
N PRO A 54 -2.03 -16.34 4.35
CA PRO A 54 -2.50 -17.72 4.29
C PRO A 54 -1.87 -18.63 5.37
N PRO A 55 -2.61 -19.60 5.94
CA PRO A 55 -2.10 -20.52 6.96
C PRO A 55 -0.78 -21.23 6.61
N ALA A 56 -0.51 -21.45 5.33
CA ALA A 56 0.75 -22.05 4.87
C ALA A 56 1.98 -21.18 5.24
N GLU A 57 1.92 -19.87 5.00
CA GLU A 57 3.04 -18.93 5.19
C GLU A 57 3.29 -18.64 6.67
N ARG A 58 2.23 -18.41 7.45
CA ARG A 58 2.31 -18.17 8.91
C ARG A 58 2.38 -19.46 9.74
N SER A 59 3.07 -20.50 9.25
CA SER A 59 3.20 -21.77 9.97
C SER A 59 4.64 -22.21 10.20
N LEU A 60 4.82 -23.04 11.23
CA LEU A 60 6.05 -23.72 11.56
C LEU A 60 5.90 -25.20 11.19
N VAL A 61 6.67 -25.64 10.20
CA VAL A 61 6.60 -27.00 9.63
C VAL A 61 7.83 -27.80 10.04
N LEU A 62 7.62 -29.00 10.56
CA LEU A 62 8.63 -30.05 10.67
C LEU A 62 8.23 -31.17 9.71
N SER A 63 9.18 -31.69 8.93
CA SER A 63 8.98 -32.91 8.12
C SER A 63 10.15 -33.87 8.32
N ALA A 64 9.88 -35.16 8.49
CA ALA A 64 10.89 -36.20 8.68
C ALA A 64 10.40 -37.58 8.19
N ALA A 65 11.33 -38.43 7.76
CA ALA A 65 11.05 -39.84 7.52
C ALA A 65 11.07 -40.61 8.86
N LEU A 66 9.98 -41.32 9.18
CA LEU A 66 9.85 -42.14 10.39
C LEU A 66 9.78 -43.63 10.07
N ARG A 67 10.14 -44.47 11.05
CA ARG A 67 9.85 -45.90 11.07
C ARG A 67 8.63 -46.19 11.98
N PRO A 68 7.95 -47.33 11.82
CA PRO A 68 6.90 -47.77 12.74
C PRO A 68 7.38 -47.80 14.20
N GLY A 69 6.67 -47.11 15.10
CA GLY A 69 6.98 -46.96 16.52
C GLY A 69 7.62 -45.62 16.91
N ASP A 70 8.19 -44.86 15.96
CA ASP A 70 8.85 -43.58 16.24
C ASP A 70 7.86 -42.42 16.46
N LEU A 71 6.62 -42.54 15.94
CA LEU A 71 5.68 -41.43 15.79
C LEU A 71 5.35 -40.71 17.10
N ALA A 72 5.08 -41.47 18.16
CA ALA A 72 4.67 -40.92 19.45
C ALA A 72 5.75 -40.04 20.10
N ALA A 73 7.04 -40.37 19.89
CA ALA A 73 8.15 -39.58 20.41
C ALA A 73 8.26 -38.22 19.71
N VAL A 74 8.08 -38.21 18.37
CA VAL A 74 8.18 -36.99 17.57
C VAL A 74 6.92 -36.11 17.70
N ASP A 75 5.70 -36.69 17.70
CA ASP A 75 4.44 -35.99 18.04
C ASP A 75 4.60 -35.24 19.38
N ALA A 76 5.11 -35.91 20.42
CA ALA A 76 5.30 -35.33 21.75
C ALA A 76 6.44 -34.30 21.81
N ALA A 77 7.47 -34.43 20.98
CA ALA A 77 8.57 -33.45 20.92
C ALA A 77 8.19 -32.19 20.13
N PHE A 78 7.51 -32.33 18.99
CA PHE A 78 6.97 -31.22 18.21
C PHE A 78 5.97 -30.40 19.04
N THR A 79 4.99 -31.08 19.67
CA THR A 79 3.97 -30.43 20.52
C THR A 79 4.60 -29.61 21.66
N ARG A 80 5.70 -30.09 22.26
CA ARG A 80 6.44 -29.33 23.28
C ARG A 80 7.23 -28.16 22.71
N GLY A 81 7.82 -28.31 21.52
CA GLY A 81 8.58 -27.24 20.85
C GLY A 81 7.70 -26.05 20.44
N VAL A 82 6.47 -26.30 20.02
CA VAL A 82 5.53 -25.23 19.58
C VAL A 82 4.66 -24.66 20.71
N ALA A 83 4.68 -25.27 21.91
CA ALA A 83 3.87 -24.84 23.06
C ALA A 83 4.19 -23.43 23.60
N GLY A 84 5.31 -22.82 23.16
CA GLY A 84 5.65 -21.43 23.47
C GLY A 84 4.94 -20.40 22.59
N LEU A 85 4.34 -20.80 21.46
CA LEU A 85 3.65 -19.90 20.52
C LEU A 85 2.25 -19.49 21.03
N PRO A 86 1.64 -18.43 20.44
CA PRO A 86 0.20 -18.20 20.55
C PRO A 86 -0.63 -19.44 20.17
N SER A 87 -1.87 -19.50 20.66
CA SER A 87 -2.79 -20.64 20.51
C SER A 87 -2.80 -21.18 19.08
N SER A 88 -2.21 -22.37 18.89
CA SER A 88 -1.87 -22.90 17.57
C SER A 88 -2.66 -24.17 17.24
N THR A 89 -3.15 -24.23 16.01
CA THR A 89 -3.71 -25.45 15.43
C THR A 89 -2.56 -26.30 14.91
N VAL A 90 -2.43 -27.52 15.42
CA VAL A 90 -1.43 -28.50 14.96
C VAL A 90 -2.11 -29.55 14.10
N THR A 91 -1.70 -29.63 12.84
CA THR A 91 -2.09 -30.68 11.90
C THR A 91 -0.91 -31.63 11.67
N ARG A 92 -1.21 -32.86 11.24
CA ARG A 92 -0.20 -33.85 10.86
C ARG A 92 -0.66 -34.66 9.66
N VAL A 93 0.21 -34.75 8.66
CA VAL A 93 0.04 -35.56 7.45
C VAL A 93 1.23 -36.50 7.36
N GLY A 94 0.98 -37.81 7.41
CA GLY A 94 1.93 -38.83 6.96
C GLY A 94 1.64 -39.21 5.52
N THR A 95 2.67 -39.30 4.67
CA THR A 95 2.57 -39.84 3.31
C THR A 95 3.46 -41.08 3.16
N ALA A 96 2.96 -42.06 2.40
CA ALA A 96 3.73 -43.23 1.98
C ALA A 96 4.29 -43.03 0.57
N THR A 97 5.20 -43.91 0.15
CA THR A 97 5.54 -44.05 -1.26
C THR A 97 4.29 -44.42 -2.07
N THR A 98 4.16 -43.86 -3.27
CA THR A 98 3.03 -44.19 -4.16
C THR A 98 3.03 -45.65 -4.54
N ARG A 99 1.84 -46.22 -4.74
CA ARG A 99 1.66 -47.63 -5.15
C ARG A 99 1.03 -47.74 -6.53
N SER A 100 1.28 -48.85 -7.21
CA SER A 100 0.66 -49.18 -8.50
C SER A 100 -0.82 -49.51 -8.36
N LEU A 101 -1.58 -49.30 -9.45
CA LEU A 101 -2.99 -49.68 -9.60
C LEU A 101 -3.11 -50.79 -10.66
N PRO A 102 -2.97 -52.09 -10.30
CA PRO A 102 -3.02 -53.19 -11.25
C PRO A 102 -4.39 -53.28 -11.94
N GLY A 103 -4.38 -53.42 -13.28
CA GLY A 103 -5.58 -53.37 -14.11
C GLY A 103 -5.86 -52.00 -14.74
N ARG A 104 -5.07 -50.97 -14.41
CA ARG A 104 -5.01 -49.69 -15.13
C ARG A 104 -3.66 -49.52 -15.83
N ALA A 105 -3.34 -48.31 -16.30
CA ALA A 105 -2.08 -48.05 -17.00
C ALA A 105 -0.86 -48.28 -16.08
N THR A 106 0.28 -48.64 -16.67
CA THR A 106 1.55 -48.83 -15.92
C THR A 106 2.09 -47.53 -15.32
N THR A 107 1.55 -46.38 -15.73
CA THR A 107 1.80 -45.04 -15.20
C THR A 107 0.84 -44.62 -14.07
N ASP A 108 -0.24 -45.36 -13.79
CA ASP A 108 -1.21 -44.98 -12.74
C ASP A 108 -0.66 -45.24 -11.33
N ARG A 109 -0.86 -44.27 -10.43
CA ARG A 109 -0.33 -44.25 -9.06
C ARG A 109 -1.43 -43.93 -8.05
N ALA A 110 -1.34 -44.56 -6.87
CA ALA A 110 -2.14 -44.23 -5.69
C ALA A 110 -1.24 -43.67 -4.59
N LEU A 111 -1.55 -42.49 -4.06
CA LEU A 111 -0.90 -41.93 -2.87
C LEU A 111 -1.71 -42.27 -1.62
N LEU A 112 -1.13 -42.99 -0.65
CA LEU A 112 -1.74 -43.22 0.66
C LEU A 112 -1.32 -42.12 1.66
N ALA A 113 -2.27 -41.68 2.51
CA ALA A 113 -2.00 -40.66 3.52
C ALA A 113 -2.65 -40.97 4.90
N ASP A 114 -1.91 -40.69 5.98
CA ASP A 114 -2.32 -40.76 7.38
C ASP A 114 -2.59 -39.33 7.88
N VAL A 115 -3.86 -38.95 8.07
CA VAL A 115 -4.24 -37.54 8.29
C VAL A 115 -4.90 -37.33 9.65
N ARG A 116 -4.24 -36.55 10.52
CA ARG A 116 -4.78 -36.18 11.84
C ARG A 116 -5.54 -34.85 11.75
N GLY A 117 -6.86 -34.89 11.99
CA GLY A 117 -7.75 -33.72 11.98
C GLY A 117 -8.54 -33.50 10.69
N ILE A 118 -8.57 -34.49 9.78
CA ILE A 118 -9.31 -34.39 8.51
C ILE A 118 -10.83 -34.20 8.71
N ASP A 119 -11.36 -34.70 9.83
CA ASP A 119 -12.74 -34.50 10.27
C ASP A 119 -13.08 -33.03 10.57
N GLY A 120 -12.08 -32.19 10.84
CA GLY A 120 -12.22 -30.73 10.94
C GLY A 120 -12.11 -30.03 9.59
N ALA A 121 -11.13 -30.43 8.77
CA ALA A 121 -10.79 -29.77 7.50
C ALA A 121 -11.70 -30.16 6.31
N ALA A 122 -12.35 -31.32 6.35
CA ALA A 122 -13.21 -31.86 5.30
C ALA A 122 -14.63 -32.16 5.80
N ARG A 123 -15.56 -32.31 4.86
CA ARG A 123 -16.89 -32.92 5.08
C ARG A 123 -16.95 -34.23 4.31
N LEU A 124 -17.55 -35.27 4.88
CA LEU A 124 -17.96 -36.43 4.10
C LEU A 124 -19.08 -36.00 3.12
N THR A 125 -19.06 -36.58 1.91
CA THR A 125 -20.16 -36.51 0.95
C THR A 125 -20.98 -37.79 1.03
N VAL A 126 -20.32 -38.96 1.11
CA VAL A 126 -20.95 -40.28 1.31
C VAL A 126 -20.09 -41.12 2.28
N GLY A 127 -20.73 -42.02 3.03
CA GLY A 127 -20.03 -43.05 3.83
C GLY A 127 -19.53 -42.59 5.20
N ARG A 128 -18.39 -43.14 5.64
CA ARG A 128 -17.73 -42.87 6.94
C ARG A 128 -16.24 -42.55 6.77
N TRP A 129 -15.65 -41.99 7.83
CA TRP A 129 -14.19 -41.97 7.96
C TRP A 129 -13.65 -43.38 8.29
N PRO A 130 -12.41 -43.72 7.84
CA PRO A 130 -11.82 -45.04 8.05
C PRO A 130 -11.38 -45.26 9.50
N VAL A 131 -11.42 -46.52 9.94
CA VAL A 131 -10.94 -47.01 11.24
C VAL A 131 -9.51 -47.57 11.11
N ARG A 132 -8.73 -47.55 12.20
CA ARG A 132 -7.35 -48.07 12.22
C ARG A 132 -7.36 -49.58 11.95
N PRO A 133 -6.59 -50.10 10.97
CA PRO A 133 -6.67 -51.50 10.58
C PRO A 133 -6.09 -52.43 11.64
N ASP A 134 -6.73 -53.59 11.80
CA ASP A 134 -6.27 -54.65 12.69
C ASP A 134 -4.90 -55.21 12.28
N ASP A 135 -4.23 -55.86 13.24
CA ASP A 135 -2.90 -56.45 13.15
C ASP A 135 -2.70 -57.42 11.95
N ALA A 136 -3.77 -58.01 11.42
CA ALA A 136 -3.74 -58.83 10.21
C ALA A 136 -3.78 -57.98 8.91
N ALA A 137 -4.64 -56.97 8.86
CA ALA A 137 -4.74 -56.03 7.74
C ALA A 137 -3.49 -55.13 7.64
N ALA A 138 -2.97 -54.67 8.78
CA ALA A 138 -1.71 -53.94 8.87
C ALA A 138 -0.49 -54.72 8.36
N ARG A 139 -0.56 -56.06 8.27
CA ARG A 139 0.47 -56.93 7.67
C ARG A 139 0.13 -57.37 6.23
N GLY A 140 -0.80 -56.69 5.56
CA GLY A 140 -1.20 -56.97 4.18
C GLY A 140 -2.03 -58.25 4.01
N ARG A 141 -2.60 -58.82 5.10
CA ARG A 141 -3.40 -60.07 5.08
C ARG A 141 -4.91 -59.82 5.24
N GLY A 142 -5.35 -58.59 5.06
CA GLY A 142 -6.75 -58.17 5.22
C GLY A 142 -7.02 -56.86 4.46
N ARG A 143 -8.26 -56.37 4.53
CA ARG A 143 -8.67 -55.10 3.91
C ARG A 143 -8.31 -53.92 4.81
N VAL A 144 -7.90 -52.80 4.21
CA VAL A 144 -7.70 -51.52 4.91
C VAL A 144 -8.73 -50.51 4.44
N GLU A 145 -9.49 -49.92 5.36
CA GLU A 145 -10.45 -48.88 5.05
C GLU A 145 -9.75 -47.60 4.56
N VAL A 146 -10.27 -47.01 3.48
CA VAL A 146 -9.82 -45.72 2.94
C VAL A 146 -10.98 -44.77 2.67
N ALA A 147 -10.73 -43.48 2.77
CA ALA A 147 -11.60 -42.43 2.23
C ALA A 147 -10.86 -41.64 1.12
N LEU A 148 -11.61 -41.22 0.10
CA LEU A 148 -11.10 -40.51 -1.08
C LEU A 148 -11.74 -39.11 -1.22
N PRO A 149 -11.04 -38.11 -1.79
CA PRO A 149 -11.72 -36.93 -2.31
C PRO A 149 -12.75 -37.34 -3.37
N ASP A 150 -13.89 -36.65 -3.45
CA ASP A 150 -14.93 -36.94 -4.46
C ASP A 150 -14.33 -36.99 -5.89
N ALA A 151 -13.45 -36.03 -6.24
CA ALA A 151 -12.76 -36.00 -7.54
C ALA A 151 -11.81 -37.19 -7.81
N ALA A 152 -11.22 -37.79 -6.76
CA ALA A 152 -10.40 -39.00 -6.89
C ALA A 152 -11.28 -40.24 -7.13
N ALA A 153 -12.43 -40.31 -6.44
CA ALA A 153 -13.41 -41.38 -6.60
C ALA A 153 -14.01 -41.36 -8.02
N ASP A 154 -14.43 -40.17 -8.49
CA ASP A 154 -14.92 -39.95 -9.86
C ASP A 154 -13.87 -40.31 -10.92
N GLY A 155 -12.62 -39.84 -10.76
CA GLY A 155 -11.52 -40.11 -11.72
C GLY A 155 -11.06 -41.57 -11.75
N LEU A 156 -11.21 -42.31 -10.65
CA LEU A 156 -11.00 -43.75 -10.60
C LEU A 156 -12.21 -44.54 -11.13
N GLY A 157 -13.42 -43.98 -11.01
CA GLY A 157 -14.69 -44.65 -11.31
C GLY A 157 -15.12 -45.61 -10.20
N VAL A 158 -14.91 -45.25 -8.92
CA VAL A 158 -15.23 -46.10 -7.76
C VAL A 158 -16.14 -45.41 -6.75
N GLY A 159 -17.02 -46.19 -6.11
CA GLY A 159 -17.94 -45.75 -5.07
C GLY A 159 -17.63 -46.34 -3.69
N VAL A 160 -18.47 -45.99 -2.71
CA VAL A 160 -18.38 -46.54 -1.35
C VAL A 160 -18.81 -48.01 -1.35
N GLY A 161 -17.92 -48.88 -0.88
CA GLY A 161 -18.05 -50.35 -0.91
C GLY A 161 -17.10 -51.04 -1.90
N ASP A 162 -16.50 -50.29 -2.84
CA ASP A 162 -15.56 -50.87 -3.81
C ASP A 162 -14.19 -51.17 -3.20
N THR A 163 -13.54 -52.22 -3.71
CA THR A 163 -12.20 -52.62 -3.27
C THR A 163 -11.16 -52.47 -4.38
N LEU A 164 -10.05 -51.82 -4.06
CA LEU A 164 -8.91 -51.63 -4.96
C LEU A 164 -7.68 -52.41 -4.46
N ARG A 165 -6.83 -52.85 -5.39
CA ARG A 165 -5.57 -53.52 -5.09
C ARG A 165 -4.42 -52.56 -5.38
N LEU A 166 -3.48 -52.42 -4.44
CA LEU A 166 -2.36 -51.49 -4.51
C LEU A 166 -1.05 -52.26 -4.38
N GLY A 167 -0.30 -52.37 -5.49
CA GLY A 167 0.98 -53.09 -5.52
C GLY A 167 2.15 -52.17 -5.18
N ASP A 168 3.12 -52.65 -4.40
CA ASP A 168 4.30 -51.85 -4.08
C ASP A 168 5.18 -51.63 -5.33
N LEU A 169 5.86 -50.47 -5.40
CA LEU A 169 6.70 -50.08 -6.53
C LEU A 169 8.20 -50.24 -6.26
N ILE A 170 8.58 -50.53 -5.00
CA ILE A 170 9.99 -50.64 -4.58
C ILE A 170 10.37 -52.10 -4.33
N ASP A 171 9.52 -52.86 -3.63
CA ASP A 171 9.70 -54.30 -3.46
C ASP A 171 8.62 -55.10 -4.22
N PRO A 172 8.94 -55.69 -5.38
CA PRO A 172 8.00 -56.51 -6.15
C PRO A 172 7.63 -57.85 -5.47
N LYS A 173 8.22 -58.17 -4.30
CA LYS A 173 7.85 -59.31 -3.45
C LYS A 173 6.95 -58.92 -2.27
N ALA A 174 6.68 -57.63 -2.07
CA ALA A 174 5.78 -57.17 -1.01
C ALA A 174 4.33 -57.62 -1.26
N PRO A 175 3.53 -57.90 -0.21
CA PRO A 175 2.15 -58.30 -0.37
C PRO A 175 1.31 -57.14 -0.95
N VAL A 176 0.54 -57.43 -2.01
CA VAL A 176 -0.38 -56.48 -2.63
C VAL A 176 -1.46 -56.07 -1.61
N LEU A 177 -1.46 -54.81 -1.22
CA LEU A 177 -2.44 -54.27 -0.28
C LEU A 177 -3.83 -54.24 -0.92
N THR A 178 -4.85 -54.65 -0.19
CA THR A 178 -6.25 -54.48 -0.60
C THR A 178 -6.88 -53.39 0.25
N VAL A 179 -7.40 -52.34 -0.40
CA VAL A 179 -8.10 -51.23 0.26
C VAL A 179 -9.59 -51.26 -0.08
N GLU A 180 -10.42 -50.77 0.83
CA GLU A 180 -11.89 -50.68 0.67
C GLU A 180 -12.34 -49.24 0.87
N VAL A 181 -13.06 -48.67 -0.10
CA VAL A 181 -13.53 -47.29 -0.05
C VAL A 181 -14.74 -47.20 0.87
N VAL A 182 -14.57 -46.67 2.09
CA VAL A 182 -15.64 -46.57 3.09
C VAL A 182 -16.32 -45.20 3.15
N GLY A 183 -15.79 -44.21 2.43
CA GLY A 183 -16.38 -42.88 2.31
C GLY A 183 -15.70 -42.02 1.25
N THR A 184 -16.40 -40.97 0.82
CA THR A 184 -15.84 -39.91 -0.03
C THR A 184 -16.02 -38.55 0.64
N PHE A 185 -15.14 -37.59 0.35
CA PHE A 185 -15.13 -36.30 1.03
C PHE A 185 -14.84 -35.10 0.12
N LEU A 186 -15.25 -33.92 0.61
CA LEU A 186 -14.90 -32.61 0.06
C LEU A 186 -14.24 -31.74 1.13
N PRO A 187 -13.12 -31.05 0.82
CA PRO A 187 -12.55 -30.00 1.67
C PRO A 187 -13.59 -28.93 2.05
N ARG A 188 -13.57 -28.47 3.31
CA ARG A 188 -14.42 -27.35 3.77
C ARG A 188 -13.87 -25.99 3.37
N SER A 189 -12.55 -25.86 3.37
CA SER A 189 -11.80 -24.68 2.98
C SER A 189 -10.51 -25.10 2.27
N PRO A 190 -10.27 -24.67 1.02
CA PRO A 190 -9.00 -24.92 0.35
C PRO A 190 -7.80 -24.22 1.02
N GLN A 191 -8.05 -23.19 1.84
CA GLN A 191 -7.01 -22.43 2.54
C GLN A 191 -6.62 -23.03 3.90
N ASP A 192 -7.18 -24.18 4.31
CA ASP A 192 -6.71 -24.87 5.52
C ASP A 192 -5.25 -25.33 5.34
N GLY A 193 -4.41 -25.08 6.34
CA GLY A 193 -2.98 -25.42 6.31
C GLY A 193 -2.71 -26.91 6.10
N LEU A 194 -3.68 -27.78 6.43
CA LEU A 194 -3.62 -29.22 6.17
C LEU A 194 -3.43 -29.55 4.68
N TRP A 195 -4.05 -28.79 3.78
CA TRP A 195 -3.99 -29.07 2.34
C TRP A 195 -2.67 -28.63 1.69
N ALA A 196 -1.95 -27.70 2.31
CA ALA A 196 -0.59 -27.33 1.89
C ALA A 196 0.44 -28.44 2.11
N ASP A 197 0.12 -29.44 2.96
CA ASP A 197 0.91 -30.67 3.12
C ASP A 197 0.35 -31.85 2.29
N LEU A 198 -0.81 -31.68 1.63
CA LEU A 198 -1.53 -32.75 0.94
C LEU A 198 -2.38 -32.20 -0.23
N PRO A 199 -1.76 -31.64 -1.29
CA PRO A 199 -2.46 -30.90 -2.35
C PRO A 199 -3.48 -31.74 -3.13
N LEU A 200 -3.20 -33.04 -3.34
CA LEU A 200 -4.15 -34.01 -3.91
C LEU A 200 -5.48 -34.07 -3.14
N GLY A 201 -5.54 -33.66 -1.87
CA GLY A 201 -6.80 -33.53 -1.11
C GLY A 201 -7.77 -32.49 -1.68
N LEU A 202 -7.27 -31.54 -2.47
CA LEU A 202 -8.07 -30.55 -3.21
C LEU A 202 -8.36 -31.00 -4.65
N GLU A 203 -7.43 -31.73 -5.29
CA GLU A 203 -7.48 -32.05 -6.72
C GLU A 203 -8.09 -33.41 -7.05
N GLY A 204 -7.89 -34.40 -6.17
CA GLY A 204 -8.24 -35.81 -6.39
C GLY A 204 -7.33 -36.56 -7.36
N VAL A 205 -6.92 -35.90 -8.45
CA VAL A 205 -6.04 -36.45 -9.50
C VAL A 205 -5.05 -35.39 -9.97
N THR A 206 -3.78 -35.75 -10.08
CA THR A 206 -2.74 -34.93 -10.72
C THR A 206 -2.11 -35.74 -11.87
N GLU A 207 -2.09 -35.18 -13.07
CA GLU A 207 -1.54 -35.81 -14.28
C GLU A 207 -0.17 -35.19 -14.65
N SER A 208 0.79 -36.07 -14.97
CA SER A 208 2.18 -35.74 -15.30
C SER A 208 2.78 -36.90 -16.10
N ASP A 209 4.08 -37.20 -15.97
CA ASP A 209 4.66 -38.49 -16.41
C ASP A 209 3.97 -39.70 -15.75
N PHE A 210 3.32 -39.47 -14.61
CA PHE A 210 2.46 -40.42 -13.90
C PHE A 210 1.10 -39.78 -13.56
N THR A 211 0.01 -40.54 -13.67
CA THR A 211 -1.31 -40.13 -13.20
C THR A 211 -1.48 -40.57 -11.75
N THR A 212 -1.46 -39.61 -10.82
CA THR A 212 -1.54 -39.90 -9.39
C THR A 212 -2.92 -39.57 -8.84
N TYR A 213 -3.60 -40.60 -8.33
CA TYR A 213 -4.90 -40.54 -7.67
C TYR A 213 -4.75 -40.52 -6.15
N GLY A 214 -5.62 -39.79 -5.46
CA GLY A 214 -5.74 -39.81 -4.00
C GLY A 214 -5.99 -38.42 -3.39
N PRO A 215 -5.60 -38.19 -2.12
CA PRO A 215 -5.05 -39.17 -1.19
C PRO A 215 -6.05 -40.29 -0.87
N PHE A 216 -5.55 -41.52 -0.85
CA PHE A 216 -6.19 -42.65 -0.19
C PHE A 216 -5.97 -42.47 1.32
N VAL A 217 -6.89 -41.76 1.97
CA VAL A 217 -6.76 -41.43 3.40
C VAL A 217 -7.07 -42.67 4.23
N VAL A 218 -6.10 -43.11 5.03
CA VAL A 218 -6.27 -44.12 6.09
C VAL A 218 -6.46 -43.43 7.45
N ALA A 219 -6.91 -44.20 8.45
CA ALA A 219 -7.09 -43.69 9.81
C ALA A 219 -5.77 -43.17 10.43
N ALA A 220 -5.86 -42.13 11.26
CA ALA A 220 -4.69 -41.49 11.84
C ALA A 220 -3.87 -42.44 12.76
N GLY A 221 -2.55 -42.45 12.57
CA GLY A 221 -1.62 -43.36 13.26
C GLY A 221 -1.51 -44.77 12.64
N THR A 222 -2.05 -44.99 11.44
CA THR A 222 -1.87 -46.26 10.70
C THR A 222 -0.43 -46.45 10.23
N PHE A 223 0.29 -45.39 9.83
CA PHE A 223 1.68 -45.48 9.37
C PHE A 223 2.72 -45.67 10.49
N ASP A 224 2.28 -45.67 11.75
CA ASP A 224 3.07 -46.10 12.91
C ASP A 224 3.08 -47.63 13.09
N GLY A 225 2.27 -48.35 12.31
CA GLY A 225 2.22 -49.81 12.26
C GLY A 225 2.90 -50.40 11.01
N PRO A 226 2.92 -51.74 10.86
CA PRO A 226 3.69 -52.44 9.82
C PRO A 226 3.17 -52.31 8.38
N LEU A 227 2.20 -51.44 8.11
CA LEU A 227 1.57 -51.29 6.77
C LEU A 227 2.52 -50.68 5.73
N VAL A 228 3.50 -49.90 6.19
CA VAL A 228 4.53 -49.23 5.39
C VAL A 228 5.87 -49.32 6.12
N GLY A 229 6.97 -49.57 5.40
CA GLY A 229 8.30 -49.73 6.02
C GLY A 229 8.90 -48.42 6.54
N SER A 230 8.52 -47.30 5.93
CA SER A 230 8.76 -45.94 6.42
C SER A 230 7.70 -45.00 5.84
N SER A 231 7.47 -43.85 6.47
CA SER A 231 6.61 -42.79 5.96
C SER A 231 7.25 -41.43 6.15
N THR A 232 6.97 -40.47 5.26
CA THR A 232 7.32 -39.07 5.46
C THR A 232 6.20 -38.42 6.24
N VAL A 233 6.48 -38.00 7.47
CA VAL A 233 5.50 -37.35 8.33
C VAL A 233 5.83 -35.87 8.43
N THR A 234 4.83 -35.05 8.17
CA THR A 234 4.88 -33.59 8.28
C THR A 234 3.92 -33.12 9.36
N TRP A 235 4.43 -32.32 10.30
CA TRP A 235 3.67 -31.63 11.34
C TRP A 235 3.69 -30.13 11.04
N ARG A 236 2.53 -29.49 11.08
CA ARG A 236 2.39 -28.05 10.84
C ARG A 236 1.68 -27.39 12.01
N ALA A 237 2.34 -26.44 12.65
CA ALA A 237 1.75 -25.60 13.69
C ALA A 237 1.39 -24.23 13.11
N THR A 238 0.10 -23.88 13.15
CA THR A 238 -0.43 -22.60 12.68
C THR A 238 -0.92 -21.79 13.90
N PRO A 239 -0.14 -20.83 14.43
CA PRO A 239 -0.58 -19.95 15.51
C PRO A 239 -1.71 -19.00 15.08
N ASP A 240 -2.67 -18.76 15.97
CA ASP A 240 -3.58 -17.62 15.84
C ASP A 240 -2.86 -16.32 16.24
N LEU A 241 -2.66 -15.45 15.25
CA LEU A 241 -2.01 -14.15 15.40
C LEU A 241 -3.02 -12.98 15.42
N GLY A 242 -4.34 -13.25 15.31
CA GLY A 242 -5.37 -12.20 15.20
C GLY A 242 -5.51 -11.28 16.42
N GLY A 243 -4.99 -11.70 17.58
CA GLY A 243 -4.95 -10.91 18.81
C GLY A 243 -3.68 -10.06 19.01
N VAL A 244 -2.63 -10.26 18.21
CA VAL A 244 -1.30 -9.63 18.38
C VAL A 244 -1.36 -8.12 18.18
N ARG A 245 -0.55 -7.36 18.94
CA ARG A 245 -0.43 -5.90 18.86
C ARG A 245 1.02 -5.49 18.70
N VAL A 246 1.28 -4.23 18.35
CA VAL A 246 2.66 -3.72 18.17
C VAL A 246 3.51 -3.81 19.44
N GLY A 247 2.88 -3.84 20.62
CA GLY A 247 3.57 -4.03 21.91
C GLY A 247 3.92 -5.49 22.24
N ASP A 248 3.49 -6.44 21.41
CA ASP A 248 3.70 -7.89 21.59
C ASP A 248 4.63 -8.48 20.52
N VAL A 249 5.04 -7.71 19.50
CA VAL A 249 5.88 -8.19 18.38
C VAL A 249 7.25 -8.67 18.84
N ASP A 250 7.98 -7.88 19.64
CA ASP A 250 9.28 -8.28 20.23
C ASP A 250 9.19 -9.61 20.99
N ARG A 251 8.04 -9.86 21.62
CA ARG A 251 7.76 -11.08 22.38
C ARG A 251 7.48 -12.25 21.44
N LEU A 252 6.66 -12.02 20.41
CA LEU A 252 6.31 -13.02 19.40
C LEU A 252 7.55 -13.46 18.60
N SER A 253 8.42 -12.52 18.22
CA SER A 253 9.72 -12.79 17.58
C SER A 253 10.54 -13.75 18.44
N ALA A 254 10.77 -13.42 19.72
CA ALA A 254 11.47 -14.31 20.65
C ALA A 254 10.78 -15.68 20.84
N GLN A 255 9.43 -15.73 20.88
CA GLN A 255 8.67 -16.99 20.98
C GLN A 255 8.80 -17.86 19.72
N VAL A 256 8.91 -17.25 18.54
CA VAL A 256 9.15 -17.94 17.27
C VAL A 256 10.59 -18.45 17.20
N ASP A 257 11.57 -17.63 17.56
CA ASP A 257 12.99 -18.03 17.60
C ASP A 257 13.23 -19.17 18.59
N ASP A 258 12.65 -19.11 19.80
CA ASP A 258 12.72 -20.19 20.79
C ASP A 258 12.09 -21.49 20.24
N ALA A 259 10.96 -21.41 19.53
CA ALA A 259 10.29 -22.57 18.95
C ALA A 259 11.10 -23.19 17.79
N VAL A 260 11.61 -22.38 16.86
CA VAL A 260 12.46 -22.83 15.74
C VAL A 260 13.77 -23.43 16.25
N THR A 261 14.44 -22.74 17.17
CA THR A 261 15.68 -23.22 17.83
C THR A 261 15.42 -24.49 18.64
N GLY A 262 14.28 -24.57 19.32
CA GLY A 262 13.82 -25.74 20.06
C GLY A 262 13.63 -26.96 19.16
N LEU A 263 12.88 -26.82 18.06
CA LEU A 263 12.68 -27.90 17.09
C LEU A 263 13.99 -28.33 16.42
N ARG A 264 14.82 -27.39 15.93
CA ARG A 264 16.13 -27.70 15.32
C ARG A 264 17.01 -28.51 16.27
N ARG A 265 17.09 -28.10 17.55
CA ARG A 265 17.82 -28.83 18.60
C ARG A 265 17.26 -30.22 18.90
N VAL A 266 15.92 -30.39 18.89
CA VAL A 266 15.27 -31.69 19.12
C VAL A 266 15.67 -32.73 18.06
N VAL A 267 15.72 -32.34 16.79
CA VAL A 267 16.00 -33.22 15.64
C VAL A 267 17.47 -33.19 15.17
N GLY A 268 18.37 -32.57 15.93
CA GLY A 268 19.81 -32.56 15.65
C GLY A 268 20.25 -31.71 14.45
N LEU A 269 19.43 -30.74 14.02
CA LEU A 269 19.78 -29.81 12.94
C LEU A 269 20.66 -28.64 13.45
N PRO A 270 21.59 -28.10 12.63
CA PRO A 270 22.33 -26.89 12.94
C PRO A 270 21.37 -25.75 13.33
N LEU A 271 21.71 -25.00 14.38
CA LEU A 271 20.89 -23.88 14.83
C LEU A 271 20.92 -22.73 13.81
N VAL A 272 22.13 -22.39 13.36
CA VAL A 272 22.39 -21.41 12.29
C VAL A 272 22.52 -22.14 10.95
N GLU A 273 21.79 -21.67 9.95
CA GLU A 273 21.81 -22.23 8.60
C GLU A 273 23.18 -22.09 7.94
N GLY A 274 23.65 -23.14 7.27
CA GLY A 274 24.98 -23.15 6.66
C GLY A 274 26.17 -23.25 7.64
N SER A 275 25.94 -23.35 8.95
CA SER A 275 27.03 -23.62 9.90
C SER A 275 27.53 -25.07 9.76
N PRO A 276 28.85 -25.30 9.70
CA PRO A 276 29.43 -26.65 9.68
C PRO A 276 29.45 -27.31 11.07
N GLU A 277 29.07 -26.60 12.14
CA GLU A 277 28.94 -27.19 13.47
C GLU A 277 27.72 -28.11 13.54
N THR A 278 27.97 -29.42 13.54
CA THR A 278 26.95 -30.42 13.89
C THR A 278 26.37 -30.10 15.26
N ALA A 279 25.05 -29.90 15.32
CA ALA A 279 24.34 -29.78 16.57
C ALA A 279 24.45 -31.07 17.41
N GLN A 280 24.04 -30.98 18.67
CA GLN A 280 24.00 -32.11 19.60
C GLN A 280 23.20 -33.29 19.00
N PRO A 281 23.53 -34.55 19.35
CA PRO A 281 22.87 -35.72 18.81
C PRO A 281 21.35 -35.64 18.99
N PRO A 282 20.55 -36.05 17.98
CA PRO A 282 19.10 -35.87 17.98
C PRO A 282 18.45 -36.57 19.17
N SER A 283 17.50 -35.88 19.80
CA SER A 283 16.76 -36.37 20.97
C SER A 283 15.59 -37.31 20.63
N VAL A 284 15.24 -37.40 19.34
CA VAL A 284 14.21 -38.28 18.79
C VAL A 284 14.69 -38.91 17.49
N PRO A 285 14.27 -40.14 17.16
CA PRO A 285 14.54 -40.73 15.85
C PRO A 285 13.79 -39.96 14.75
N ALA A 286 14.55 -39.38 13.82
CA ALA A 286 14.02 -38.65 12.67
C ALA A 286 14.98 -38.81 11.48
N GLY A 287 14.51 -39.43 10.40
CA GLY A 287 15.24 -39.56 9.14
C GLY A 287 15.18 -38.27 8.32
N SER A 288 16.34 -37.76 7.91
CA SER A 288 16.48 -36.55 7.06
C SER A 288 15.53 -35.39 7.42
N PRO A 289 15.51 -34.94 8.69
CA PRO A 289 14.53 -33.95 9.15
C PRO A 289 14.75 -32.58 8.48
N ARG A 290 13.64 -31.86 8.25
CA ARG A 290 13.62 -30.49 7.73
C ARG A 290 12.69 -29.63 8.58
N VAL A 291 13.12 -28.43 8.97
CA VAL A 291 12.29 -27.42 9.65
C VAL A 291 12.17 -26.22 8.71
N VAL A 292 10.95 -25.92 8.28
CA VAL A 292 10.62 -24.85 7.32
C VAL A 292 9.63 -23.89 7.95
N THR A 293 9.86 -22.58 7.82
CA THR A 293 8.94 -21.55 8.28
C THR A 293 9.28 -20.20 7.66
N ALA A 294 8.26 -19.37 7.42
CA ALA A 294 8.42 -17.94 7.13
C ALA A 294 8.08 -17.05 8.34
N LEU A 295 7.69 -17.63 9.49
CA LEU A 295 7.25 -16.87 10.68
C LEU A 295 8.26 -15.83 11.20
N PRO A 296 9.59 -16.06 11.24
CA PRO A 296 10.54 -15.03 11.67
C PRO A 296 10.46 -13.78 10.78
N ALA A 297 10.58 -13.98 9.46
CA ALA A 297 10.51 -12.89 8.48
C ALA A 297 9.16 -12.17 8.49
N LEU A 298 8.05 -12.91 8.65
CA LEU A 298 6.70 -12.36 8.74
C LEU A 298 6.50 -11.50 10.01
N VAL A 299 7.07 -11.90 11.14
CA VAL A 299 6.98 -11.15 12.40
C VAL A 299 7.89 -9.91 12.37
N ASP A 300 9.08 -10.03 11.78
CA ASP A 300 9.98 -8.90 11.53
C ASP A 300 9.33 -7.89 10.56
N GLU A 301 8.69 -8.36 9.49
CA GLU A 301 7.95 -7.51 8.55
C GLU A 301 6.75 -6.82 9.23
N ALA A 302 5.98 -7.54 10.06
CA ALA A 302 4.91 -6.93 10.84
C ALA A 302 5.43 -5.88 11.84
N GLY A 303 6.60 -6.09 12.45
CA GLY A 303 7.28 -5.10 13.28
C GLY A 303 7.71 -3.85 12.50
N LEU A 304 8.33 -4.06 11.33
CA LEU A 304 8.71 -3.00 10.41
C LEU A 304 7.48 -2.19 9.94
N VAL A 305 6.38 -2.84 9.55
CA VAL A 305 5.09 -2.18 9.24
C VAL A 305 4.62 -1.36 10.43
N GLY A 306 4.66 -1.91 11.65
CA GLY A 306 4.29 -1.21 12.88
C GLY A 306 5.05 0.10 13.10
N ASP A 307 6.38 0.09 12.99
CA ASP A 307 7.18 1.30 13.18
C ASP A 307 7.08 2.28 11.99
N ARG A 308 7.03 1.79 10.74
CA ARG A 308 6.84 2.64 9.56
C ARG A 308 5.49 3.37 9.59
N VAL A 309 4.41 2.71 10.01
CA VAL A 309 3.09 3.30 10.23
C VAL A 309 3.14 4.43 11.28
N ARG A 310 3.87 4.22 12.39
CA ARG A 310 4.09 5.25 13.41
C ARG A 310 4.81 6.47 12.83
N VAL A 311 5.92 6.25 12.10
CA VAL A 311 6.72 7.32 11.47
C VAL A 311 5.90 8.12 10.47
N SER A 312 5.14 7.45 9.60
CA SER A 312 4.26 8.11 8.63
C SER A 312 3.22 8.99 9.31
N LEU A 313 2.63 8.53 10.42
CA LEU A 313 1.66 9.29 11.22
C LEU A 313 2.26 10.40 12.11
N LEU A 314 3.59 10.46 12.29
CA LEU A 314 4.25 11.63 12.85
C LEU A 314 4.16 12.85 11.92
N THR A 315 4.18 12.67 10.59
CA THR A 315 4.08 13.78 9.63
C THR A 315 2.83 14.66 9.82
N PRO A 316 1.59 14.14 9.77
CA PRO A 316 0.39 14.95 10.03
C PRO A 316 0.39 15.51 11.47
N THR A 317 0.99 14.81 12.42
CA THR A 317 1.15 15.28 13.81
C THR A 317 2.04 16.53 13.90
N VAL A 318 3.22 16.53 13.25
CA VAL A 318 4.13 17.69 13.23
C VAL A 318 3.51 18.88 12.50
N LEU A 319 2.79 18.65 11.39
CA LEU A 319 2.04 19.69 10.66
C LEU A 319 0.94 20.33 11.54
N LEU A 320 0.20 19.51 12.31
CA LEU A 320 -0.80 20.00 13.26
C LEU A 320 -0.18 20.77 14.44
N VAL A 321 0.96 20.32 14.98
CA VAL A 321 1.69 21.02 16.05
C VAL A 321 2.24 22.36 15.56
N LEU A 322 2.76 22.42 14.32
CA LEU A 322 3.15 23.67 13.66
C LEU A 322 1.96 24.63 13.55
N LEU A 323 0.83 24.17 13.00
CA LEU A 323 -0.39 24.98 12.87
C LEU A 323 -0.89 25.49 14.23
N GLY A 324 -1.04 24.59 15.20
CA GLY A 324 -1.53 24.91 16.54
C GLY A 324 -0.64 25.92 17.25
N THR A 325 0.69 25.78 17.09
CA THR A 325 1.67 26.72 17.63
C THR A 325 1.58 28.09 16.95
N VAL A 326 1.49 28.16 15.62
CA VAL A 326 1.32 29.43 14.89
C VAL A 326 -0.03 30.09 15.26
N ALA A 327 -1.10 29.31 15.42
CA ALA A 327 -2.41 29.80 15.84
C ALA A 327 -2.39 30.37 17.26
N LEU A 328 -1.70 29.67 18.17
CA LEU A 328 -1.52 30.09 19.55
C LEU A 328 -0.62 31.32 19.67
N VAL A 329 0.48 31.41 18.92
CA VAL A 329 1.31 32.62 18.82
C VAL A 329 0.48 33.80 18.31
N GLY A 330 -0.34 33.61 17.27
CA GLY A 330 -1.25 34.62 16.77
C GLY A 330 -2.24 35.11 17.83
N ALA A 331 -2.93 34.18 18.51
CA ALA A 331 -3.92 34.50 19.54
C ALA A 331 -3.29 35.14 20.79
N ALA A 332 -2.13 34.65 21.25
CA ALA A 332 -1.39 35.21 22.37
C ALA A 332 -0.81 36.60 22.06
N ALA A 333 -0.31 36.83 20.83
CA ALA A 333 0.14 38.14 20.39
C ALA A 333 -1.00 39.17 20.31
N LEU A 334 -2.21 38.75 19.92
CA LEU A 334 -3.41 39.59 19.95
C LEU A 334 -3.80 39.93 21.40
N LEU A 335 -3.82 38.97 22.34
CA LEU A 335 -4.10 39.25 23.75
C LEU A 335 -3.04 40.17 24.37
N ALA A 336 -1.76 39.96 24.07
CA ALA A 336 -0.66 40.80 24.53
C ALA A 336 -0.70 42.22 23.94
N ALA A 337 -1.27 42.41 22.74
CA ALA A 337 -1.53 43.71 22.16
C ALA A 337 -2.71 44.43 22.84
N LEU A 338 -3.80 43.73 23.15
CA LEU A 338 -4.95 44.30 23.86
C LEU A 338 -4.59 44.71 25.30
N ARG A 339 -3.80 43.89 26.00
CA ARG A 339 -3.34 44.14 27.39
C ARG A 339 -2.11 45.05 27.52
N ASP A 340 -1.66 45.72 26.45
CA ASP A 340 -0.47 46.58 26.49
C ASP A 340 -0.67 47.74 27.49
N THR A 341 -1.86 48.35 27.52
CA THR A 341 -2.22 49.42 28.48
C THR A 341 -2.21 48.94 29.93
N GLU A 342 -2.85 47.81 30.24
CA GLU A 342 -2.76 47.17 31.57
C GLU A 342 -1.30 46.91 31.97
N THR A 343 -0.50 46.40 31.03
CA THR A 343 0.87 45.95 31.29
C THR A 343 1.82 47.14 31.53
N ARG A 344 1.60 48.26 30.84
CA ARG A 344 2.28 49.54 31.12
C ARG A 344 1.91 50.09 32.49
N LEU A 345 0.61 50.12 32.84
CA LEU A 345 0.12 50.56 34.16
C LEU A 345 0.64 49.70 35.32
N LEU A 346 0.87 48.40 35.09
CA LEU A 346 1.52 47.53 36.06
C LEU A 346 3.03 47.84 36.19
N ARG A 347 3.73 48.10 35.07
CA ARG A 347 5.16 48.48 35.09
C ARG A 347 5.41 49.82 35.78
N THR A 348 4.60 50.85 35.52
CA THR A 348 4.68 52.15 36.23
C THR A 348 4.32 52.03 37.72
N ARG A 349 3.71 50.92 38.14
CA ARG A 349 3.48 50.54 39.55
C ARG A 349 4.48 49.50 40.07
N GLY A 350 5.68 49.42 39.47
CA GLY A 350 6.78 48.58 39.95
C GLY A 350 6.62 47.07 39.72
N ALA A 351 5.77 46.62 38.78
CA ALA A 351 5.65 45.21 38.46
C ALA A 351 6.86 44.72 37.62
N SER A 352 7.72 43.92 38.25
CA SER A 352 8.85 43.26 37.59
C SER A 352 8.41 42.31 36.48
N THR A 353 9.33 42.02 35.55
CA THR A 353 9.13 41.03 34.47
C THR A 353 8.74 39.65 35.00
N ALA A 354 9.28 39.22 36.14
CA ALA A 354 8.91 37.98 36.81
C ALA A 354 7.45 37.97 37.30
N ARG A 355 6.96 39.09 37.89
CA ARG A 355 5.53 39.21 38.27
C ARG A 355 4.61 39.19 37.05
N LEU A 356 5.01 39.84 35.96
CA LEU A 356 4.26 39.81 34.69
C LEU A 356 4.24 38.40 34.07
N ALA A 357 5.35 37.67 34.12
CA ALA A 357 5.43 36.27 33.71
C ALA A 357 4.52 35.38 34.58
N GLY A 358 4.51 35.57 35.90
CA GLY A 358 3.62 34.84 36.82
C GLY A 358 2.13 35.04 36.52
N PHE A 359 1.71 36.26 36.15
CA PHE A 359 0.33 36.49 35.70
C PHE A 359 0.02 35.85 34.34
N ALA A 360 0.96 35.85 33.41
CA ALA A 360 0.80 35.15 32.12
C ALA A 360 0.74 33.63 32.30
N LEU A 361 1.55 33.08 33.21
CA LEU A 361 1.55 31.67 33.59
C LEU A 361 0.22 31.27 34.25
N GLY A 362 -0.30 32.08 35.17
CA GLY A 362 -1.59 31.82 35.82
C GLY A 362 -2.76 31.78 34.82
N ASP A 363 -2.85 32.74 33.89
CA ASP A 363 -3.87 32.71 32.83
C ASP A 363 -3.69 31.50 31.90
N ALA A 364 -2.45 31.21 31.49
CA ALA A 364 -2.15 30.11 30.57
C ALA A 364 -2.41 28.73 31.18
N VAL A 365 -2.08 28.51 32.46
CA VAL A 365 -2.35 27.25 33.18
C VAL A 365 -3.84 27.00 33.34
N VAL A 366 -4.65 28.03 33.62
CA VAL A 366 -6.12 27.90 33.67
C VAL A 366 -6.67 27.48 32.31
N VAL A 367 -6.21 28.11 31.23
CA VAL A 367 -6.64 27.76 29.86
C VAL A 367 -6.16 26.35 29.46
N ALA A 368 -4.92 25.98 29.79
CA ALA A 368 -4.39 24.66 29.49
C ALA A 368 -5.10 23.55 30.27
N ALA A 369 -5.43 23.75 31.54
CA ALA A 369 -6.20 22.80 32.35
C ALA A 369 -7.62 22.58 31.78
N LEU A 370 -8.30 23.65 31.38
CA LEU A 370 -9.59 23.55 30.67
C LEU A 370 -9.45 22.87 29.31
N GLY A 371 -8.34 23.10 28.60
CA GLY A 371 -7.98 22.41 27.36
C GLY A 371 -7.82 20.90 27.55
N VAL A 372 -7.07 20.46 28.57
CA VAL A 372 -6.88 19.05 28.90
C VAL A 372 -8.20 18.38 29.30
N LEU A 373 -9.02 19.03 30.14
CA LEU A 373 -10.34 18.52 30.53
C LEU A 373 -11.29 18.36 29.32
N GLY A 374 -11.31 19.35 28.43
CA GLY A 374 -12.06 19.23 27.15
C GLY A 374 -11.48 18.15 26.23
N THR A 375 -10.17 17.94 26.26
CA THR A 375 -9.47 16.92 25.45
C THR A 375 -9.80 15.50 25.91
N SER A 376 -9.79 15.23 27.23
CA SER A 376 -10.18 13.91 27.76
C SER A 376 -11.64 13.55 27.48
N LEU A 377 -12.50 14.52 27.18
CA LEU A 377 -13.89 14.29 26.79
C LEU A 377 -14.05 14.17 25.26
N ALA A 378 -13.45 15.08 24.50
CA ALA A 378 -13.70 15.20 23.06
C ALA A 378 -12.73 14.43 22.16
N ALA A 379 -11.49 14.16 22.58
CA ALA A 379 -10.52 13.44 21.74
C ALA A 379 -10.92 11.96 21.50
N PRO A 380 -11.41 11.19 22.50
CA PRO A 380 -11.94 9.84 22.25
C PRO A 380 -13.12 9.83 21.28
N VAL A 381 -14.07 10.74 21.47
CA VAL A 381 -15.26 10.90 20.60
C VAL A 381 -14.84 11.22 19.17
N LEU A 382 -13.88 12.14 18.99
CA LEU A 382 -13.38 12.53 17.68
C LEU A 382 -12.60 11.39 17.00
N ALA A 383 -11.75 10.66 17.72
CA ALA A 383 -11.04 9.51 17.19
C ALA A 383 -12.01 8.41 16.74
N HIS A 384 -13.01 8.09 17.56
CA HIS A 384 -14.06 7.11 17.25
C HIS A 384 -14.89 7.51 16.01
N LEU A 385 -15.37 8.75 15.93
CA LEU A 385 -16.14 9.26 14.78
C LEU A 385 -15.33 9.30 13.48
N VAL A 386 -14.01 9.43 13.57
CA VAL A 386 -13.08 9.46 12.42
C VAL A 386 -12.63 8.05 12.02
N ALA A 387 -12.55 7.11 12.97
CA ALA A 387 -12.29 5.69 12.71
C ALA A 387 -13.51 4.93 12.16
N GLY A 388 -14.73 5.41 12.42
CA GLY A 388 -15.97 4.75 11.95
C GLY A 388 -16.30 3.44 12.66
N SER A 389 -15.73 3.19 13.84
CA SER A 389 -15.86 1.94 14.59
C SER A 389 -17.23 1.74 15.26
N ASP A 390 -17.76 0.52 15.33
CA ASP A 390 -19.07 0.19 15.91
C ASP A 390 -19.19 0.24 17.46
N GLY A 391 -18.15 0.70 18.16
CA GLY A 391 -18.11 0.74 19.62
C GLY A 391 -18.96 1.85 20.28
N PRO A 392 -19.00 1.93 21.61
CA PRO A 392 -19.58 3.08 22.30
C PRO A 392 -18.73 4.34 22.10
N VAL A 393 -19.36 5.41 21.58
CA VAL A 393 -18.75 6.71 21.18
C VAL A 393 -17.86 7.34 22.26
N TRP A 394 -18.11 7.05 23.53
CA TRP A 394 -17.26 7.44 24.66
C TRP A 394 -17.24 6.32 25.71
N SER A 395 -16.08 6.07 26.33
CA SER A 395 -15.94 5.08 27.40
C SER A 395 -14.89 5.49 28.43
N VAL A 396 -15.05 4.99 29.66
CA VAL A 396 -14.07 5.18 30.75
C VAL A 396 -12.72 4.53 30.40
N ALA A 397 -12.71 3.48 29.58
CA ALA A 397 -11.49 2.85 29.08
C ALA A 397 -10.69 3.81 28.18
N ALA A 398 -11.34 4.49 27.24
CA ALA A 398 -10.67 5.46 26.36
C ALA A 398 -10.15 6.70 27.12
N VAL A 399 -10.79 7.10 28.22
CA VAL A 399 -10.26 8.17 29.10
C VAL A 399 -9.06 7.70 29.93
N ARG A 400 -8.91 6.39 30.15
CA ARG A 400 -7.76 5.77 30.85
C ARG A 400 -6.61 5.42 29.91
N ASP A 401 -6.74 5.64 28.61
CA ASP A 401 -5.70 5.35 27.62
C ASP A 401 -4.40 6.13 27.95
N PRO A 402 -3.25 5.44 28.17
CA PRO A 402 -1.98 6.10 28.45
C PRO A 402 -1.44 6.91 27.25
N VAL A 403 -1.88 6.68 26.01
CA VAL A 403 -1.54 7.51 24.84
C VAL A 403 -2.13 8.91 24.99
N LEU A 404 -3.43 9.00 25.36
CA LEU A 404 -4.15 10.26 25.56
C LEU A 404 -3.40 11.20 26.53
N TRP A 405 -2.97 10.67 27.68
CA TRP A 405 -2.25 11.46 28.68
C TRP A 405 -0.80 11.75 28.31
N ARG A 406 -0.12 10.82 27.61
CA ARG A 406 1.25 11.03 27.08
C ARG A 406 1.31 12.13 26.03
N THR A 407 0.23 12.46 25.33
CA THR A 407 0.20 13.52 24.31
C THR A 407 -0.44 14.82 24.80
N ALA A 408 -1.56 14.74 25.53
CA ALA A 408 -2.25 15.93 26.01
C ALA A 408 -1.43 16.75 27.02
N LEU A 409 -0.65 16.10 27.90
CA LEU A 409 0.13 16.79 28.93
C LEU A 409 1.35 17.56 28.36
N PRO A 410 2.23 16.98 27.51
CA PRO A 410 3.30 17.75 26.88
C PRO A 410 2.79 18.89 26.00
N LEU A 411 1.67 18.66 25.28
CA LEU A 411 1.07 19.70 24.43
C LEU A 411 0.42 20.83 25.25
N ALA A 412 -0.14 20.53 26.42
CA ALA A 412 -0.57 21.55 27.39
C ALA A 412 0.62 22.38 27.91
N VAL A 413 1.74 21.74 28.24
CA VAL A 413 2.98 22.43 28.67
C VAL A 413 3.53 23.30 27.54
N LEU A 414 3.59 22.80 26.30
CA LEU A 414 3.99 23.58 25.12
C LEU A 414 3.08 24.80 24.95
N ALA A 415 1.77 24.64 25.08
CA ALA A 415 0.82 25.74 24.98
C ALA A 415 1.03 26.82 26.07
N VAL A 416 1.33 26.41 27.31
CA VAL A 416 1.70 27.34 28.39
C VAL A 416 2.99 28.08 28.06
N VAL A 417 4.05 27.37 27.65
CA VAL A 417 5.35 27.94 27.29
C VAL A 417 5.23 28.94 26.14
N VAL A 418 4.57 28.56 25.04
CA VAL A 418 4.34 29.44 23.88
C VAL A 418 3.54 30.69 24.26
N THR A 419 2.49 30.55 25.09
CA THR A 419 1.68 31.69 25.54
C THR A 419 2.48 32.67 26.40
N VAL A 420 3.27 32.16 27.35
CA VAL A 420 4.11 32.97 28.24
C VAL A 420 5.24 33.64 27.46
N LEU A 421 5.97 32.90 26.61
CA LEU A 421 7.05 33.45 25.78
C LEU A 421 6.54 34.53 24.81
N THR A 422 5.41 34.29 24.12
CA THR A 422 4.82 35.28 23.21
C THR A 422 4.43 36.56 23.96
N THR A 423 3.79 36.43 25.13
CA THR A 423 3.41 37.57 25.98
C THR A 423 4.63 38.38 26.42
N LEU A 424 5.72 37.70 26.81
CA LEU A 424 6.97 38.34 27.24
C LEU A 424 7.75 38.97 26.07
N TRP A 425 7.77 38.34 24.89
CA TRP A 425 8.46 38.85 23.70
C TRP A 425 7.78 40.11 23.17
N VAL A 426 6.46 40.06 22.95
CA VAL A 426 5.64 41.24 22.56
C VAL A 426 5.77 42.36 23.61
N GLY A 427 5.76 41.99 24.90
CA GLY A 427 5.95 42.92 26.01
C GLY A 427 7.35 43.53 26.13
N ARG A 428 8.40 42.94 25.54
CA ARG A 428 9.74 43.53 25.43
C ARG A 428 9.85 44.42 24.19
N ALA A 429 9.40 43.94 23.03
CA ALA A 429 9.50 44.65 21.75
C ALA A 429 8.81 46.03 21.74
N ARG A 430 7.81 46.24 22.60
CA ARG A 430 7.11 47.53 22.81
C ARG A 430 7.56 48.30 24.06
N GLY A 431 8.45 47.73 24.87
CA GLY A 431 8.96 48.34 26.11
C GLY A 431 10.12 49.31 25.90
N GLY A 432 10.88 49.18 24.81
CA GLY A 432 11.95 50.11 24.44
C GLY A 432 11.38 51.42 23.90
N GLY A 433 11.25 52.43 24.77
CA GLY A 433 10.92 53.80 24.39
C GLY A 433 12.16 54.56 23.94
N GLY A 434 12.11 55.19 22.76
CA GLY A 434 13.22 55.93 22.14
C GLY A 434 13.70 55.31 20.82
N GLY A 435 14.04 56.14 19.83
CA GLY A 435 14.69 55.67 18.59
C GLY A 435 13.78 55.20 17.44
N ARG A 436 12.62 55.82 17.22
CA ARG A 436 11.72 55.49 16.07
C ARG A 436 12.32 55.79 14.67
N THR A 437 13.48 56.43 14.58
CA THR A 437 14.01 57.03 13.33
C THR A 437 15.24 56.36 12.73
N ARG A 438 16.02 55.54 13.47
CA ARG A 438 17.21 54.84 12.93
C ARG A 438 17.09 53.30 12.89
N ALA A 439 16.21 52.70 13.68
CA ALA A 439 16.02 51.24 13.73
C ALA A 439 15.17 50.66 12.56
N GLY A 440 14.88 51.43 11.51
CA GLY A 440 14.02 51.01 10.40
C GLY A 440 14.66 49.94 9.51
N GLY A 441 15.81 50.24 8.91
CA GLY A 441 16.51 49.32 8.00
C GLY A 441 17.06 48.08 8.70
N LEU A 442 17.74 48.26 9.84
CA LEU A 442 18.34 47.15 10.61
C LEU A 442 17.31 46.12 11.11
N ARG A 443 16.04 46.49 11.31
CA ARG A 443 14.98 45.54 11.68
C ARG A 443 14.53 44.63 10.53
N LEU A 444 14.77 45.00 9.27
CA LEU A 444 14.57 44.11 8.13
C LEU A 444 15.71 43.08 8.03
N ALA A 445 16.96 43.53 8.22
CA ALA A 445 18.15 42.68 8.18
C ALA A 445 18.27 41.69 9.37
N ALA A 446 18.02 42.15 10.59
CA ALA A 446 18.03 41.29 11.78
C ALA A 446 16.88 40.26 11.79
N GLY A 447 15.82 40.49 11.01
CA GLY A 447 14.73 39.53 10.81
C GLY A 447 14.97 38.57 9.63
N SER A 448 15.66 39.01 8.56
CA SER A 448 15.89 38.16 7.38
C SER A 448 16.81 36.97 7.64
N GLY A 449 17.68 37.02 8.67
CA GLY A 449 18.51 35.87 9.05
C GLY A 449 17.69 34.64 9.43
N LEU A 450 16.63 34.79 10.23
CA LEU A 450 15.75 33.69 10.61
C LEU A 450 14.96 33.16 9.41
N ASP A 451 14.45 34.07 8.58
CA ASP A 451 13.71 33.72 7.36
C ASP A 451 14.58 32.93 6.37
N VAL A 452 15.82 33.36 6.14
CA VAL A 452 16.79 32.66 5.29
C VAL A 452 17.17 31.31 5.88
N VAL A 453 17.38 31.20 7.20
CA VAL A 453 17.62 29.91 7.87
C VAL A 453 16.43 28.96 7.71
N LEU A 454 15.19 29.45 7.85
CA LEU A 454 14.00 28.60 7.68
C LEU A 454 13.80 28.15 6.22
N VAL A 455 14.11 29.01 5.25
CA VAL A 455 14.10 28.65 3.82
C VAL A 455 15.21 27.65 3.50
N LEU A 456 16.42 27.85 4.03
CA LEU A 456 17.54 26.92 3.88
C LEU A 456 17.21 25.56 4.49
N LEU A 457 16.61 25.52 5.69
CA LEU A 457 16.14 24.30 6.33
C LEU A 457 15.03 23.62 5.51
N GLY A 458 14.10 24.38 4.93
CA GLY A 458 13.08 23.84 4.03
C GLY A 458 13.66 23.25 2.74
N VAL A 459 14.68 23.87 2.14
CA VAL A 459 15.39 23.33 0.97
C VAL A 459 16.20 22.10 1.35
N LEU A 460 16.93 22.13 2.46
CA LEU A 460 17.71 20.99 2.98
C LEU A 460 16.80 19.80 3.29
N ALA A 461 15.64 20.05 3.91
CA ALA A 461 14.59 19.07 4.16
C ALA A 461 14.07 18.42 2.87
N ALA A 462 13.77 19.21 1.83
CA ALA A 462 13.36 18.68 0.53
C ALA A 462 14.46 17.88 -0.19
N VAL A 463 15.73 18.24 0.00
CA VAL A 463 16.88 17.49 -0.54
C VAL A 463 17.11 16.18 0.23
N GLN A 464 16.95 16.17 1.56
CA GLN A 464 17.09 14.96 2.37
C GLN A 464 15.97 13.95 2.06
N LEU A 465 14.71 14.38 1.98
CA LEU A 465 13.61 13.48 1.61
C LEU A 465 13.85 12.77 0.27
N ARG A 466 14.36 13.50 -0.75
CA ARG A 466 14.73 12.93 -2.06
C ARG A 466 15.97 12.02 -2.07
N ARG A 467 16.70 11.92 -0.96
CA ARG A 467 17.88 11.05 -0.81
C ARG A 467 17.58 9.81 0.02
N TYR A 468 16.72 9.94 1.04
CA TYR A 468 16.20 8.80 1.81
C TYR A 468 15.37 7.84 0.94
N ASP A 469 14.67 8.36 -0.07
CA ASP A 469 13.95 7.57 -1.09
C ASP A 469 14.83 6.57 -1.86
N ALA A 470 16.16 6.70 -1.79
CA ALA A 470 17.14 5.82 -2.43
C ALA A 470 17.91 4.90 -1.46
N VAL A 471 17.64 4.95 -0.15
CA VAL A 471 18.36 4.17 0.87
C VAL A 471 17.36 3.62 1.90
N GLY A 472 17.09 2.32 1.85
CA GLY A 472 16.18 1.61 2.75
C GLY A 472 16.69 1.40 4.19
N GLU A 473 17.31 2.42 4.78
CA GLU A 473 17.77 2.38 6.18
C GLU A 473 16.59 2.46 7.16
N THR A 474 16.59 1.57 8.16
CA THR A 474 15.53 1.45 9.17
C THR A 474 15.58 2.53 10.27
N THR A 475 16.49 3.49 10.20
CA THR A 475 16.68 4.48 11.28
C THR A 475 15.89 5.78 11.03
N VAL A 476 15.03 6.13 11.99
CA VAL A 476 14.15 7.29 11.91
C VAL A 476 14.90 8.58 12.23
N ASP A 477 15.37 9.29 11.20
CA ASP A 477 15.91 10.64 11.37
C ASP A 477 14.80 11.63 11.79
N PRO A 478 14.92 12.30 12.95
CA PRO A 478 13.97 13.34 13.35
C PRO A 478 13.88 14.51 12.35
N LEU A 479 14.92 14.75 11.55
CA LEU A 479 14.94 15.81 10.53
C LEU A 479 14.10 15.44 9.30
N THR A 480 14.09 14.17 8.85
CA THR A 480 13.19 13.73 7.75
C THR A 480 11.73 13.75 8.21
N THR A 481 11.47 13.32 9.45
CA THR A 481 10.13 13.41 10.07
C THR A 481 9.63 14.86 10.18
N ALA A 482 10.54 15.82 10.43
CA ALA A 482 10.22 17.24 10.45
C ALA A 482 10.18 17.90 9.05
N ALA A 483 10.71 17.25 8.01
CA ALA A 483 10.93 17.85 6.70
C ALA A 483 9.66 18.40 6.02
N PRO A 484 8.49 17.72 6.02
CA PRO A 484 7.24 18.29 5.51
C PRO A 484 6.87 19.63 6.14
N ALA A 485 7.04 19.75 7.47
CA ALA A 485 6.74 20.97 8.21
C ALA A 485 7.78 22.07 7.96
N LEU A 486 9.06 21.74 7.83
CA LEU A 486 10.13 22.68 7.47
C LEU A 486 9.94 23.24 6.04
N VAL A 487 9.61 22.37 5.08
CA VAL A 487 9.27 22.76 3.70
C VAL A 487 8.10 23.75 3.71
N VAL A 488 6.98 23.39 4.35
CA VAL A 488 5.78 24.25 4.42
C VAL A 488 6.05 25.57 5.15
N ALA A 489 6.86 25.57 6.21
CA ALA A 489 7.19 26.76 6.97
C ALA A 489 8.11 27.73 6.19
N GLY A 490 9.17 27.22 5.55
CA GLY A 490 10.06 28.01 4.69
C GLY A 490 9.31 28.59 3.49
N LEU A 491 8.52 27.77 2.80
CA LEU A 491 7.62 28.19 1.73
C LEU A 491 6.64 29.29 2.19
N SER A 492 6.05 29.15 3.38
CA SER A 492 5.14 30.15 3.95
C SER A 492 5.82 31.50 4.18
N VAL A 493 7.09 31.50 4.61
CA VAL A 493 7.89 32.73 4.78
C VAL A 493 8.20 33.40 3.44
N VAL A 494 8.55 32.64 2.39
CA VAL A 494 8.70 33.19 1.03
C VAL A 494 7.41 33.87 0.57
N CYS A 495 6.26 33.22 0.74
CA CYS A 495 4.97 33.81 0.40
C CYS A 495 4.64 35.08 1.22
N LEU A 496 4.93 35.11 2.52
CA LEU A 496 4.79 36.32 3.34
C LEU A 496 5.68 37.48 2.86
N ARG A 497 6.88 37.18 2.33
CA ARG A 497 7.80 38.19 1.76
C ARG A 497 7.37 38.66 0.36
N LEU A 498 6.69 37.82 -0.42
CA LEU A 498 6.08 38.20 -1.71
C LEU A 498 4.76 38.98 -1.55
N LEU A 499 4.03 38.80 -0.44
CA LEU A 499 2.71 39.38 -0.24
C LEU A 499 2.65 40.93 -0.35
N PRO A 500 3.64 41.73 0.10
CA PRO A 500 3.70 43.17 -0.16
C PRO A 500 3.97 43.56 -1.62
N VAL A 501 4.46 42.64 -2.46
CA VAL A 501 4.54 42.83 -3.91
C VAL A 501 3.16 42.62 -4.52
N LEU A 502 2.53 41.49 -4.20
CA LEU A 502 1.18 41.14 -4.67
C LEU A 502 0.13 42.18 -4.24
N ALA A 503 0.24 42.73 -3.02
CA ALA A 503 -0.66 43.78 -2.54
C ALA A 503 -0.51 45.10 -3.31
N ARG A 504 0.69 45.43 -3.83
CA ARG A 504 0.90 46.58 -4.73
C ARG A 504 0.28 46.33 -6.11
N VAL A 505 0.43 45.12 -6.66
CA VAL A 505 -0.22 44.73 -7.94
C VAL A 505 -1.75 44.82 -7.80
N ALA A 506 -2.32 44.24 -6.74
CA ALA A 506 -3.75 44.31 -6.44
C ALA A 506 -4.26 45.75 -6.26
N ALA A 507 -3.49 46.63 -5.60
CA ALA A 507 -3.82 48.05 -5.49
C ALA A 507 -3.79 48.78 -6.85
N GLY A 508 -2.82 48.47 -7.70
CA GLY A 508 -2.75 48.99 -9.07
C GLY A 508 -3.91 48.53 -9.96
N TRP A 509 -4.39 47.29 -9.77
CA TRP A 509 -5.60 46.79 -10.43
C TRP A 509 -6.88 47.45 -9.88
N GLY A 510 -6.99 47.61 -8.56
CA GLY A 510 -8.13 48.29 -7.92
C GLY A 510 -8.27 49.75 -8.35
N ALA A 511 -7.13 50.46 -8.50
CA ALA A 511 -7.09 51.84 -8.98
C ALA A 511 -7.46 52.01 -10.47
N ARG A 512 -7.48 50.93 -11.26
CA ARG A 512 -7.88 50.93 -12.69
C ARG A 512 -9.37 50.67 -12.90
N ARG A 513 -10.15 50.38 -11.86
CA ARG A 513 -11.60 50.15 -11.99
C ARG A 513 -12.42 51.40 -11.62
N PRO A 514 -13.54 51.68 -12.30
CA PRO A 514 -14.42 52.78 -11.92
C PRO A 514 -15.08 52.48 -10.56
N GLY A 515 -14.93 53.41 -9.61
CA GLY A 515 -15.58 53.36 -8.30
C GLY A 515 -14.61 53.51 -7.12
N LEU A 516 -14.92 54.47 -6.23
CA LEU A 516 -14.12 54.79 -5.05
C LEU A 516 -13.86 53.56 -4.15
N ASP A 517 -14.89 52.73 -3.94
CA ASP A 517 -14.83 51.60 -3.01
C ASP A 517 -13.77 50.54 -3.41
N ALA A 518 -13.58 50.31 -4.71
CA ALA A 518 -12.59 49.37 -5.24
C ALA A 518 -11.16 49.92 -5.12
N ALA A 519 -10.94 51.17 -5.51
CA ALA A 519 -9.65 51.84 -5.40
C ALA A 519 -9.22 52.00 -3.92
N TRP A 520 -10.13 52.45 -3.06
CA TRP A 520 -9.86 52.66 -1.64
C TRP A 520 -9.61 51.33 -0.90
N GLY A 521 -10.34 50.26 -1.23
CA GLY A 521 -10.08 48.91 -0.74
C GLY A 521 -8.69 48.40 -1.12
N GLY A 522 -8.28 48.56 -2.39
CA GLY A 522 -6.94 48.21 -2.86
C GLY A 522 -5.83 49.00 -2.16
N TRP A 523 -6.00 50.32 -2.02
CA TRP A 523 -5.04 51.19 -1.33
C TRP A 523 -4.93 50.88 0.18
N GLN A 524 -6.04 50.50 0.84
CA GLN A 524 -6.01 50.01 2.22
C GLN A 524 -5.27 48.67 2.34
N PHE A 525 -5.50 47.74 1.41
CA PHE A 525 -4.81 46.44 1.40
C PHE A 525 -3.29 46.61 1.31
N ALA A 526 -2.77 47.37 0.34
CA ALA A 526 -1.33 47.61 0.18
C ALA A 526 -0.69 48.24 1.44
N ARG A 527 -1.34 49.23 2.07
CA ARG A 527 -0.81 49.88 3.28
C ARG A 527 -0.91 49.02 4.55
N ARG A 528 -1.81 48.03 4.60
CA ARG A 528 -2.15 47.29 5.84
C ARG A 528 -1.82 45.80 5.80
N ALA A 529 -1.37 45.24 4.68
CA ALA A 529 -0.94 43.83 4.59
C ALA A 529 0.20 43.51 5.56
N ALA A 530 1.22 44.37 5.64
CA ALA A 530 2.36 44.20 6.55
C ALA A 530 1.97 44.16 8.05
N GLY A 531 0.85 44.79 8.43
CA GLY A 531 0.30 44.76 9.80
C GLY A 531 -0.61 43.57 10.10
N GLN A 532 -0.88 42.70 9.12
CA GLN A 532 -1.82 41.57 9.23
C GLN A 532 -1.13 40.20 9.01
N SER A 533 0.20 40.19 8.84
CA SER A 533 1.03 39.02 8.50
C SER A 533 0.71 37.76 9.32
N GLY A 534 0.52 37.86 10.64
CA GLY A 534 0.21 36.70 11.49
C GLY A 534 -1.16 36.04 11.21
N THR A 535 -2.15 36.78 10.71
CA THR A 535 -3.42 36.19 10.25
C THR A 535 -3.31 35.67 8.82
N LEU A 536 -2.57 36.39 7.97
CA LEU A 536 -2.32 35.99 6.59
C LEU A 536 -1.58 34.64 6.57
N LEU A 537 -0.58 34.47 7.44
CA LEU A 537 0.11 33.20 7.68
C LEU A 537 -0.83 32.07 8.08
N LEU A 538 -1.81 32.33 8.96
CA LEU A 538 -2.74 31.28 9.42
C LEU A 538 -3.67 30.79 8.30
N VAL A 539 -4.22 31.70 7.51
CA VAL A 539 -5.04 31.33 6.35
C VAL A 539 -4.17 30.66 5.27
N LEU A 540 -2.97 31.20 4.99
CA LEU A 540 -2.00 30.65 4.05
C LEU A 540 -1.61 29.20 4.41
N LEU A 541 -1.18 28.98 5.65
CA LEU A 541 -0.77 27.68 6.17
C LEU A 541 -1.92 26.68 6.14
N ALA A 542 -3.13 27.09 6.55
CA ALA A 542 -4.30 26.22 6.51
C ALA A 542 -4.72 25.83 5.09
N VAL A 543 -4.72 26.77 4.14
CA VAL A 543 -4.98 26.46 2.73
C VAL A 543 -3.91 25.50 2.20
N ALA A 544 -2.63 25.74 2.54
CA ALA A 544 -1.53 24.90 2.10
C ALA A 544 -1.66 23.46 2.61
N MET A 545 -1.90 23.25 3.90
CA MET A 545 -2.05 21.89 4.46
C MET A 545 -3.34 21.19 4.03
N GLY A 546 -4.46 21.90 3.86
CA GLY A 546 -5.67 21.31 3.27
C GLY A 546 -5.45 20.90 1.81
N THR A 547 -4.66 21.67 1.06
CA THR A 547 -4.24 21.31 -0.31
C THR A 547 -3.30 20.10 -0.31
N ILE A 548 -2.34 20.02 0.63
CA ILE A 548 -1.46 18.86 0.79
C ILE A 548 -2.26 17.62 1.19
N ALA A 549 -3.20 17.72 2.14
CA ALA A 549 -4.02 16.60 2.59
C ALA A 549 -4.95 16.07 1.47
N LEU A 550 -5.56 16.96 0.68
CA LEU A 550 -6.36 16.58 -0.48
C LEU A 550 -5.51 16.02 -1.62
N GLY A 551 -4.33 16.59 -1.88
CA GLY A 551 -3.37 16.09 -2.87
C GLY A 551 -2.78 14.73 -2.49
N HIS A 552 -2.42 14.54 -1.22
CA HIS A 552 -1.96 13.27 -0.66
C HIS A 552 -3.05 12.22 -0.80
N ARG A 553 -4.28 12.49 -0.34
CA ARG A 553 -5.40 11.53 -0.50
C ARG A 553 -5.63 11.17 -1.98
N ALA A 554 -5.70 12.14 -2.88
CA ALA A 554 -5.90 11.83 -4.31
C ALA A 554 -4.72 11.11 -4.97
N THR A 555 -3.52 11.25 -4.41
CA THR A 555 -2.30 10.53 -4.85
C THR A 555 -2.26 9.11 -4.30
N VAL A 556 -2.57 8.89 -3.01
CA VAL A 556 -2.75 7.55 -2.41
C VAL A 556 -3.88 6.78 -3.10
N ASP A 557 -5.03 7.42 -3.28
CA ASP A 557 -6.19 6.84 -3.99
C ASP A 557 -5.80 6.43 -5.43
N ARG A 558 -4.84 7.14 -6.06
CA ARG A 558 -4.28 6.73 -7.36
C ARG A 558 -3.22 5.64 -7.23
N ALA A 559 -2.28 5.74 -6.29
CA ALA A 559 -1.20 4.77 -6.11
C ALA A 559 -1.78 3.36 -5.87
N ILE A 560 -2.76 3.24 -4.98
CA ILE A 560 -3.48 1.98 -4.73
C ILE A 560 -4.15 1.44 -6.00
N THR A 561 -4.75 2.31 -6.83
CA THR A 561 -5.36 1.91 -8.11
C THR A 561 -4.30 1.43 -9.11
N ASP A 562 -3.21 2.17 -9.26
CA ASP A 562 -2.11 1.85 -10.18
C ASP A 562 -1.37 0.56 -9.74
N GLN A 563 -1.25 0.31 -8.43
CA GLN A 563 -0.66 -0.90 -7.83
C GLN A 563 -1.56 -2.13 -8.01
N SER A 564 -2.85 -2.07 -7.63
CA SER A 564 -3.76 -3.22 -7.79
C SER A 564 -3.95 -3.62 -9.26
N ALA A 565 -3.90 -2.65 -10.19
CA ALA A 565 -3.86 -2.94 -11.62
C ALA A 565 -2.53 -3.59 -12.06
N PHE A 566 -1.41 -3.29 -11.41
CA PHE A 566 -0.11 -3.89 -11.69
C PHE A 566 0.02 -5.32 -11.13
N ASP A 567 -0.53 -5.57 -9.95
CA ASP A 567 -0.47 -6.88 -9.26
C ASP A 567 -1.50 -7.88 -9.82
N THR A 568 -2.66 -7.40 -10.26
CA THR A 568 -3.65 -8.21 -11.00
C THR A 568 -3.28 -8.34 -12.48
N GLY A 569 -2.56 -7.37 -13.07
CA GLY A 569 -2.13 -7.35 -14.48
C GLY A 569 -3.24 -7.13 -15.52
N SER A 570 -4.48 -7.49 -15.17
CA SER A 570 -5.70 -7.41 -15.95
C SER A 570 -6.92 -7.14 -15.03
N PRO A 571 -8.13 -6.84 -15.55
CA PRO A 571 -9.31 -6.62 -14.73
C PRO A 571 -9.72 -7.82 -13.85
N VAL A 572 -9.62 -9.04 -14.39
CA VAL A 572 -9.81 -10.31 -13.66
C VAL A 572 -8.68 -11.26 -14.03
N ARG A 573 -7.92 -11.73 -13.03
CA ARG A 573 -6.84 -12.71 -13.19
C ARG A 573 -7.19 -13.98 -12.44
N VAL A 574 -7.30 -15.08 -13.17
CA VAL A 574 -7.55 -16.43 -12.65
C VAL A 574 -6.23 -17.19 -12.67
N VAL A 575 -5.87 -17.82 -11.55
CA VAL A 575 -4.60 -18.54 -11.36
C VAL A 575 -4.90 -19.96 -10.89
N ARG A 576 -4.26 -20.95 -11.50
CA ARG A 576 -4.27 -22.35 -11.09
C ARG A 576 -2.85 -22.90 -11.24
N GLU A 577 -2.18 -23.13 -10.13
CA GLU A 577 -0.74 -23.47 -10.09
C GLU A 577 -0.41 -24.87 -10.69
N VAL A 578 -1.42 -25.72 -10.91
CA VAL A 578 -1.26 -27.10 -11.42
C VAL A 578 -1.91 -27.27 -12.79
N SER A 579 -1.09 -27.59 -13.79
CA SER A 579 -1.48 -27.93 -15.17
C SER A 579 -2.27 -29.25 -15.27
N GLY A 580 -2.83 -29.55 -16.45
CA GLY A 580 -3.62 -30.76 -16.72
C GLY A 580 -5.06 -30.45 -17.16
N PRO A 581 -5.96 -31.45 -17.30
CA PRO A 581 -7.30 -31.26 -17.88
C PRO A 581 -8.17 -30.21 -17.16
N ALA A 582 -8.01 -30.08 -15.84
CA ALA A 582 -8.69 -29.05 -15.05
C ALA A 582 -8.24 -27.60 -15.37
N SER A 583 -7.05 -27.43 -15.94
CA SER A 583 -6.60 -26.14 -16.50
C SER A 583 -7.45 -25.77 -17.72
N ALA A 584 -7.61 -26.70 -18.67
CA ALA A 584 -8.39 -26.48 -19.88
C ALA A 584 -9.87 -26.12 -19.60
N ALA A 585 -10.52 -26.85 -18.69
CA ALA A 585 -11.89 -26.55 -18.25
C ALA A 585 -12.02 -25.21 -17.49
N THR A 586 -10.94 -24.75 -16.85
CA THR A 586 -10.88 -23.40 -16.25
C THR A 586 -10.81 -22.33 -17.35
N GLY A 587 -10.08 -22.60 -18.45
CA GLY A 587 -10.03 -21.74 -19.63
C GLY A 587 -11.40 -21.50 -20.26
N ASP A 588 -12.15 -22.57 -20.56
CA ASP A 588 -13.53 -22.47 -21.09
C ASP A 588 -14.43 -21.61 -20.18
N LEU A 589 -14.38 -21.86 -18.87
CA LEU A 589 -15.17 -21.14 -17.88
C LEU A 589 -14.84 -19.63 -17.84
N VAL A 590 -13.57 -19.26 -18.05
CA VAL A 590 -13.14 -17.86 -18.10
C VAL A 590 -13.48 -17.21 -19.45
N ASP A 591 -13.34 -17.94 -20.55
CA ASP A 591 -13.75 -17.48 -21.89
C ASP A 591 -15.26 -17.19 -21.93
N ASP A 592 -16.10 -18.07 -21.39
CA ASP A 592 -17.54 -17.86 -21.22
C ASP A 592 -17.84 -16.65 -20.31
N ALA A 593 -17.23 -16.60 -19.12
CA ALA A 593 -17.47 -15.54 -18.14
C ALA A 593 -16.98 -14.16 -18.61
N ALA A 594 -15.99 -14.11 -19.49
CA ALA A 594 -15.50 -12.89 -20.13
C ALA A 594 -16.42 -12.37 -21.24
N GLY A 595 -17.29 -13.22 -21.81
CA GLY A 595 -18.07 -12.93 -23.01
C GLY A 595 -17.31 -13.23 -24.32
N GLY A 596 -16.50 -14.28 -24.31
CA GLY A 596 -15.78 -14.83 -25.47
C GLY A 596 -14.26 -14.68 -25.39
N ALA A 597 -13.54 -15.71 -25.86
CA ALA A 597 -12.08 -15.86 -25.79
C ALA A 597 -11.25 -14.66 -26.33
N ALA A 598 -11.82 -13.82 -27.20
CA ALA A 598 -11.17 -12.59 -27.66
C ALA A 598 -10.97 -11.53 -26.55
N ARG A 599 -11.50 -11.76 -25.34
CA ARG A 599 -11.31 -10.95 -24.13
C ARG A 599 -10.39 -11.60 -23.09
N VAL A 600 -9.74 -12.71 -23.43
CA VAL A 600 -8.93 -13.51 -22.50
C VAL A 600 -7.56 -13.78 -23.13
N SER A 601 -6.50 -13.61 -22.34
CA SER A 601 -5.21 -14.22 -22.63
C SER A 601 -4.98 -15.34 -21.62
N PRO A 602 -4.86 -16.60 -22.06
CA PRO A 602 -4.07 -17.57 -21.31
C PRO A 602 -2.64 -17.06 -21.15
N VAL A 603 -2.02 -17.35 -20.02
CA VAL A 603 -0.67 -16.91 -19.66
C VAL A 603 0.11 -18.06 -19.03
N TRP A 604 1.30 -18.30 -19.58
CA TRP A 604 2.32 -19.17 -18.98
C TRP A 604 3.29 -18.32 -18.15
N ARG A 605 3.68 -18.82 -16.97
CA ARG A 605 4.64 -18.19 -16.07
C ARG A 605 5.80 -19.14 -15.79
N GLY A 606 7.02 -18.61 -15.84
CA GLY A 606 8.23 -19.25 -15.31
C GLY A 606 9.17 -18.24 -14.65
N THR A 607 10.22 -18.75 -14.02
CA THR A 607 11.34 -17.96 -13.49
C THR A 607 12.65 -18.49 -14.04
N VAL A 608 13.62 -17.60 -14.28
CA VAL A 608 14.94 -17.93 -14.82
C VAL A 608 16.02 -17.07 -14.19
N ASP A 609 17.25 -17.58 -14.18
CA ASP A 609 18.44 -16.82 -13.79
C ASP A 609 19.24 -16.43 -15.04
N LEU A 610 19.63 -15.15 -15.13
CA LEU A 610 20.22 -14.55 -16.33
C LEU A 610 21.38 -13.62 -15.98
N GLY A 611 22.60 -13.98 -16.39
CA GLY A 611 23.77 -13.08 -16.35
C GLY A 611 24.16 -12.56 -14.95
N GLY A 612 23.82 -13.30 -13.89
CA GLY A 612 24.01 -12.86 -12.49
C GLY A 612 22.81 -12.15 -11.88
N VAL A 613 21.70 -12.00 -12.61
CA VAL A 613 20.38 -11.61 -12.08
C VAL A 613 19.55 -12.87 -11.86
N SER A 614 19.19 -13.14 -10.61
CA SER A 614 18.29 -14.23 -10.25
C SER A 614 16.81 -13.85 -10.42
N ASP A 615 15.91 -14.83 -10.36
CA ASP A 615 14.46 -14.62 -10.16
C ASP A 615 13.79 -13.76 -11.25
N VAL A 616 14.29 -13.81 -12.50
CA VAL A 616 13.69 -13.08 -13.61
C VAL A 616 12.39 -13.77 -14.00
N THR A 617 11.26 -13.09 -13.84
CA THR A 617 9.96 -13.64 -14.23
C THR A 617 9.82 -13.63 -15.75
N VAL A 618 9.58 -14.78 -16.36
CA VAL A 618 9.21 -14.91 -17.77
C VAL A 618 7.70 -15.11 -17.88
N LEU A 619 7.03 -14.25 -18.64
CA LEU A 619 5.61 -14.36 -18.95
C LEU A 619 5.45 -14.66 -20.45
N GLY A 620 4.78 -15.77 -20.78
CA GLY A 620 4.28 -16.05 -22.12
C GLY A 620 2.81 -15.69 -22.20
N VAL A 621 2.45 -14.75 -23.08
CA VAL A 621 1.05 -14.30 -23.29
C VAL A 621 0.67 -14.41 -24.77
N ASP A 622 -0.61 -14.47 -25.12
CA ASP A 622 -1.01 -14.10 -26.49
C ASP A 622 -0.87 -12.59 -26.62
N ALA A 623 0.17 -12.11 -27.31
CA ALA A 623 0.43 -10.67 -27.45
C ALA A 623 -0.73 -9.92 -28.14
N ARG A 624 -1.61 -10.63 -28.88
CA ARG A 624 -2.81 -10.07 -29.50
C ARG A 624 -3.90 -9.80 -28.46
N ALA A 625 -4.22 -10.77 -27.59
CA ALA A 625 -5.12 -10.58 -26.46
C ALA A 625 -4.55 -9.62 -25.41
N ALA A 626 -3.24 -9.67 -25.14
CA ALA A 626 -2.56 -8.75 -24.22
C ALA A 626 -2.73 -7.27 -24.59
N ALA A 627 -2.97 -6.94 -25.86
CA ALA A 627 -3.24 -5.57 -26.31
C ALA A 627 -4.58 -5.00 -25.81
N THR A 628 -5.51 -5.85 -25.35
CA THR A 628 -6.82 -5.46 -24.78
C THR A 628 -6.97 -5.86 -23.31
N VAL A 629 -6.32 -6.95 -22.90
CA VAL A 629 -6.37 -7.52 -21.54
C VAL A 629 -5.42 -6.82 -20.57
N MET A 630 -4.20 -6.48 -21.01
CA MET A 630 -3.21 -5.79 -20.19
C MET A 630 -3.29 -4.28 -20.41
N SER A 631 -3.19 -3.51 -19.33
CA SER A 631 -3.10 -2.04 -19.38
C SER A 631 -1.92 -1.51 -18.55
N PRO A 632 -0.66 -1.85 -18.91
CA PRO A 632 0.52 -1.29 -18.25
C PRO A 632 0.58 0.23 -18.35
N ARG A 633 1.23 0.87 -17.38
CA ARG A 633 1.17 2.32 -17.21
C ARG A 633 1.93 3.05 -18.34
N PRO A 634 1.33 4.07 -19.01
CA PRO A 634 1.98 4.71 -20.17
C PRO A 634 3.33 5.38 -19.89
N ASP A 635 3.64 5.67 -18.63
CA ASP A 635 4.88 6.29 -18.18
C ASP A 635 6.01 5.30 -17.84
N THR A 636 5.73 3.99 -17.82
CA THR A 636 6.73 2.92 -17.64
C THR A 636 7.12 2.23 -18.95
N LEU A 637 6.77 2.82 -20.10
CA LEU A 637 6.92 2.26 -21.44
C LEU A 637 7.61 3.25 -22.38
N ASP A 638 8.60 2.77 -23.16
CA ASP A 638 9.27 3.59 -24.19
C ASP A 638 8.38 3.83 -25.45
N ALA A 639 7.21 3.20 -25.54
CA ALA A 639 6.22 3.33 -26.62
C ALA A 639 4.80 2.98 -26.15
N PRO A 640 3.72 3.44 -26.83
CA PRO A 640 2.35 3.05 -26.50
C PRO A 640 2.16 1.51 -26.51
N TRP A 641 1.39 0.97 -25.56
CA TRP A 641 1.27 -0.47 -25.35
C TRP A 641 0.90 -1.26 -26.61
N SER A 642 -0.07 -0.77 -27.39
CA SER A 642 -0.43 -1.37 -28.69
C SER A 642 0.73 -1.45 -29.67
N THR A 643 1.61 -0.43 -29.70
CA THR A 643 2.82 -0.45 -30.54
C THR A 643 3.84 -1.48 -30.06
N VAL A 644 3.86 -1.80 -28.76
CA VAL A 644 4.73 -2.82 -28.17
C VAL A 644 4.20 -4.22 -28.50
N THR A 645 2.91 -4.48 -28.27
CA THR A 645 2.28 -5.77 -28.63
C THR A 645 2.31 -6.02 -30.15
N ASP A 646 2.09 -4.99 -30.97
CA ASP A 646 2.24 -5.07 -32.42
C ASP A 646 3.67 -5.46 -32.87
N ARG A 647 4.72 -5.12 -32.10
CA ARG A 647 6.10 -5.58 -32.40
C ARG A 647 6.29 -7.07 -32.14
N LEU A 648 5.62 -7.60 -31.12
CA LEU A 648 5.62 -9.04 -30.83
C LEU A 648 4.85 -9.80 -31.92
N VAL A 649 3.60 -9.39 -32.19
CA VAL A 649 2.72 -10.08 -33.16
C VAL A 649 3.24 -10.01 -34.60
N ARG A 650 3.95 -8.94 -35.01
CA ARG A 650 4.45 -8.78 -36.39
C ARG A 650 5.41 -9.87 -36.88
N ALA A 651 6.05 -10.64 -36.00
CA ALA A 651 6.91 -11.75 -36.39
C ALA A 651 6.33 -13.13 -36.07
N ARG A 652 5.04 -13.22 -35.69
CA ARG A 652 4.35 -14.48 -35.40
C ARG A 652 4.15 -15.31 -36.68
N ASP A 653 5.05 -16.26 -36.91
CA ASP A 653 4.82 -17.40 -37.81
C ASP A 653 4.45 -18.63 -36.96
N LEU A 654 3.19 -19.07 -37.04
CA LEU A 654 2.68 -20.24 -36.31
C LEU A 654 3.08 -21.59 -36.95
N GLY A 655 3.85 -21.57 -38.04
CA GLY A 655 4.24 -22.76 -38.77
C GLY A 655 3.11 -23.32 -39.64
N GLY A 656 3.31 -24.55 -40.13
CA GLY A 656 2.27 -25.32 -40.83
C GLY A 656 1.25 -25.95 -39.88
N GLY A 657 0.53 -26.94 -40.40
CA GLY A 657 -0.43 -27.74 -39.64
C GLY A 657 -1.64 -28.14 -40.47
N VAL A 658 -2.14 -29.36 -40.26
CA VAL A 658 -3.28 -29.94 -40.96
C VAL A 658 -4.58 -29.37 -40.37
N PRO A 659 -5.36 -28.56 -41.10
CA PRO A 659 -6.57 -27.93 -40.56
C PRO A 659 -7.67 -28.97 -40.33
N LEU A 660 -8.38 -28.85 -39.21
CA LEU A 660 -9.50 -29.71 -38.86
C LEU A 660 -10.85 -29.07 -39.25
N PRO A 661 -11.84 -29.86 -39.70
CA PRO A 661 -13.15 -29.34 -40.09
C PRO A 661 -13.99 -28.98 -38.86
N GLY A 662 -14.24 -27.69 -38.66
CA GLY A 662 -15.11 -27.19 -37.59
C GLY A 662 -14.49 -27.31 -36.19
N SER A 663 -15.22 -27.94 -35.28
CA SER A 663 -14.85 -28.16 -33.87
C SER A 663 -15.03 -29.64 -33.51
N PRO A 664 -14.18 -30.55 -34.03
CA PRO A 664 -14.39 -31.98 -33.86
C PRO A 664 -14.20 -32.40 -32.40
N GLN A 665 -15.02 -33.35 -31.94
CA GLN A 665 -14.92 -33.90 -30.59
C GLN A 665 -13.96 -35.08 -30.48
N ARG A 666 -13.77 -35.83 -31.56
CA ARG A 666 -12.91 -37.02 -31.61
C ARG A 666 -11.98 -36.95 -32.81
N LEU A 667 -10.72 -37.25 -32.57
CA LEU A 667 -9.71 -37.41 -33.59
C LEU A 667 -9.27 -38.87 -33.64
N VAL A 668 -9.07 -39.43 -34.84
CA VAL A 668 -8.47 -40.76 -35.03
C VAL A 668 -7.25 -40.63 -35.92
N VAL A 669 -6.11 -41.09 -35.41
CA VAL A 669 -4.78 -41.02 -36.05
C VAL A 669 -4.34 -42.44 -36.39
N THR A 670 -4.25 -42.77 -37.67
CA THR A 670 -3.83 -44.10 -38.14
C THR A 670 -2.30 -44.13 -38.23
N ALA A 671 -1.62 -44.76 -37.26
CA ALA A 671 -0.16 -44.70 -37.13
C ALA A 671 0.49 -46.06 -36.84
N LYS A 672 1.81 -46.14 -37.10
CA LYS A 672 2.72 -47.22 -36.69
C LYS A 672 4.11 -46.68 -36.38
N VAL A 673 4.88 -47.41 -35.59
CA VAL A 673 6.34 -47.25 -35.53
C VAL A 673 6.99 -48.22 -36.49
N VAL A 674 7.97 -47.74 -37.26
CA VAL A 674 8.89 -48.56 -38.05
C VAL A 674 10.22 -48.63 -37.30
N THR A 675 10.86 -49.81 -37.27
CA THR A 675 12.19 -49.96 -36.69
C THR A 675 12.99 -51.10 -37.31
N ASP A 676 14.31 -50.96 -37.25
CA ASP A 676 15.33 -51.98 -37.47
C ASP A 676 15.74 -52.73 -36.18
N SER A 677 15.29 -52.24 -35.01
CA SER A 677 15.65 -52.76 -33.70
C SER A 677 14.90 -54.06 -33.34
N PRO A 678 15.54 -55.04 -32.68
CA PRO A 678 14.85 -56.22 -32.15
C PRO A 678 14.01 -55.93 -30.89
N LEU A 679 13.97 -54.70 -30.37
CA LEU A 679 13.05 -54.34 -29.28
C LEU A 679 11.62 -54.18 -29.79
N ALA A 680 10.69 -54.85 -29.13
CA ALA A 680 9.26 -54.66 -29.38
C ALA A 680 8.80 -53.26 -28.90
N VAL A 681 8.49 -52.38 -29.85
CA VAL A 681 7.95 -51.02 -29.63
C VAL A 681 6.43 -51.04 -29.37
N ASP A 682 5.92 -52.13 -28.82
CA ASP A 682 4.48 -52.38 -28.70
C ASP A 682 3.98 -51.94 -27.33
N GLY A 683 3.24 -50.81 -27.29
CA GLY A 683 2.58 -50.33 -26.07
C GLY A 683 2.95 -48.90 -25.65
N PHE A 684 3.87 -48.21 -26.34
CA PHE A 684 4.25 -46.84 -25.96
C PHE A 684 3.10 -45.86 -26.17
N ALA A 685 2.82 -45.03 -25.16
CA ALA A 685 1.76 -44.03 -25.22
C ALA A 685 2.06 -42.97 -26.29
N GLY A 686 1.10 -42.72 -27.19
CA GLY A 686 1.20 -41.64 -28.15
C GLY A 686 0.59 -40.34 -27.64
N SER A 687 0.82 -39.25 -28.36
CA SER A 687 0.06 -38.01 -28.24
C SER A 687 -0.09 -37.31 -29.59
N VAL A 688 -1.17 -36.57 -29.76
CA VAL A 688 -1.43 -35.68 -30.90
C VAL A 688 -1.47 -34.24 -30.43
N ARG A 689 -0.88 -33.33 -31.20
CA ARG A 689 -0.78 -31.91 -30.87
C ARG A 689 -1.73 -31.11 -31.70
N VAL A 690 -2.70 -30.49 -31.04
CA VAL A 690 -3.74 -29.68 -31.66
C VAL A 690 -3.49 -28.22 -31.32
N ARG A 691 -3.39 -27.38 -32.36
CA ARG A 691 -3.28 -25.93 -32.26
C ARG A 691 -4.65 -25.28 -32.38
N ASP A 692 -4.94 -24.32 -31.50
CA ASP A 692 -6.18 -23.55 -31.49
C ASP A 692 -6.09 -22.22 -32.29
N ALA A 693 -7.18 -21.45 -32.29
CA ALA A 693 -7.28 -20.15 -32.95
C ALA A 693 -6.49 -19.01 -32.28
N ARG A 694 -6.16 -19.12 -30.98
CA ARG A 694 -5.20 -18.23 -30.29
C ARG A 694 -3.77 -18.52 -30.78
N GLY A 695 -3.53 -19.75 -31.22
CA GLY A 695 -2.28 -20.28 -31.74
C GLY A 695 -1.53 -21.14 -30.71
N LEU A 696 -2.16 -21.44 -29.57
CA LEU A 696 -1.63 -22.28 -28.50
C LEU A 696 -1.73 -23.76 -28.90
N VAL A 697 -0.80 -24.58 -28.43
CA VAL A 697 -0.71 -26.01 -28.76
C VAL A 697 -1.01 -26.87 -27.54
N SER A 698 -2.11 -27.64 -27.57
CA SER A 698 -2.40 -28.63 -26.53
C SER A 698 -1.92 -30.02 -26.95
N SER A 699 -1.32 -30.75 -26.00
CA SER A 699 -0.92 -32.15 -26.19
C SER A 699 -2.04 -33.07 -25.70
N VAL A 700 -2.62 -33.85 -26.60
CA VAL A 700 -3.75 -34.75 -26.30
C VAL A 700 -3.27 -36.20 -26.34
N PRO A 701 -3.52 -37.03 -25.31
CA PRO A 701 -3.15 -38.44 -25.33
C PRO A 701 -3.75 -39.21 -26.51
N LEU A 702 -2.96 -40.11 -27.07
CA LEU A 702 -3.40 -41.17 -27.98
C LEU A 702 -3.27 -42.52 -27.30
N GLY A 703 -4.03 -43.50 -27.79
CA GLY A 703 -3.85 -44.91 -27.41
C GLY A 703 -2.42 -45.43 -27.69
N PRO A 704 -2.06 -46.59 -27.12
CA PRO A 704 -0.73 -47.18 -27.28
C PRO A 704 -0.39 -47.47 -28.74
N VAL A 705 0.74 -46.94 -29.20
CA VAL A 705 1.30 -47.18 -30.52
C VAL A 705 2.02 -48.53 -30.55
N SER A 706 2.16 -49.10 -31.74
CA SER A 706 2.84 -50.38 -31.95
C SER A 706 3.62 -50.39 -33.26
N SER A 707 4.41 -51.44 -33.44
CA SER A 707 4.96 -51.89 -34.73
C SER A 707 3.87 -52.09 -35.79
N THR A 708 2.71 -52.61 -35.39
CA THR A 708 1.52 -52.74 -36.25
C THR A 708 0.81 -51.40 -36.46
N GLN A 709 0.21 -51.21 -37.65
CA GLN A 709 -0.62 -50.05 -37.95
C GLN A 709 -1.96 -50.12 -37.20
N ARG A 710 -2.28 -49.07 -36.45
CA ARG A 710 -3.49 -48.99 -35.62
C ARG A 710 -4.15 -47.61 -35.70
N ASP A 711 -5.47 -47.60 -35.53
CA ASP A 711 -6.27 -46.40 -35.37
C ASP A 711 -6.27 -45.95 -33.91
N LEU A 712 -5.56 -44.85 -33.64
CA LEU A 712 -5.40 -44.29 -32.30
C LEU A 712 -6.41 -43.17 -32.08
N THR A 713 -7.30 -43.31 -31.11
CA THR A 713 -8.24 -42.24 -30.74
C THR A 713 -7.60 -41.23 -29.79
N ALA A 714 -7.86 -39.95 -30.04
CA ALA A 714 -7.81 -38.87 -29.05
C ALA A 714 -9.22 -38.28 -28.87
N ASP A 715 -9.60 -37.96 -27.63
CA ASP A 715 -10.82 -37.20 -27.31
C ASP A 715 -10.42 -35.71 -27.12
N LEU A 716 -11.20 -34.82 -27.73
CA LEU A 716 -10.98 -33.36 -27.71
C LEU A 716 -12.01 -32.62 -26.81
N ARG A 717 -12.94 -33.35 -26.18
CA ARG A 717 -13.97 -32.78 -25.29
C ARG A 717 -13.36 -32.24 -24.01
N GLY A 718 -13.85 -31.09 -23.55
CA GLY A 718 -13.41 -30.46 -22.30
C GLY A 718 -11.99 -29.86 -22.33
N LEU A 719 -11.33 -29.86 -23.50
CA LEU A 719 -9.97 -29.35 -23.67
C LEU A 719 -9.87 -27.84 -23.98
N GLY A 720 -10.97 -27.07 -23.92
CA GLY A 720 -10.93 -25.60 -24.08
C GLY A 720 -10.34 -25.07 -25.40
N LEU A 721 -10.43 -25.88 -26.46
CA LEU A 721 -9.80 -25.60 -27.75
C LEU A 721 -10.67 -24.67 -28.59
N VAL A 722 -10.25 -23.41 -28.76
CA VAL A 722 -10.99 -22.40 -29.52
C VAL A 722 -10.83 -22.65 -31.04
N PRO A 723 -11.91 -22.89 -31.80
CA PRO A 723 -11.85 -23.19 -33.23
C PRO A 723 -11.54 -21.95 -34.09
N PRO A 724 -10.96 -22.10 -35.30
CA PRO A 724 -10.60 -23.37 -35.96
C PRO A 724 -9.38 -24.06 -35.37
N LEU A 725 -9.36 -25.39 -35.43
CA LEU A 725 -8.29 -26.24 -34.92
C LEU A 725 -7.38 -26.76 -36.05
N ALA A 726 -6.12 -27.09 -35.73
CA ALA A 726 -5.20 -27.74 -36.66
C ALA A 726 -4.24 -28.72 -35.96
N VAL A 727 -4.00 -29.90 -36.54
CA VAL A 727 -2.98 -30.83 -36.05
C VAL A 727 -1.59 -30.34 -36.46
N VAL A 728 -0.73 -30.10 -35.48
CA VAL A 728 0.65 -29.61 -35.69
C VAL A 728 1.73 -30.68 -35.43
N GLY A 729 1.33 -31.85 -34.95
CA GLY A 729 2.21 -33.03 -34.88
C GLY A 729 1.60 -34.22 -34.16
N VAL A 730 2.27 -35.36 -34.28
CA VAL A 730 2.01 -36.61 -33.55
C VAL A 730 3.34 -37.08 -32.96
N SER A 731 3.31 -37.61 -31.74
CA SER A 731 4.51 -37.95 -30.97
C SER A 731 4.39 -39.23 -30.16
N VAL A 732 5.50 -39.93 -30.00
CA VAL A 732 5.65 -41.08 -29.09
C VAL A 732 6.96 -40.87 -28.30
N PRO A 733 6.91 -40.44 -27.03
CA PRO A 733 8.09 -40.44 -26.18
C PRO A 733 8.60 -41.88 -25.99
N LEU A 734 9.92 -42.08 -26.11
CA LEU A 734 10.55 -43.35 -25.78
C LEU A 734 10.99 -43.33 -24.30
N PRO A 735 10.85 -44.43 -23.56
CA PRO A 735 11.33 -44.51 -22.17
C PRO A 735 12.86 -44.40 -22.07
N ASP A 736 13.37 -43.79 -20.99
CA ASP A 736 14.80 -43.50 -20.81
C ASP A 736 15.73 -44.71 -20.98
N TYR A 737 15.29 -45.90 -20.56
CA TYR A 737 16.09 -47.12 -20.69
C TYR A 737 16.39 -47.49 -22.16
N VAL A 738 15.55 -47.07 -23.11
CA VAL A 738 15.79 -47.30 -24.55
C VAL A 738 17.07 -46.56 -25.01
N TYR A 739 17.38 -45.41 -24.41
CA TYR A 739 18.58 -44.62 -24.74
C TYR A 739 19.86 -45.17 -24.12
N TYR A 740 19.79 -45.83 -22.96
CA TYR A 740 20.97 -46.34 -22.25
C TYR A 740 21.55 -47.63 -22.84
N PHE A 741 20.77 -48.40 -23.61
CA PHE A 741 21.16 -49.74 -24.07
C PHE A 741 21.36 -49.89 -25.59
N LEU A 742 21.10 -48.85 -26.41
CA LEU A 742 21.09 -48.98 -27.87
C LEU A 742 21.94 -47.89 -28.58
N PRO A 743 22.97 -48.28 -29.34
CA PRO A 743 23.81 -47.34 -30.09
C PRO A 743 23.19 -47.00 -31.45
N GLU A 744 22.23 -46.06 -31.47
CA GLU A 744 21.55 -45.52 -32.66
C GLU A 744 20.60 -46.48 -33.42
N PRO A 745 19.51 -46.95 -32.80
CA PRO A 745 18.43 -47.65 -33.50
C PRO A 745 17.58 -46.68 -34.34
N THR A 746 17.18 -47.08 -35.54
CA THR A 746 16.36 -46.26 -36.45
C THR A 746 14.87 -46.46 -36.17
N PHE A 747 14.37 -45.81 -35.11
CA PHE A 747 12.92 -45.75 -34.84
C PHE A 747 12.28 -44.57 -35.58
N ASP A 748 11.17 -44.81 -36.29
CA ASP A 748 10.47 -43.76 -37.03
C ASP A 748 8.94 -43.85 -36.96
N LEU A 749 8.26 -42.69 -36.86
CA LEU A 749 6.80 -42.61 -36.70
C LEU A 749 6.10 -42.33 -38.03
N VAL A 750 5.32 -43.31 -38.51
CA VAL A 750 4.55 -43.20 -39.75
C VAL A 750 3.06 -43.04 -39.42
N VAL A 751 2.57 -41.80 -39.46
CA VAL A 751 1.13 -41.51 -39.60
C VAL A 751 0.74 -41.66 -41.07
N SER A 752 -0.39 -42.34 -41.31
CA SER A 752 -0.89 -42.75 -42.63
C SER A 752 -2.32 -42.33 -42.92
N GLY A 753 -3.09 -41.97 -41.88
CA GLY A 753 -4.47 -41.52 -41.97
C GLY A 753 -4.84 -40.62 -40.80
N LEU A 754 -5.82 -39.74 -41.03
CA LEU A 754 -6.38 -38.83 -40.03
C LEU A 754 -7.87 -38.67 -40.30
N THR A 755 -8.70 -38.85 -39.27
CA THR A 755 -10.14 -38.51 -39.34
C THR A 755 -10.57 -37.68 -38.14
N ALA A 756 -11.57 -36.83 -38.34
CA ALA A 756 -12.14 -35.94 -37.33
C ALA A 756 -13.66 -36.15 -37.32
N ASP A 757 -14.21 -36.63 -36.19
CA ASP A 757 -15.59 -37.11 -36.04
C ASP A 757 -16.05 -38.06 -37.19
N GLY A 758 -15.12 -38.87 -37.72
CA GLY A 758 -15.35 -39.81 -38.81
C GLY A 758 -15.21 -39.22 -40.23
N ALA A 759 -15.08 -37.91 -40.38
CA ALA A 759 -14.75 -37.29 -41.67
C ALA A 759 -13.24 -37.40 -41.95
N PRO A 760 -12.81 -37.84 -43.15
CA PRO A 760 -11.39 -37.94 -43.50
C PRO A 760 -10.75 -36.55 -43.63
N VAL A 761 -9.55 -36.40 -43.08
CA VAL A 761 -8.77 -35.15 -43.12
C VAL A 761 -7.51 -35.37 -43.97
N ALA A 762 -7.30 -34.51 -44.97
CA ALA A 762 -6.18 -34.63 -45.88
C ALA A 762 -4.85 -34.20 -45.21
N LEU A 763 -4.01 -35.18 -44.85
CA LEU A 763 -2.68 -34.96 -44.25
C LEU A 763 -1.73 -34.16 -45.15
N GLY A 764 -1.78 -34.39 -46.47
CA GLY A 764 -0.84 -33.79 -47.43
C GLY A 764 0.62 -34.09 -47.10
N ASN A 765 1.51 -33.13 -47.37
CA ASN A 765 2.95 -33.18 -47.03
C ASN A 765 3.29 -32.23 -45.85
N GLU A 766 2.28 -31.90 -45.02
CA GLU A 766 2.40 -30.95 -43.90
C GLU A 766 3.17 -31.56 -42.72
N LEU A 767 2.77 -32.76 -42.26
CA LEU A 767 3.48 -33.50 -41.23
C LEU A 767 4.66 -34.25 -41.85
N ARG A 768 5.84 -34.14 -41.23
CA ARG A 768 7.08 -34.78 -41.70
C ARG A 768 7.79 -35.50 -40.55
N PRO A 769 8.52 -36.61 -40.82
CA PRO A 769 9.37 -37.25 -39.82
C PRO A 769 10.36 -36.25 -39.21
N SER A 770 10.45 -36.26 -37.88
CA SER A 770 11.34 -35.41 -37.09
C SER A 770 11.78 -36.10 -35.79
N SER A 771 11.78 -37.42 -35.82
CA SER A 771 12.24 -38.35 -34.78
C SER A 771 13.72 -38.09 -34.43
N ASP A 772 14.10 -38.29 -33.16
CA ASP A 772 15.51 -38.37 -32.75
C ASP A 772 15.68 -39.13 -31.41
N ARG A 773 16.86 -38.98 -30.79
CA ARG A 773 17.21 -39.60 -29.51
C ARG A 773 16.39 -39.13 -28.29
N LEU A 774 15.38 -38.27 -28.43
CA LEU A 774 14.40 -37.93 -27.38
C LEU A 774 12.96 -38.39 -27.71
N GLY A 775 12.76 -39.15 -28.79
CA GLY A 775 11.47 -39.76 -29.10
C GLY A 775 11.09 -39.69 -30.58
N LEU A 776 9.92 -40.24 -30.90
CA LEU A 776 9.43 -40.34 -32.27
C LEU A 776 8.47 -39.21 -32.57
N TRP A 777 8.64 -38.54 -33.70
CA TRP A 777 7.89 -37.33 -34.02
C TRP A 777 7.54 -37.30 -35.50
N GLN A 778 6.28 -36.98 -35.78
CA GLN A 778 5.86 -36.51 -37.09
C GLN A 778 5.24 -35.12 -36.92
N ALA A 779 5.96 -34.07 -37.32
CA ALA A 779 5.65 -32.68 -36.98
C ALA A 779 5.38 -31.81 -38.22
N ALA A 780 4.50 -30.82 -38.06
CA ALA A 780 4.30 -29.77 -39.06
C ALA A 780 5.51 -28.82 -39.10
N ARG A 781 5.72 -28.14 -40.25
CA ARG A 781 6.75 -27.08 -40.39
C ARG A 781 6.71 -26.13 -39.18
N ALA A 782 7.83 -25.98 -38.49
CA ALA A 782 7.96 -25.03 -37.39
C ALA A 782 7.96 -23.57 -37.89
N GLY A 783 7.68 -22.63 -36.98
CA GLY A 783 7.70 -21.20 -37.27
C GLY A 783 9.10 -20.68 -37.59
N ALA A 784 9.21 -19.80 -38.59
CA ALA A 784 10.46 -19.16 -39.01
C ALA A 784 10.95 -18.05 -38.05
N ALA A 785 10.25 -17.83 -36.93
CA ALA A 785 10.51 -16.76 -35.96
C ALA A 785 11.76 -17.05 -35.10
N ARG A 786 12.95 -16.92 -35.69
CA ARG A 786 14.24 -16.95 -34.99
C ARG A 786 15.06 -15.70 -35.34
N PRO A 787 15.46 -14.88 -34.36
CA PRO A 787 15.12 -14.91 -32.93
C PRO A 787 13.65 -14.53 -32.64
N VAL A 788 13.12 -14.93 -31.48
CA VAL A 788 11.75 -14.61 -31.04
C VAL A 788 11.67 -13.19 -30.46
N PRO A 789 10.68 -12.36 -30.83
CA PRO A 789 10.47 -11.05 -30.19
C PRO A 789 10.21 -11.16 -28.68
N ALA A 790 10.88 -10.30 -27.90
CA ALA A 790 10.72 -10.19 -26.46
C ALA A 790 10.66 -8.72 -26.01
N VAL A 791 9.88 -8.45 -24.97
CA VAL A 791 10.00 -7.20 -24.18
C VAL A 791 10.75 -7.54 -22.91
N VAL A 792 11.74 -6.71 -22.54
CA VAL A 792 12.63 -6.96 -21.39
C VAL A 792 12.62 -5.75 -20.46
N THR A 793 12.61 -5.96 -19.15
CA THR A 793 12.71 -4.86 -18.19
C THR A 793 14.10 -4.22 -18.18
N ARG A 794 14.17 -2.92 -17.88
CA ARG A 794 15.39 -2.10 -17.96
C ARG A 794 16.53 -2.68 -17.11
N GLN A 795 16.27 -3.16 -15.89
CA GLN A 795 17.30 -3.79 -15.04
C GLN A 795 17.90 -5.07 -15.66
N VAL A 796 17.10 -5.90 -16.34
CA VAL A 796 17.58 -7.12 -17.00
C VAL A 796 18.33 -6.78 -18.28
N ALA A 797 17.85 -5.80 -19.04
CA ALA A 797 18.53 -5.28 -20.22
C ALA A 797 19.90 -4.68 -19.87
N ASP A 798 19.98 -3.85 -18.82
CA ASP A 798 21.22 -3.23 -18.33
C ASP A 798 22.21 -4.28 -17.78
N ALA A 799 21.74 -5.26 -17.00
CA ALA A 799 22.59 -6.31 -16.44
C ALA A 799 23.17 -7.25 -17.52
N LEU A 800 22.39 -7.58 -18.55
CA LEU A 800 22.84 -8.32 -19.73
C LEU A 800 23.59 -7.43 -20.75
N GLN A 801 23.67 -6.12 -20.52
CA GLN A 801 24.28 -5.12 -21.40
C GLN A 801 23.70 -5.11 -22.83
N VAL A 802 22.39 -5.35 -22.97
CA VAL A 802 21.66 -5.40 -24.25
C VAL A 802 20.66 -4.26 -24.41
N GLY A 803 20.64 -3.67 -25.60
CA GLY A 803 19.61 -2.71 -26.03
C GLY A 803 18.61 -3.31 -27.01
N ALA A 804 17.60 -2.54 -27.38
CA ALA A 804 16.64 -2.95 -28.42
C ALA A 804 17.34 -3.33 -29.74
N GLY A 805 16.87 -4.41 -30.38
CA GLY A 805 17.47 -5.00 -31.58
C GLY A 805 18.64 -5.96 -31.31
N ARG A 806 19.06 -6.18 -30.05
CA ARG A 806 20.05 -7.22 -29.70
C ARG A 806 19.39 -8.56 -29.37
N GLN A 807 20.18 -9.62 -29.54
CA GLN A 807 19.81 -11.00 -29.23
C GLN A 807 20.32 -11.42 -27.85
N VAL A 808 19.57 -12.30 -27.20
CA VAL A 808 19.88 -12.97 -25.93
C VAL A 808 19.47 -14.44 -26.05
N THR A 809 20.19 -15.36 -25.38
CA THR A 809 19.71 -16.73 -25.17
C THR A 809 19.04 -16.81 -23.80
N LEU A 810 17.80 -17.30 -23.77
CA LEU A 810 16.96 -17.44 -22.59
C LEU A 810 16.80 -18.94 -22.26
N PRO A 811 17.37 -19.44 -21.15
CA PRO A 811 17.20 -20.83 -20.75
C PRO A 811 15.80 -21.02 -20.15
N LEU A 812 14.97 -21.82 -20.82
CA LEU A 812 13.61 -22.19 -20.40
C LEU A 812 13.58 -23.69 -20.08
N GLY A 813 13.94 -24.04 -18.84
CA GLY A 813 14.11 -25.44 -18.44
C GLY A 813 15.25 -26.10 -19.21
N VAL A 814 14.93 -27.09 -20.05
CA VAL A 814 15.90 -27.79 -20.93
C VAL A 814 16.15 -27.09 -22.27
N ARG A 815 15.43 -25.99 -22.56
CA ARG A 815 15.40 -25.33 -23.88
C ARG A 815 16.13 -23.98 -23.89
N ASP A 816 17.12 -23.83 -24.76
CA ASP A 816 17.69 -22.52 -25.10
C ASP A 816 16.81 -21.79 -26.14
N LEU A 817 16.14 -20.71 -25.71
CA LEU A 817 15.35 -19.84 -26.61
C LEU A 817 16.16 -18.59 -27.01
N SER A 818 16.48 -18.45 -28.29
CA SER A 818 17.06 -17.21 -28.82
C SER A 818 15.98 -16.14 -28.99
N ILE A 819 16.08 -15.06 -28.23
CA ILE A 819 15.15 -13.91 -28.22
C ILE A 819 15.80 -12.64 -28.76
N THR A 820 15.00 -11.67 -29.23
CA THR A 820 15.42 -10.30 -29.54
C THR A 820 14.58 -9.28 -28.81
N VAL A 821 15.25 -8.32 -28.17
CA VAL A 821 14.63 -7.23 -27.42
C VAL A 821 13.96 -6.26 -28.40
N VAL A 822 12.62 -6.28 -28.52
CA VAL A 822 11.86 -5.36 -29.39
C VAL A 822 11.33 -4.12 -28.65
N SER A 823 11.32 -4.14 -27.31
CA SER A 823 11.17 -2.96 -26.46
C SER A 823 11.85 -3.21 -25.11
N VAL A 824 12.32 -2.13 -24.50
CA VAL A 824 12.60 -2.08 -23.07
C VAL A 824 11.39 -1.44 -22.36
N VAL A 825 11.18 -1.79 -21.09
CA VAL A 825 10.16 -1.22 -20.18
C VAL A 825 10.75 -1.07 -18.78
N ASP A 826 10.21 -0.18 -17.94
CA ASP A 826 10.75 0.00 -16.58
C ASP A 826 10.33 -1.13 -15.62
N SER A 827 9.10 -1.63 -15.75
CA SER A 827 8.60 -2.78 -14.98
C SER A 827 7.59 -3.61 -15.76
N LEU A 828 7.41 -4.87 -15.35
CA LEU A 828 6.45 -5.81 -15.96
C LEU A 828 5.36 -6.19 -14.95
N PRO A 829 4.05 -5.97 -15.25
CA PRO A 829 2.96 -6.33 -14.34
C PRO A 829 2.99 -7.79 -13.90
N THR A 830 2.64 -8.04 -12.64
CA THR A 830 2.65 -9.36 -11.97
C THR A 830 4.01 -10.06 -11.84
N ALA A 831 5.14 -9.46 -12.25
CA ALA A 831 6.46 -10.06 -12.07
C ALA A 831 6.87 -10.09 -10.58
N GLN A 832 7.47 -11.19 -10.11
CA GLN A 832 7.81 -11.39 -8.69
C GLN A 832 8.73 -10.30 -8.15
N VAL A 833 9.78 -9.98 -8.92
CA VAL A 833 10.53 -8.73 -8.77
C VAL A 833 10.12 -7.84 -9.95
N PRO A 834 9.36 -6.74 -9.73
CA PRO A 834 8.75 -5.96 -10.81
C PRO A 834 9.71 -5.43 -11.88
N ALA A 835 10.97 -5.19 -11.51
CA ALA A 835 12.04 -4.73 -12.39
C ALA A 835 12.79 -5.88 -13.11
N ARG A 836 12.46 -7.14 -12.86
CA ARG A 836 13.08 -8.34 -13.46
C ARG A 836 12.03 -9.17 -14.21
N GLY A 837 11.72 -8.74 -15.44
CA GLY A 837 10.68 -9.35 -16.26
C GLY A 837 11.08 -9.49 -17.72
N ILE A 838 10.65 -10.60 -18.33
CA ILE A 838 10.67 -10.82 -19.77
C ILE A 838 9.26 -11.23 -20.21
N LEU A 839 8.74 -10.58 -21.24
CA LEU A 839 7.44 -10.89 -21.85
C LEU A 839 7.63 -11.41 -23.26
N LEU A 840 7.05 -12.57 -23.54
CA LEU A 840 7.12 -13.29 -24.80
C LEU A 840 5.73 -13.50 -25.40
N ASP A 841 5.68 -13.65 -26.72
CA ASP A 841 4.46 -14.09 -27.42
C ASP A 841 4.36 -15.62 -27.40
N LEU A 842 3.53 -16.17 -26.52
CA LEU A 842 3.43 -17.61 -26.26
C LEU A 842 3.14 -18.44 -27.53
N PRO A 843 2.18 -18.07 -28.41
CA PRO A 843 1.98 -18.76 -29.69
C PRO A 843 3.22 -18.78 -30.60
N THR A 844 4.06 -17.73 -30.54
CA THR A 844 5.35 -17.70 -31.27
C THR A 844 6.40 -18.59 -30.60
N VAL A 845 6.47 -18.64 -29.27
CA VAL A 845 7.40 -19.51 -28.52
C VAL A 845 7.14 -20.99 -28.78
N GLU A 846 5.86 -21.41 -28.84
CA GLU A 846 5.46 -22.79 -29.13
C GLU A 846 5.62 -23.17 -30.62
N ALA A 847 5.46 -22.21 -31.53
CA ALA A 847 5.74 -22.42 -32.95
C ALA A 847 7.25 -22.50 -33.25
N THR A 848 8.09 -21.84 -32.46
CA THR A 848 9.54 -21.75 -32.69
C THR A 848 10.24 -23.10 -32.49
N PRO A 849 11.08 -23.56 -33.44
CA PRO A 849 11.76 -24.85 -33.32
C PRO A 849 12.87 -24.85 -32.28
N GLU A 850 12.97 -25.96 -31.56
CA GLU A 850 13.90 -26.21 -30.45
C GLU A 850 15.26 -26.71 -30.96
N ARG A 851 16.32 -26.56 -30.16
CA ARG A 851 17.67 -27.05 -30.49
C ARG A 851 18.15 -28.04 -29.43
N VAL A 852 17.95 -29.32 -29.70
CA VAL A 852 18.56 -30.42 -28.94
C VAL A 852 19.64 -31.07 -29.80
N GLY A 853 20.86 -31.16 -29.28
CA GLY A 853 21.86 -32.22 -29.52
C GLY A 853 22.34 -32.61 -30.94
N GLY A 854 21.67 -32.22 -32.04
CA GLY A 854 21.82 -32.93 -33.32
C GLY A 854 21.23 -32.24 -34.56
N GLY A 855 21.16 -30.90 -34.58
CA GLY A 855 21.02 -30.13 -35.83
C GLY A 855 19.67 -30.14 -36.57
N SER A 856 18.68 -30.92 -36.14
CA SER A 856 17.34 -30.93 -36.74
C SER A 856 16.44 -29.80 -36.20
N ASP A 857 15.79 -29.05 -37.11
CA ASP A 857 14.92 -27.93 -36.74
C ASP A 857 13.46 -28.39 -36.52
N VAL A 858 13.22 -28.98 -35.35
CA VAL A 858 11.92 -29.57 -34.96
C VAL A 858 11.11 -28.59 -34.13
N ARG A 859 9.79 -28.49 -34.38
CA ARG A 859 8.84 -27.67 -33.60
C ARG A 859 8.92 -28.04 -32.11
N SER A 860 8.85 -27.05 -31.21
CA SER A 860 9.02 -27.18 -29.74
C SER A 860 8.49 -28.50 -29.18
N ARG A 861 9.37 -29.33 -28.60
CA ARG A 861 8.98 -30.62 -28.01
C ARG A 861 8.36 -30.44 -26.62
N THR A 862 8.74 -29.41 -25.88
CA THR A 862 7.98 -28.98 -24.70
C THR A 862 6.79 -28.09 -25.12
N VAL A 863 5.60 -28.38 -24.59
CA VAL A 863 4.41 -27.52 -24.60
C VAL A 863 4.42 -26.65 -23.34
N LEU A 864 3.94 -25.42 -23.41
CA LEU A 864 4.00 -24.47 -22.29
C LEU A 864 2.59 -24.18 -21.76
N ASP A 865 1.99 -25.18 -21.10
CA ASP A 865 0.62 -25.15 -20.59
C ASP A 865 0.36 -23.93 -19.69
N PRO A 866 -0.62 -23.06 -20.02
CA PRO A 866 -0.98 -21.91 -19.19
C PRO A 866 -1.42 -22.29 -17.77
N GLN A 867 -0.90 -21.54 -16.79
CA GLN A 867 -1.31 -21.62 -15.38
C GLN A 867 -2.25 -20.47 -14.99
N GLU A 868 -2.43 -19.46 -15.86
CA GLU A 868 -3.26 -18.29 -15.57
C GLU A 868 -4.12 -17.89 -16.78
N TRP A 869 -5.29 -17.29 -16.51
CA TRP A 869 -6.15 -16.65 -17.51
C TRP A 869 -6.43 -15.22 -17.09
N TRP A 870 -6.01 -14.28 -17.92
CA TRP A 870 -6.16 -12.86 -17.70
C TRP A 870 -7.31 -12.37 -18.59
N ALA A 871 -8.33 -11.75 -18.00
CA ALA A 871 -9.58 -11.47 -18.67
C ALA A 871 -10.00 -10.00 -18.54
N ALA A 872 -10.55 -9.45 -19.63
CA ALA A 872 -11.20 -8.15 -19.70
C ALA A 872 -12.71 -8.28 -19.96
N PRO A 873 -13.49 -8.79 -18.99
CA PRO A 873 -14.96 -8.84 -19.07
C PRO A 873 -15.58 -7.44 -19.15
N ALA A 874 -16.85 -7.37 -19.57
CA ALA A 874 -17.63 -6.13 -19.48
C ALA A 874 -18.08 -5.79 -18.03
N ASP A 875 -18.17 -6.81 -17.17
CA ASP A 875 -18.45 -6.71 -15.73
C ASP A 875 -17.52 -7.67 -14.98
N PRO A 876 -16.43 -7.17 -14.37
CA PRO A 876 -15.48 -7.97 -13.59
C PRO A 876 -16.11 -8.72 -12.41
N GLU A 877 -17.09 -8.14 -11.71
CA GLU A 877 -17.71 -8.76 -10.54
C GLU A 877 -18.68 -9.88 -10.93
N ALA A 878 -19.40 -9.72 -12.04
CA ALA A 878 -20.23 -10.80 -12.58
C ALA A 878 -19.36 -11.97 -13.06
N ALA A 879 -18.32 -11.69 -13.86
CA ALA A 879 -17.41 -12.72 -14.35
C ALA A 879 -16.73 -13.49 -13.20
N ALA A 880 -16.14 -12.79 -12.23
CA ALA A 880 -15.47 -13.41 -11.10
C ALA A 880 -16.41 -14.26 -10.23
N ARG A 881 -17.68 -13.85 -10.06
CA ARG A 881 -18.69 -14.68 -9.36
C ARG A 881 -19.06 -15.95 -10.13
N VAL A 882 -19.14 -15.90 -11.46
CA VAL A 882 -19.39 -17.10 -12.29
C VAL A 882 -18.21 -18.06 -12.21
N VAL A 883 -16.96 -17.56 -12.31
CA VAL A 883 -15.76 -18.39 -12.17
C VAL A 883 -15.68 -19.01 -10.77
N ARG A 884 -15.78 -18.21 -9.69
CA ARG A 884 -15.73 -18.69 -8.29
C ARG A 884 -16.81 -19.71 -7.93
N ALA A 885 -17.93 -19.75 -8.66
CA ALA A 885 -19.03 -20.69 -8.42
C ALA A 885 -18.93 -22.00 -9.22
N LYS A 886 -17.98 -22.11 -10.15
CA LYS A 886 -17.84 -23.27 -11.07
C LYS A 886 -16.42 -23.80 -11.23
N ALA A 887 -15.39 -23.02 -10.89
CA ALA A 887 -14.00 -23.39 -11.11
C ALA A 887 -13.59 -24.56 -10.20
N PRO A 888 -12.65 -25.42 -10.65
CA PRO A 888 -12.08 -26.47 -9.81
C PRO A 888 -11.48 -25.92 -8.51
N TYR A 889 -11.46 -26.75 -7.47
CA TYR A 889 -10.75 -26.42 -6.23
C TYR A 889 -9.26 -26.13 -6.50
N GLY A 890 -8.67 -25.26 -5.68
CA GLY A 890 -7.33 -24.68 -5.91
C GLY A 890 -7.29 -23.46 -6.84
N THR A 891 -8.38 -23.15 -7.57
CA THR A 891 -8.41 -21.96 -8.45
C THR A 891 -8.52 -20.66 -7.66
N ILE A 892 -7.55 -19.76 -7.84
CA ILE A 892 -7.54 -18.41 -7.25
C ILE A 892 -8.11 -17.42 -8.26
N VAL A 893 -9.01 -16.54 -7.83
CA VAL A 893 -9.64 -15.51 -8.69
C VAL A 893 -9.39 -14.14 -8.09
N LEU A 894 -8.54 -13.34 -8.74
CA LEU A 894 -8.20 -11.97 -8.38
C LEU A 894 -8.99 -10.98 -9.25
N VAL A 895 -9.49 -9.89 -8.64
CA VAL A 895 -10.21 -8.82 -9.34
C VAL A 895 -9.62 -7.48 -8.94
N ALA A 896 -9.23 -6.66 -9.91
CA ALA A 896 -8.53 -5.40 -9.64
C ALA A 896 -9.36 -4.45 -8.75
N ASP A 897 -10.66 -4.30 -9.02
CA ASP A 897 -11.58 -3.47 -8.22
C ASP A 897 -11.87 -4.04 -6.82
N GLU A 898 -11.71 -5.34 -6.59
CA GLU A 898 -11.76 -5.92 -5.25
C GLU A 898 -10.49 -5.59 -4.47
N GLN A 899 -9.31 -5.81 -5.06
CA GLN A 899 -8.03 -5.42 -4.44
C GLN A 899 -7.96 -3.92 -4.12
N VAL A 900 -8.48 -3.05 -4.99
CA VAL A 900 -8.57 -1.61 -4.72
C VAL A 900 -9.47 -1.34 -3.51
N ARG A 901 -10.61 -2.01 -3.37
CA ARG A 901 -11.48 -1.85 -2.18
C ARG A 901 -10.82 -2.37 -0.92
N GLU A 902 -10.17 -3.53 -1.00
CA GLU A 902 -9.44 -4.16 0.11
C GLU A 902 -8.31 -3.24 0.60
N ARG A 903 -7.43 -2.76 -0.30
CA ARG A 903 -6.37 -1.80 0.04
C ARG A 903 -6.88 -0.44 0.50
N LEU A 904 -8.07 0.01 0.07
CA LEU A 904 -8.69 1.25 0.57
C LEU A 904 -9.43 1.07 1.91
N ALA A 905 -9.77 -0.17 2.27
CA ALA A 905 -10.36 -0.58 3.55
C ALA A 905 -9.31 -1.02 4.58
N ASP A 906 -8.09 -1.36 4.13
CA ASP A 906 -6.95 -1.67 5.01
C ASP A 906 -6.80 -0.59 6.11
N PRO A 907 -6.60 -0.97 7.38
CA PRO A 907 -6.58 -0.03 8.48
C PRO A 907 -5.52 1.07 8.39
N VAL A 908 -4.38 0.84 7.73
CA VAL A 908 -3.34 1.85 7.51
C VAL A 908 -3.82 2.90 6.51
N ASN A 909 -4.33 2.45 5.36
CA ASN A 909 -4.82 3.35 4.32
C ASN A 909 -6.09 4.10 4.74
N ALA A 910 -7.08 3.41 5.32
CA ALA A 910 -8.26 4.03 5.90
C ALA A 910 -7.89 5.02 7.02
N GLY A 911 -6.94 4.63 7.87
CA GLY A 911 -6.38 5.43 8.96
C GLY A 911 -5.65 6.70 8.51
N MET A 912 -4.80 6.61 7.49
CA MET A 912 -4.10 7.77 6.94
C MET A 912 -5.08 8.73 6.25
N ARG A 913 -6.06 8.20 5.50
CA ARG A 913 -7.10 9.00 4.85
C ARG A 913 -7.98 9.74 5.88
N SER A 914 -8.23 9.15 7.04
CA SER A 914 -9.00 9.75 8.13
C SER A 914 -8.17 10.74 8.97
N ALA A 915 -6.88 10.46 9.18
CA ALA A 915 -5.89 11.41 9.72
C ALA A 915 -5.77 12.68 8.86
N MET A 916 -5.73 12.56 7.53
CA MET A 916 -5.66 13.71 6.62
C MET A 916 -6.97 14.52 6.58
N LEU A 917 -8.12 13.88 6.84
CA LEU A 917 -9.38 14.60 7.10
C LEU A 917 -9.29 15.40 8.41
N LEU A 918 -8.73 14.85 9.49
CA LEU A 918 -8.47 15.60 10.73
C LEU A 918 -7.57 16.81 10.52
N VAL A 919 -6.46 16.67 9.78
CA VAL A 919 -5.59 17.79 9.39
C VAL A 919 -6.38 18.87 8.64
N THR A 920 -7.21 18.47 7.66
CA THR A 920 -8.02 19.40 6.86
C THR A 920 -9.04 20.15 7.71
N LEU A 921 -9.79 19.45 8.56
CA LEU A 921 -10.81 20.04 9.44
C LEU A 921 -10.20 21.00 10.49
N ALA A 922 -9.07 20.62 11.08
CA ALA A 922 -8.32 21.47 12.01
C ALA A 922 -7.77 22.73 11.34
N SER A 923 -7.33 22.62 10.08
CA SER A 923 -6.85 23.76 9.30
C SER A 923 -7.94 24.81 9.11
N VAL A 924 -9.15 24.40 8.70
CA VAL A 924 -10.31 25.28 8.55
C VAL A 924 -10.71 25.91 9.89
N LEU A 925 -10.75 25.12 10.97
CA LEU A 925 -11.18 25.59 12.28
C LEU A 925 -10.19 26.59 12.91
N LEU A 926 -8.89 26.29 12.90
CA LEU A 926 -7.86 27.18 13.46
C LEU A 926 -7.68 28.45 12.62
N ALA A 927 -7.79 28.36 11.28
CA ALA A 927 -7.84 29.55 10.43
C ALA A 927 -9.07 30.42 10.72
N GLY A 928 -10.26 29.81 10.87
CA GLY A 928 -11.50 30.50 11.21
C GLY A 928 -11.41 31.25 12.55
N VAL A 929 -10.88 30.60 13.59
CA VAL A 929 -10.68 31.21 14.92
C VAL A 929 -9.65 32.34 14.88
N GLY A 930 -8.50 32.13 14.23
CA GLY A 930 -7.47 33.15 14.06
C GLY A 930 -7.95 34.37 13.28
N PHE A 931 -8.73 34.16 12.21
CA PHE A 931 -9.31 35.21 11.39
C PHE A 931 -10.45 35.97 12.10
N ALA A 932 -11.27 35.29 12.89
CA ALA A 932 -12.27 35.92 13.74
C ALA A 932 -11.62 36.84 14.78
N ALA A 933 -10.60 36.34 15.49
CA ALA A 933 -9.90 37.07 16.54
C ALA A 933 -9.20 38.33 16.01
N SER A 934 -8.51 38.24 14.87
CA SER A 934 -7.84 39.39 14.26
C SER A 934 -8.81 40.38 13.63
N THR A 935 -9.88 39.92 12.97
CA THR A 935 -10.93 40.80 12.44
C THR A 935 -11.63 41.57 13.58
N ALA A 936 -11.85 40.95 14.73
CA ALA A 936 -12.37 41.62 15.93
C ALA A 936 -11.38 42.65 16.51
N ALA A 937 -10.07 42.36 16.49
CA ALA A 937 -9.04 43.30 16.94
C ALA A 937 -8.94 44.52 16.00
N LEU A 938 -8.90 44.30 14.68
CA LEU A 938 -8.89 45.33 13.65
C LEU A 938 -10.16 46.20 13.70
N GLY A 939 -11.33 45.59 13.91
CA GLY A 939 -12.59 46.30 14.08
C GLY A 939 -12.59 47.25 15.29
N ARG A 940 -11.99 46.85 16.42
CA ARG A 940 -11.82 47.72 17.60
C ARG A 940 -10.79 48.84 17.36
N ALA A 941 -9.66 48.54 16.71
CA ALA A 941 -8.64 49.55 16.40
C ALA A 941 -9.19 50.67 15.50
N ARG A 942 -10.10 50.35 14.57
CA ARG A 942 -10.70 51.31 13.62
C ARG A 942 -11.88 52.12 14.18
N ARG A 943 -12.23 52.00 15.47
CA ARG A 943 -13.35 52.77 16.06
C ARG A 943 -13.24 54.27 15.82
N HIS A 944 -12.04 54.84 15.92
CA HIS A 944 -11.79 56.27 15.67
C HIS A 944 -11.89 56.64 14.18
N GLU A 945 -11.27 55.86 13.28
CA GLU A 945 -11.39 56.05 11.82
C GLU A 945 -12.86 55.98 11.36
N ASN A 946 -13.61 55.00 11.84
CA ASN A 946 -15.03 54.83 11.54
C ASN A 946 -15.88 56.00 12.08
N ALA A 947 -15.51 56.58 13.23
CA ALA A 947 -16.20 57.75 13.78
C ALA A 947 -15.93 59.01 12.94
N VAL A 948 -14.71 59.20 12.43
CA VAL A 948 -14.37 60.29 11.50
C VAL A 948 -15.13 60.12 10.18
N LEU A 949 -15.20 58.90 9.62
CA LEU A 949 -15.98 58.63 8.40
C LEU A 949 -17.48 58.86 8.58
N LEU A 950 -18.04 58.55 9.76
CA LEU A 950 -19.42 58.90 10.11
C LEU A 950 -19.63 60.41 10.25
N ALA A 951 -18.66 61.14 10.82
CA ALA A 951 -18.70 62.60 10.91
C ALA A 951 -18.61 63.29 9.53
N LEU A 952 -17.88 62.69 8.60
CA LEU A 952 -17.83 63.06 7.17
C LEU A 952 -19.06 62.58 6.37
N GLY A 953 -20.16 62.20 7.04
CA GLY A 953 -21.43 61.84 6.41
C GLY A 953 -21.49 60.47 5.73
N MET A 954 -20.45 59.63 5.82
CA MET A 954 -20.47 58.31 5.17
C MET A 954 -21.47 57.39 5.89
N PRO A 955 -22.49 56.83 5.20
CA PRO A 955 -23.51 56.02 5.86
C PRO A 955 -22.90 54.71 6.39
N PRO A 956 -23.34 54.20 7.55
CA PRO A 956 -22.80 52.99 8.17
C PRO A 956 -23.01 51.71 7.32
N GLY A 957 -23.87 51.77 6.30
CA GLY A 957 -23.96 50.74 5.26
C GLY A 957 -22.70 50.68 4.39
N ARG A 958 -22.23 51.81 3.84
CA ARG A 958 -21.01 51.88 3.02
C ARG A 958 -19.75 51.57 3.82
N ILE A 959 -19.65 52.06 5.07
CA ILE A 959 -18.53 51.71 5.95
C ILE A 959 -18.46 50.19 6.16
N ARG A 960 -19.59 49.51 6.36
CA ARG A 960 -19.63 48.04 6.45
C ARG A 960 -19.29 47.36 5.13
N SER A 961 -19.83 47.81 3.99
CA SER A 961 -19.56 47.15 2.70
C SER A 961 -18.10 47.24 2.30
N VAL A 962 -17.44 48.39 2.50
CA VAL A 962 -15.99 48.51 2.24
C VAL A 962 -15.16 47.69 3.23
N LEU A 963 -15.50 47.67 4.52
CA LEU A 963 -14.80 46.82 5.49
C LEU A 963 -14.94 45.33 5.16
N VAL A 964 -16.10 44.88 4.69
CA VAL A 964 -16.31 43.51 4.19
C VAL A 964 -15.54 43.28 2.89
N LEU A 965 -15.56 44.21 1.92
CA LEU A 965 -14.82 44.09 0.66
C LEU A 965 -13.30 44.00 0.89
N GLU A 966 -12.76 44.76 1.85
CA GLU A 966 -11.35 44.64 2.27
C GLU A 966 -11.07 43.24 2.85
N ARG A 967 -11.97 42.68 3.68
CA ARG A 967 -11.83 41.30 4.19
C ARG A 967 -11.92 40.28 3.06
N VAL A 968 -12.85 40.41 2.12
CA VAL A 968 -13.01 39.53 0.96
C VAL A 968 -11.75 39.54 0.09
N LEU A 969 -11.22 40.73 -0.25
CA LEU A 969 -9.99 40.86 -1.03
C LEU A 969 -8.78 40.25 -0.31
N VAL A 970 -8.65 40.50 1.00
CA VAL A 970 -7.60 39.90 1.84
C VAL A 970 -7.68 38.38 1.83
N VAL A 971 -8.86 37.79 2.07
CA VAL A 971 -9.02 36.32 2.08
C VAL A 971 -8.78 35.74 0.70
N LEU A 972 -9.36 36.32 -0.36
CA LEU A 972 -9.20 35.85 -1.74
C LEU A 972 -7.72 35.79 -2.16
N VAL A 973 -6.96 36.87 -1.96
CA VAL A 973 -5.52 36.87 -2.27
C VAL A 973 -4.76 35.85 -1.43
N THR A 974 -5.09 35.71 -0.14
CA THR A 974 -4.40 34.76 0.74
C THR A 974 -4.73 33.30 0.41
N VAL A 975 -5.96 33.00 0.00
CA VAL A 975 -6.39 31.66 -0.44
C VAL A 975 -5.76 31.31 -1.79
N LEU A 976 -5.67 32.25 -2.74
CA LEU A 976 -5.00 32.00 -4.03
C LEU A 976 -3.49 31.74 -3.84
N VAL A 977 -2.80 32.54 -3.02
CA VAL A 977 -1.39 32.32 -2.71
C VAL A 977 -1.19 31.03 -1.90
N GLY A 978 -2.10 30.72 -0.96
CA GLY A 978 -2.06 29.49 -0.16
C GLY A 978 -2.34 28.22 -0.96
N LEU A 979 -3.15 28.31 -2.02
CA LEU A 979 -3.43 27.21 -2.94
C LEU A 979 -2.20 26.93 -3.81
N LEU A 980 -1.59 27.98 -4.39
CA LEU A 980 -0.31 27.86 -5.09
C LEU A 980 0.77 27.25 -4.18
N LEU A 981 0.83 27.70 -2.93
CA LEU A 981 1.78 27.19 -1.94
C LEU A 981 1.53 25.73 -1.59
N GLY A 982 0.28 25.37 -1.39
CA GLY A 982 -0.15 24.00 -1.12
C GLY A 982 0.13 23.06 -2.28
N VAL A 983 -0.02 23.52 -3.53
CA VAL A 983 0.35 22.75 -4.73
C VAL A 983 1.86 22.55 -4.82
N LEU A 984 2.67 23.60 -4.62
CA LEU A 984 4.13 23.50 -4.61
C LEU A 984 4.63 22.55 -3.52
N ALA A 985 4.09 22.68 -2.31
CA ALA A 985 4.39 21.77 -1.20
C ALA A 985 3.91 20.35 -1.49
N ALA A 986 2.70 20.15 -2.03
CA ALA A 986 2.19 18.82 -2.36
C ALA A 986 3.06 18.11 -3.40
N VAL A 987 3.41 18.77 -4.51
CA VAL A 987 4.30 18.20 -5.54
C VAL A 987 5.71 17.90 -5.00
N THR A 988 6.19 18.66 -4.01
CA THR A 988 7.51 18.45 -3.41
C THR A 988 7.52 17.35 -2.34
N VAL A 989 6.43 17.18 -1.61
CA VAL A 989 6.38 16.38 -0.37
C VAL A 989 5.56 15.10 -0.52
N VAL A 990 4.45 15.11 -1.27
CA VAL A 990 3.51 13.97 -1.31
C VAL A 990 4.13 12.67 -1.84
N PRO A 991 4.93 12.62 -2.92
CA PRO A 991 5.58 11.37 -3.36
C PRO A 991 6.33 10.69 -2.22
N LEU A 992 7.09 11.50 -1.49
CA LEU A 992 8.00 11.15 -0.40
C LEU A 992 7.26 10.85 0.93
N LEU A 993 5.93 10.86 0.91
CA LEU A 993 5.06 10.43 2.02
C LEU A 993 4.18 9.22 1.68
N VAL A 994 4.04 8.86 0.40
CA VAL A 994 3.19 7.73 -0.01
C VAL A 994 3.94 6.41 0.16
N GLY A 995 5.23 6.35 -0.17
CA GLY A 995 6.12 5.23 0.20
C GLY A 995 6.55 5.20 1.68
N GLY A 996 5.77 5.81 2.58
CA GLY A 996 6.04 5.81 4.02
C GLY A 996 5.81 4.46 4.71
N ASP A 997 5.33 3.47 3.95
CA ASP A 997 5.26 2.04 4.26
C ASP A 997 6.58 1.31 4.02
N GLY A 998 7.60 1.95 3.43
CA GLY A 998 8.96 1.44 3.26
C GLY A 998 9.14 0.33 2.22
N HIS A 999 8.10 0.02 1.44
CA HIS A 999 8.23 -0.84 0.26
C HIS A 999 8.36 0.05 -0.99
N PRO A 1000 9.21 -0.31 -1.96
CA PRO A 1000 9.32 0.45 -3.21
C PRO A 1000 7.96 0.44 -3.90
N GLN A 1001 7.36 1.63 -4.02
CA GLN A 1001 6.03 1.79 -4.60
C GLN A 1001 6.11 1.53 -6.10
N VAL A 1002 5.74 0.33 -6.55
CA VAL A 1002 5.72 -0.03 -7.98
C VAL A 1002 4.27 -0.21 -8.45
N PRO A 1003 3.84 0.47 -9.53
CA PRO A 1003 4.54 1.53 -10.27
C PRO A 1003 4.71 2.82 -9.45
N SER A 1004 5.69 3.64 -9.83
CA SER A 1004 6.11 4.85 -9.09
C SER A 1004 4.97 5.85 -8.84
N VAL A 1005 5.03 6.57 -7.71
CA VAL A 1005 3.90 7.41 -7.26
C VAL A 1005 3.72 8.67 -8.13
N LEU A 1006 2.62 8.72 -8.89
CA LEU A 1006 2.23 9.89 -9.69
C LEU A 1006 1.36 10.86 -8.89
N VAL A 1007 1.87 12.08 -8.63
CA VAL A 1007 1.13 13.13 -7.90
C VAL A 1007 -0.16 13.51 -8.62
N ARG A 1008 -1.30 13.27 -7.96
CA ARG A 1008 -2.63 13.63 -8.48
C ARG A 1008 -3.19 14.81 -7.69
N LEU A 1009 -3.27 15.98 -8.33
CA LEU A 1009 -3.91 17.16 -7.77
C LEU A 1009 -5.41 17.15 -8.11
N PRO A 1010 -6.34 16.99 -7.14
CA PRO A 1010 -7.77 16.87 -7.42
C PRO A 1010 -8.38 18.26 -7.64
N VAL A 1011 -8.16 18.86 -8.81
CA VAL A 1011 -8.45 20.28 -9.10
C VAL A 1011 -9.87 20.71 -8.69
N GLY A 1012 -10.88 19.87 -8.96
CA GLY A 1012 -12.26 20.12 -8.53
C GLY A 1012 -12.44 20.18 -7.01
N SER A 1013 -11.87 19.22 -6.27
CA SER A 1013 -11.89 19.18 -4.80
C SER A 1013 -11.08 20.32 -4.19
N LEU A 1014 -9.96 20.70 -4.79
CA LEU A 1014 -9.14 21.84 -4.37
C LEU A 1014 -9.89 23.17 -4.58
N ALA A 1015 -10.57 23.35 -5.71
CA ALA A 1015 -11.41 24.52 -5.98
C ALA A 1015 -12.61 24.58 -5.02
N GLY A 1016 -13.26 23.44 -4.76
CA GLY A 1016 -14.34 23.33 -3.78
C GLY A 1016 -13.89 23.67 -2.35
N TYR A 1017 -12.75 23.15 -1.92
CA TYR A 1017 -12.14 23.48 -0.62
C TYR A 1017 -11.78 24.97 -0.51
N ALA A 1018 -11.12 25.54 -1.53
CA ALA A 1018 -10.77 26.95 -1.56
C ALA A 1018 -12.00 27.86 -1.53
N LEU A 1019 -13.07 27.50 -2.27
CA LEU A 1019 -14.35 28.22 -2.26
C LEU A 1019 -15.07 28.12 -0.91
N LEU A 1020 -15.12 26.93 -0.32
CA LEU A 1020 -15.74 26.70 1.00
C LEU A 1020 -15.01 27.49 2.10
N LEU A 1021 -13.67 27.47 2.10
CA LEU A 1021 -12.87 28.21 3.08
C LEU A 1021 -12.98 29.74 2.86
N LEU A 1022 -12.98 30.20 1.60
CA LEU A 1022 -13.24 31.60 1.25
C LEU A 1022 -14.61 32.05 1.79
N LEU A 1023 -15.67 31.28 1.52
CA LEU A 1023 -17.03 31.57 1.97
C LEU A 1023 -17.12 31.58 3.51
N ALA A 1024 -16.56 30.57 4.18
CA ALA A 1024 -16.56 30.46 5.64
C ALA A 1024 -15.84 31.65 6.30
N LEU A 1025 -14.64 32.01 5.82
CA LEU A 1025 -13.89 33.16 6.34
C LEU A 1025 -14.61 34.49 6.07
N VAL A 1026 -15.25 34.65 4.91
CA VAL A 1026 -16.05 35.85 4.60
C VAL A 1026 -17.28 35.95 5.50
N VAL A 1027 -18.01 34.85 5.74
CA VAL A 1027 -19.15 34.81 6.67
C VAL A 1027 -18.72 35.12 8.10
N VAL A 1028 -17.63 34.52 8.59
CA VAL A 1028 -17.04 34.81 9.90
C VAL A 1028 -16.64 36.28 10.01
N GLY A 1029 -15.96 36.82 9.00
CA GLY A 1029 -15.55 38.23 8.95
C GLY A 1029 -16.75 39.19 8.98
N ALA A 1030 -17.79 38.91 8.18
CA ALA A 1030 -19.02 39.68 8.16
C ALA A 1030 -19.78 39.62 9.49
N ALA A 1031 -19.85 38.45 10.14
CA ALA A 1031 -20.48 38.28 11.45
C ALA A 1031 -19.75 39.07 12.56
N VAL A 1032 -18.42 39.01 12.58
CA VAL A 1032 -17.55 39.73 13.54
C VAL A 1032 -17.60 41.25 13.31
N LEU A 1033 -17.65 41.71 12.05
CA LEU A 1033 -17.86 43.12 11.74
C LEU A 1033 -19.28 43.59 12.13
N ARG A 1034 -20.30 42.74 11.92
CA ARG A 1034 -21.69 43.03 12.29
C ARG A 1034 -21.86 43.22 13.80
N SER A 1035 -21.29 42.33 14.63
CA SER A 1035 -21.31 42.48 16.09
C SER A 1035 -20.55 43.73 16.55
N THR A 1036 -19.30 43.89 16.13
CA THR A 1036 -18.46 45.06 16.50
C THR A 1036 -19.12 46.40 16.13
N SER A 1037 -19.90 46.45 15.04
CA SER A 1037 -20.64 47.65 14.62
C SER A 1037 -21.94 47.93 15.39
N ARG A 1038 -22.45 46.98 16.18
CA ARG A 1038 -23.59 47.19 17.09
C ARG A 1038 -23.14 47.90 18.36
N ASP A 1039 -22.01 47.49 18.93
CA ASP A 1039 -21.42 48.10 20.13
C ASP A 1039 -21.20 49.60 19.94
N LEU A 1040 -20.66 50.02 18.79
CA LEU A 1040 -20.42 51.44 18.48
C LEU A 1040 -21.70 52.28 18.54
N ALA A 1041 -22.83 51.72 18.08
CA ALA A 1041 -24.14 52.38 18.17
C ALA A 1041 -24.74 52.35 19.58
N GLY A 1042 -24.29 51.44 20.45
CA GLY A 1042 -24.55 51.47 21.89
C GLY A 1042 -23.76 52.57 22.58
N GLU A 1043 -22.43 52.54 22.44
CA GLU A 1043 -21.49 53.51 23.03
C GLU A 1043 -21.85 54.96 22.65
N LEU A 1044 -22.24 55.22 21.40
CA LEU A 1044 -22.69 56.56 20.97
C LEU A 1044 -24.03 56.98 21.60
N ARG A 1045 -24.95 56.04 21.90
CA ARG A 1045 -26.20 56.34 22.63
C ARG A 1045 -25.92 56.59 24.11
N GLU A 1046 -25.01 55.84 24.72
CA GLU A 1046 -24.59 56.05 26.11
C GLU A 1046 -23.83 57.36 26.28
N GLY A 1047 -22.94 57.71 25.35
CA GLY A 1047 -22.31 59.03 25.28
C GLY A 1047 -23.35 60.14 25.23
N ARG A 1048 -24.29 60.07 24.28
CA ARG A 1048 -25.39 61.06 24.13
C ARG A 1048 -26.36 61.09 25.32
N ARG A 1049 -26.47 60.01 26.12
CA ARG A 1049 -27.18 60.00 27.41
C ARG A 1049 -26.38 60.66 28.54
N ARG A 1050 -25.07 60.37 28.64
CA ARG A 1050 -24.18 60.99 29.63
C ARG A 1050 -24.07 62.50 29.43
N ASP A 1051 -24.00 62.94 28.18
CA ASP A 1051 -23.94 64.36 27.81
C ASP A 1051 -25.22 65.09 28.23
N ARG A 1052 -26.39 64.52 27.89
CA ARG A 1052 -27.71 64.99 28.35
C ARG A 1052 -27.89 64.98 29.88
N SER A 1053 -27.14 64.16 30.61
CA SER A 1053 -27.12 64.20 32.08
C SER A 1053 -26.16 65.24 32.67
N ARG A 1054 -25.16 65.70 31.90
CA ARG A 1054 -24.29 66.82 32.30
C ARG A 1054 -24.91 68.18 32.03
N THR A 1055 -25.70 68.31 30.96
CA THR A 1055 -26.47 69.53 30.64
C THR A 1055 -27.74 69.72 31.50
N ARG A 1056 -27.83 69.03 32.66
CA ARG A 1056 -28.95 69.12 33.61
C ARG A 1056 -28.45 69.41 35.04
N THR A 1057 -27.62 70.45 35.16
CA THR A 1057 -27.42 71.14 36.44
C THR A 1057 -28.61 72.08 36.71
N PRO A 1058 -29.37 71.92 37.81
CA PRO A 1058 -30.35 72.92 38.22
C PRO A 1058 -29.63 74.18 38.71
N ARG A 1059 -30.10 75.37 38.30
CA ARG A 1059 -29.69 76.65 38.88
C ARG A 1059 -30.57 76.97 40.09
N GLY A 1060 -29.96 77.44 41.19
CA GLY A 1060 -30.65 78.20 42.24
C GLY A 1060 -30.74 77.53 43.62
N ALA A 1061 -29.74 77.82 44.47
CA ALA A 1061 -29.87 77.98 45.93
C ALA A 1061 -28.59 78.67 46.46
N PRO A 1062 -28.67 79.61 47.42
CA PRO A 1062 -27.50 80.36 47.91
C PRO A 1062 -26.73 79.62 49.02
N ALA A 1063 -25.52 80.10 49.31
CA ALA A 1063 -24.63 79.51 50.32
C ALA A 1063 -24.89 80.01 51.76
N ARG A 1064 -24.66 79.13 52.74
CA ARG A 1064 -24.24 79.49 54.11
C ARG A 1064 -23.18 78.50 54.63
N PRO A 1065 -22.32 78.88 55.59
CA PRO A 1065 -21.11 78.14 55.95
C PRO A 1065 -21.20 77.36 57.27
N GLY A 1066 -20.19 76.53 57.55
CA GLY A 1066 -19.83 76.08 58.89
C GLY A 1066 -19.74 74.56 59.08
N GLY A 1067 -19.03 74.14 60.13
CA GLY A 1067 -19.03 72.75 60.64
C GLY A 1067 -17.79 71.93 60.29
N GLY A 1068 -17.06 71.53 61.34
CA GLY A 1068 -15.90 70.63 61.28
C GLY A 1068 -16.26 69.13 61.38
N PRO A 1069 -15.29 68.28 61.78
CA PRO A 1069 -15.30 66.84 61.48
C PRO A 1069 -15.75 65.96 62.66
N GLU A 1070 -16.06 64.67 62.39
CA GLU A 1070 -15.28 63.53 62.92
C GLU A 1070 -15.69 62.15 62.33
N ARG A 1071 -15.26 61.03 62.95
CA ARG A 1071 -15.33 59.64 62.45
C ARG A 1071 -16.23 58.72 63.35
N PRO A 1072 -15.96 57.41 63.60
CA PRO A 1072 -16.67 56.31 62.92
C PRO A 1072 -17.27 55.23 63.87
N VAL A 1073 -17.47 53.99 63.34
CA VAL A 1073 -17.71 52.68 64.02
C VAL A 1073 -19.18 52.22 64.15
N GLY A 1074 -19.43 50.90 63.95
CA GLY A 1074 -20.64 50.17 64.42
C GLY A 1074 -21.34 49.23 63.41
N PRO A 1075 -21.46 47.90 63.66
CA PRO A 1075 -22.17 46.96 62.74
C PRO A 1075 -23.18 45.95 63.38
N GLY A 1076 -24.14 45.45 62.57
CA GLY A 1076 -25.00 44.26 62.86
C GLY A 1076 -26.40 44.56 63.45
N ALA A 1077 -27.37 43.62 63.55
CA ALA A 1077 -27.57 42.30 62.91
C ALA A 1077 -29.05 41.77 63.09
N VAL A 1078 -29.50 40.90 62.16
CA VAL A 1078 -30.62 39.90 62.11
C VAL A 1078 -31.63 39.77 63.30
N VAL A 1079 -32.97 39.73 63.08
CA VAL A 1079 -33.94 38.56 63.15
C VAL A 1079 -35.37 39.17 63.10
N ALA A 1080 -36.42 38.83 62.33
CA ALA A 1080 -37.03 37.62 61.71
C ALA A 1080 -38.19 36.96 62.50
N ARG A 1081 -39.39 36.79 61.87
CA ARG A 1081 -40.48 35.84 62.25
C ARG A 1081 -41.52 35.67 61.11
N SER A 1082 -42.39 34.65 61.18
CA SER A 1082 -43.36 34.17 60.14
C SER A 1082 -44.73 33.82 60.83
N PRO A 1083 -45.71 32.96 60.38
CA PRO A 1083 -45.79 31.99 59.25
C PRO A 1083 -47.21 31.72 58.61
N ARG A 1084 -47.31 30.61 57.84
CA ARG A 1084 -48.46 29.65 57.63
C ARG A 1084 -49.30 29.62 56.31
N ARG A 1085 -49.94 28.46 56.15
CA ARG A 1085 -50.73 27.80 55.06
C ARG A 1085 -51.92 27.05 55.78
N PRO A 1086 -52.95 26.42 55.15
CA PRO A 1086 -52.95 25.60 53.90
C PRO A 1086 -54.27 25.73 53.06
N GLY A 1087 -54.74 24.66 52.38
CA GLY A 1087 -56.08 24.55 51.75
C GLY A 1087 -56.32 23.21 50.99
N ALA A 1088 -57.59 22.84 50.67
CA ALA A 1088 -57.96 21.70 49.79
C ALA A 1088 -59.47 21.61 49.42
N GLY A 1089 -59.82 21.12 48.22
CA GLY A 1089 -61.16 20.59 47.81
C GLY A 1089 -62.29 21.61 47.52
N ARG A 1090 -63.41 21.30 46.84
CA ARG A 1090 -63.85 20.12 46.02
C ARG A 1090 -64.96 20.55 44.99
N ARG A 1091 -65.46 19.59 44.18
CA ARG A 1091 -66.51 19.65 43.08
C ARG A 1091 -67.91 20.18 43.53
N PRO A 1092 -68.95 20.46 42.69
CA PRO A 1092 -69.34 19.82 41.39
C PRO A 1092 -70.08 20.67 40.29
N ARG A 1093 -70.77 19.99 39.34
CA ARG A 1093 -71.80 20.44 38.34
C ARG A 1093 -73.22 20.48 38.99
N PRO A 1094 -74.39 20.80 38.32
CA PRO A 1094 -74.70 21.10 36.90
C PRO A 1094 -75.74 22.24 36.58
N ALA A 1095 -76.02 22.50 35.28
CA ALA A 1095 -77.25 23.09 34.66
C ALA A 1095 -77.69 24.54 35.06
N GLY A 1096 -78.52 25.29 34.29
CA GLY A 1096 -79.01 25.14 32.91
C GLY A 1096 -80.19 26.12 32.54
N ARG A 1097 -80.39 26.39 31.23
CA ARG A 1097 -81.41 27.30 30.59
C ARG A 1097 -81.20 28.83 30.75
N GLY A 1098 -81.61 29.70 29.81
CA GLY A 1098 -82.15 29.47 28.45
C GLY A 1098 -82.67 30.73 27.71
N HIS A 1099 -82.99 30.60 26.40
CA HIS A 1099 -83.77 31.52 25.51
C HIS A 1099 -83.27 32.98 25.28
N ARG A 1100 -83.47 33.70 24.14
CA ARG A 1100 -84.34 33.58 22.94
C ARG A 1100 -83.81 34.48 21.77
N ARG A 1101 -84.02 34.09 20.49
CA ARG A 1101 -84.01 34.87 19.19
C ARG A 1101 -82.73 35.69 18.81
N LEU A 1102 -82.06 35.52 17.66
CA LEU A 1102 -82.43 35.59 16.21
C LEU A 1102 -82.78 37.00 15.68
N PRO A 1103 -82.63 37.28 14.36
CA PRO A 1103 -82.02 36.50 13.25
C PRO A 1103 -80.73 37.19 12.73
N ARG A 1104 -80.08 37.00 11.56
CA ARG A 1104 -80.15 36.23 10.27
C ARG A 1104 -78.68 35.79 9.95
N ARG A 1105 -78.24 35.03 8.92
CA ARG A 1105 -78.62 33.93 7.98
C ARG A 1105 -77.31 33.67 7.18
N HIS A 1106 -76.84 32.52 6.73
CA HIS A 1106 -76.99 31.07 6.98
C HIS A 1106 -75.58 30.47 6.66
N ALA A 1107 -74.98 29.49 7.37
CA ALA A 1107 -75.38 28.12 7.69
C ALA A 1107 -75.23 27.11 6.51
N ALA A 1108 -74.47 26.03 6.73
CA ALA A 1108 -74.09 25.00 5.74
C ALA A 1108 -74.67 23.61 6.05
N GLY A 1109 -74.44 22.62 5.18
CA GLY A 1109 -74.72 21.20 5.41
C GLY A 1109 -74.28 20.29 4.25
N ARG A 1110 -74.24 18.95 4.39
CA ARG A 1110 -74.28 18.11 5.61
C ARG A 1110 -73.83 16.66 5.32
N VAL A 1111 -72.95 16.10 6.17
CA VAL A 1111 -72.90 14.72 6.74
C VAL A 1111 -73.29 13.48 5.87
N GLY A 1112 -72.44 12.42 5.83
CA GLY A 1112 -72.79 11.09 5.24
C GLY A 1112 -71.87 9.89 5.57
N ARG A 1113 -72.19 9.11 6.62
CA ARG A 1113 -71.47 7.96 7.25
C ARG A 1113 -70.99 6.74 6.38
N ARG A 1114 -69.82 6.19 6.78
CA ARG A 1114 -69.43 4.76 7.05
C ARG A 1114 -69.28 3.65 5.94
N ARG A 1115 -68.23 2.82 6.19
CA ARG A 1115 -68.00 1.36 5.94
C ARG A 1115 -67.31 0.84 4.64
N ARG A 1116 -66.31 -0.03 4.88
CA ARG A 1116 -65.67 -1.13 4.08
C ARG A 1116 -65.76 -1.14 2.53
N GLY A 1117 -64.60 -1.21 1.87
CA GLY A 1117 -64.45 -1.66 0.46
C GLY A 1117 -62.98 -1.92 0.08
N ARG A 1118 -62.74 -2.86 -0.86
CA ARG A 1118 -61.42 -3.11 -1.50
C ARG A 1118 -61.28 -2.24 -2.75
N GLY A 1119 -60.05 -1.90 -3.19
CA GLY A 1119 -59.78 -1.65 -4.62
C GLY A 1119 -58.85 -0.49 -5.02
N ARG A 1120 -57.71 -0.88 -5.61
CA ARG A 1120 -56.92 -0.26 -6.70
C ARG A 1120 -57.00 1.27 -7.02
N HIS A 1121 -55.79 1.84 -7.09
CA HIS A 1121 -55.28 2.84 -8.05
C HIS A 1121 -55.66 4.33 -8.01
N ARG A 1122 -54.64 5.13 -8.38
CA ARG A 1122 -54.54 6.60 -8.35
C ARG A 1122 -55.40 7.29 -9.43
N GLY A 1123 -56.00 8.42 -9.06
CA GLY A 1123 -56.61 9.42 -9.94
C GLY A 1123 -57.35 10.47 -9.08
N ARG A 1124 -57.66 11.69 -9.52
CA ARG A 1124 -57.36 12.42 -10.78
C ARG A 1124 -57.54 13.93 -10.51
N GLY A 1125 -56.87 14.79 -11.28
CA GLY A 1125 -57.23 16.21 -11.47
C GLY A 1125 -57.33 16.49 -12.97
N PRO A 1126 -58.53 16.71 -13.56
CA PRO A 1126 -58.70 16.63 -15.03
C PRO A 1126 -59.27 17.89 -15.72
N ARG A 1127 -59.25 17.84 -17.07
CA ARG A 1127 -59.95 18.67 -18.10
C ARG A 1127 -59.22 19.94 -18.59
N PRO A 1128 -59.44 20.37 -19.87
CA PRO A 1128 -59.93 19.64 -21.05
C PRO A 1128 -59.01 19.77 -22.30
N GLY A 1129 -59.35 19.06 -23.39
CA GLY A 1129 -58.83 19.30 -24.76
C GLY A 1129 -59.94 19.88 -25.66
N PRO A 1130 -59.98 19.64 -27.00
CA PRO A 1130 -59.12 18.75 -27.81
C PRO A 1130 -58.72 19.30 -29.22
N ARG A 1131 -58.19 18.40 -30.10
CA ARG A 1131 -57.92 18.50 -31.56
C ARG A 1131 -56.57 19.14 -31.98
N ASP A 1132 -55.86 18.65 -33.01
CA ASP A 1132 -55.98 17.41 -33.82
C ASP A 1132 -54.63 17.00 -34.49
N ARG A 1133 -54.48 15.71 -34.85
CA ARG A 1133 -53.67 15.05 -35.94
C ARG A 1133 -52.21 15.49 -36.23
N ALA A 1134 -51.16 14.64 -36.13
CA ALA A 1134 -50.76 13.47 -36.99
C ALA A 1134 -49.78 13.86 -38.15
N ALA A 1135 -48.77 13.08 -38.62
CA ALA A 1135 -48.10 11.85 -38.14
C ALA A 1135 -46.76 11.54 -38.93
N LEU A 1136 -46.07 10.45 -38.54
CA LEU A 1136 -45.18 9.55 -39.34
C LEU A 1136 -43.72 9.91 -39.77
N ARG A 1137 -42.85 8.91 -39.49
CA ARG A 1137 -41.68 8.34 -40.25
C ARG A 1137 -40.46 9.18 -40.71
N ALA A 1138 -39.30 8.75 -40.17
CA ALA A 1138 -38.06 8.29 -40.83
C ALA A 1138 -37.70 8.73 -42.28
N GLY A 1139 -36.43 9.12 -42.48
CA GLY A 1139 -35.77 9.28 -43.78
C GLY A 1139 -34.32 9.75 -43.65
N ALA A 1140 -33.45 9.38 -44.61
CA ALA A 1140 -32.01 9.67 -44.59
C ALA A 1140 -31.57 10.65 -45.70
N LEU A 1141 -30.27 10.98 -45.72
CA LEU A 1141 -29.44 11.51 -46.83
C LEU A 1141 -29.39 13.03 -47.17
N ALA A 1142 -28.14 13.45 -47.42
CA ALA A 1142 -27.64 14.43 -48.41
C ALA A 1142 -27.84 15.98 -48.27
N ARG A 1143 -26.70 16.70 -48.30
CA ARG A 1143 -26.29 17.88 -49.13
C ARG A 1143 -27.35 18.90 -49.61
N PRO A 1144 -27.06 20.24 -49.64
CA PRO A 1144 -26.18 20.76 -50.72
C PRO A 1144 -25.34 22.05 -50.43
N SER A 1145 -24.88 22.65 -51.53
CA SER A 1145 -23.68 23.44 -51.83
C SER A 1145 -23.73 25.00 -51.78
N ARG A 1146 -22.52 25.60 -51.78
CA ARG A 1146 -22.06 26.81 -52.54
C ARG A 1146 -22.67 28.21 -52.30
N THR A 1147 -21.77 29.19 -52.19
CA THR A 1147 -21.75 30.46 -52.96
C THR A 1147 -20.29 30.95 -53.13
N VAL A 1148 -20.01 31.84 -54.10
CA VAL A 1148 -18.65 32.30 -54.50
C VAL A 1148 -18.65 33.79 -54.85
N ARG A 1149 -17.54 34.51 -54.61
CA ARG A 1149 -17.21 35.74 -55.35
C ARG A 1149 -15.69 35.99 -55.43
N ASP A 1150 -15.23 36.34 -56.63
CA ASP A 1150 -13.87 36.79 -57.04
C ASP A 1150 -13.92 38.36 -57.20
N PRO A 1151 -12.87 39.18 -57.55
CA PRO A 1151 -12.01 38.98 -58.73
C PRO A 1151 -10.57 39.60 -58.82
N ARG A 1152 -9.77 39.10 -59.79
CA ARG A 1152 -8.54 39.70 -60.44
C ARG A 1152 -7.21 39.68 -59.64
N GLY A 1153 -6.02 39.48 -60.24
CA GLY A 1153 -5.67 39.07 -61.62
C GLY A 1153 -4.19 39.32 -62.03
N ARG A 1154 -3.79 38.81 -63.23
CA ARG A 1154 -2.55 39.07 -64.03
C ARG A 1154 -1.16 38.49 -63.61
N ALA A 1155 -0.76 37.46 -64.37
CA ALA A 1155 0.43 37.40 -65.27
C ALA A 1155 1.91 37.26 -64.78
N ALA A 1156 2.61 36.32 -65.45
CA ALA A 1156 4.04 36.24 -65.79
C ALA A 1156 5.13 36.02 -64.70
N GLY A 1157 6.23 35.37 -65.12
CA GLY A 1157 7.56 35.33 -64.47
C GLY A 1157 8.64 35.74 -65.48
N PRO A 1158 9.88 35.18 -65.50
CA PRO A 1158 10.64 34.46 -64.46
C PRO A 1158 12.13 34.92 -64.35
N LEU A 1159 12.97 34.13 -63.65
CA LEU A 1159 14.46 34.05 -63.73
C LEU A 1159 15.40 35.06 -62.99
N ARG A 1160 16.43 34.46 -62.36
CA ARG A 1160 17.84 34.90 -62.10
C ARG A 1160 18.18 36.35 -61.67
N GLY A 1161 18.77 36.47 -60.46
CA GLY A 1161 20.21 36.76 -60.36
C GLY A 1161 20.72 38.04 -59.63
N GLY A 1162 21.40 37.85 -58.49
CA GLY A 1162 22.77 38.37 -58.29
C GLY A 1162 23.06 39.80 -57.74
N ARG A 1163 23.66 39.83 -56.54
CA ARG A 1163 24.83 40.66 -56.13
C ARG A 1163 24.84 42.22 -56.30
N ARG A 1164 24.79 42.92 -55.15
CA ARG A 1164 25.75 43.93 -54.57
C ARG A 1164 24.95 44.87 -53.65
N GLY A 1165 25.42 45.47 -52.54
CA GLY A 1165 26.70 45.71 -51.86
C GLY A 1165 26.39 46.73 -50.71
N ALA A 1166 27.29 47.31 -49.91
CA ALA A 1166 28.73 47.18 -49.58
C ALA A 1166 28.98 47.98 -48.25
N ALA A 1167 30.13 48.02 -47.54
CA ALA A 1167 31.46 47.43 -47.74
C ALA A 1167 31.89 46.61 -46.48
N ARG A 1168 32.71 47.00 -45.48
CA ARG A 1168 33.70 48.08 -45.24
C ARG A 1168 34.54 47.66 -44.01
N GLY A 1169 35.88 47.55 -43.96
CA GLY A 1169 36.92 47.48 -45.01
C GLY A 1169 38.36 47.60 -44.43
N ARG A 1170 39.37 47.01 -45.11
CA ARG A 1170 40.86 47.14 -44.90
C ARG A 1170 41.48 46.50 -43.62
N ARG A 1171 42.76 46.06 -43.56
CA ARG A 1171 43.75 45.52 -44.56
C ARG A 1171 44.94 44.82 -43.82
N ALA A 1172 45.42 43.68 -44.35
CA ALA A 1172 46.82 43.17 -44.56
C ALA A 1172 48.04 43.72 -43.73
N ARG A 1173 49.16 42.98 -43.46
CA ARG A 1173 49.64 41.61 -43.82
C ARG A 1173 50.93 41.20 -43.03
N ARG A 1174 51.33 39.92 -43.10
CA ARG A 1174 52.67 39.28 -42.83
C ARG A 1174 53.05 38.94 -41.37
N HIS A 1175 54.20 38.26 -41.20
CA HIS A 1175 54.52 37.20 -40.21
C HIS A 1175 55.58 37.63 -39.14
N PRO A 1176 56.04 36.78 -38.19
CA PRO A 1176 56.31 37.18 -36.78
C PRO A 1176 57.76 37.65 -36.50
N PRO A 1177 58.01 38.16 -35.28
CA PRO A 1177 58.80 37.37 -34.31
C PRO A 1177 58.24 37.40 -32.87
N ALA A 1178 59.07 37.13 -31.86
CA ALA A 1178 58.72 36.99 -30.43
C ALA A 1178 59.56 37.91 -29.50
N ARG A 1179 59.46 37.72 -28.16
CA ARG A 1179 60.17 38.43 -27.05
C ARG A 1179 59.65 39.84 -26.76
N ASN A 1180 59.49 40.37 -25.54
CA ASN A 1180 59.98 40.19 -24.14
C ASN A 1180 60.81 41.43 -23.74
N ALA A 1181 60.37 42.16 -22.69
CA ALA A 1181 61.18 42.92 -21.71
C ALA A 1181 60.27 43.90 -20.91
N ASP A 1182 60.58 44.34 -19.69
CA ASP A 1182 61.19 43.68 -18.51
C ASP A 1182 60.96 44.60 -17.27
N LEU A 1183 61.55 44.26 -16.10
CA LEU A 1183 61.63 44.98 -14.82
C LEU A 1183 60.38 44.86 -13.91
N GLY A 1184 60.49 44.34 -12.67
CA GLY A 1184 61.70 43.84 -11.99
C GLY A 1184 61.49 42.92 -10.78
N ARG A 1185 62.63 42.42 -10.29
CA ARG A 1185 62.87 41.45 -9.18
C ARG A 1185 62.44 41.97 -7.78
N PRO A 1186 62.39 41.13 -6.71
CA PRO A 1186 62.91 39.75 -6.56
C PRO A 1186 61.86 38.75 -5.98
N GLU A 1187 62.11 37.51 -5.51
CA GLU A 1187 63.33 36.68 -5.37
C GLU A 1187 63.05 35.13 -5.45
N ARG A 1188 63.71 34.34 -4.59
CA ARG A 1188 63.89 32.85 -4.55
C ARG A 1188 63.12 32.16 -3.39
N LEU A 1189 63.11 30.82 -3.19
CA LEU A 1189 64.00 29.73 -3.66
C LEU A 1189 63.25 28.38 -3.81
N ARG A 1190 63.37 27.74 -5.00
CA ARG A 1190 63.62 26.29 -5.30
C ARG A 1190 62.76 25.14 -4.73
N ASP A 1191 62.63 23.97 -5.37
CA ASP A 1191 62.87 23.51 -6.77
C ASP A 1191 62.04 22.20 -6.99
N HIS A 1192 61.32 22.00 -8.11
CA HIS A 1192 61.73 21.27 -9.36
C HIS A 1192 61.97 19.74 -9.21
N ARG A 1193 61.62 18.85 -10.17
CA ARG A 1193 61.01 18.99 -11.52
C ARG A 1193 60.30 17.67 -11.98
N PRO A 1194 59.49 17.67 -13.07
CA PRO A 1194 58.69 16.50 -13.47
C PRO A 1194 58.90 15.97 -14.92
N ALA A 1195 58.20 14.86 -15.21
CA ALA A 1195 57.62 14.42 -16.50
C ALA A 1195 58.51 13.80 -17.61
N GLY A 1196 57.98 12.72 -18.21
CA GLY A 1196 58.44 12.07 -19.45
C GLY A 1196 57.62 10.81 -19.78
N ARG A 1197 57.25 10.60 -21.04
CA ARG A 1197 56.67 9.35 -21.59
C ARG A 1197 57.64 8.78 -22.62
N HIS A 1198 57.91 7.47 -22.58
CA HIS A 1198 57.91 6.57 -23.76
C HIS A 1198 58.16 5.10 -23.36
N ASP A 1199 58.21 4.23 -24.36
CA ASP A 1199 58.02 2.78 -24.31
C ASP A 1199 59.31 1.96 -24.14
N ALA A 1200 59.10 0.63 -24.08
CA ALA A 1200 59.99 -0.45 -24.53
C ALA A 1200 60.98 -1.14 -23.55
N ALA A 1201 60.82 -2.48 -23.51
CA ALA A 1201 61.86 -3.51 -23.65
C ALA A 1201 63.02 -3.63 -22.63
N THR A 1202 62.77 -4.42 -21.59
CA THR A 1202 63.57 -5.61 -21.19
C THR A 1202 65.00 -5.81 -21.74
N ARG A 1203 65.99 -5.85 -20.83
CA ARG A 1203 67.17 -6.79 -20.71
C ARG A 1203 68.31 -6.11 -19.92
N ARG A 1204 69.25 -6.78 -19.22
CA ARG A 1204 69.40 -8.11 -18.56
C ARG A 1204 70.80 -8.08 -17.87
N LEU A 1205 71.24 -9.21 -17.27
CA LEU A 1205 72.63 -9.54 -16.84
C LEU A 1205 73.08 -9.00 -15.46
N ALA A 1206 73.87 -9.73 -14.66
CA ALA A 1206 74.19 -11.17 -14.67
C ALA A 1206 74.83 -11.67 -13.35
N GLY A 1207 74.77 -13.00 -13.12
CA GLY A 1207 75.57 -13.74 -12.12
C GLY A 1207 74.74 -14.30 -10.95
N ARG A 1208 74.91 -15.55 -10.50
CA ARG A 1208 75.68 -16.72 -11.00
C ARG A 1208 74.85 -18.03 -10.85
N ARG A 1209 75.37 -19.13 -11.41
CA ARG A 1209 74.79 -20.51 -11.49
C ARG A 1209 75.19 -21.38 -10.27
N PRO A 1210 74.73 -22.65 -10.06
CA PRO A 1210 74.10 -23.60 -11.00
C PRO A 1210 72.84 -24.38 -10.54
N ARG A 1211 72.45 -25.35 -11.38
CA ARG A 1211 71.30 -26.30 -11.37
C ARG A 1211 71.74 -27.69 -10.79
N PRO A 1212 70.86 -28.70 -10.52
CA PRO A 1212 69.88 -29.27 -11.46
C PRO A 1212 68.51 -29.71 -10.86
N GLU A 1213 67.73 -30.47 -11.63
CA GLU A 1213 66.33 -30.90 -11.40
C GLU A 1213 66.24 -32.41 -11.06
N ARG A 1214 65.24 -32.84 -10.27
CA ARG A 1214 64.16 -33.80 -10.67
C ARG A 1214 63.24 -34.22 -9.51
N ALA A 1215 62.12 -34.87 -9.85
CA ALA A 1215 60.95 -35.14 -9.00
C ALA A 1215 61.09 -36.37 -8.05
N GLY A 1216 60.19 -36.48 -7.06
CA GLY A 1216 60.06 -37.66 -6.17
C GLY A 1216 58.84 -37.59 -5.23
N LEU A 1217 58.34 -38.76 -4.80
CA LEU A 1217 57.10 -38.94 -4.02
C LEU A 1217 57.37 -39.46 -2.58
N ALA A 1218 56.53 -39.00 -1.64
CA ALA A 1218 55.99 -39.73 -0.47
C ALA A 1218 56.85 -40.21 0.74
N ARG A 1219 56.26 -39.96 1.93
CA ARG A 1219 56.21 -40.77 3.19
C ARG A 1219 57.41 -40.91 4.18
N ALA A 1220 57.10 -40.45 5.41
CA ALA A 1220 57.23 -41.15 6.72
C ALA A 1220 58.53 -41.05 7.58
N VAL A 1221 58.34 -41.37 8.89
CA VAL A 1221 59.34 -41.51 10.00
C VAL A 1221 59.92 -40.17 10.53
N GLY A 1222 60.19 -39.94 11.83
CA GLY A 1222 59.92 -40.73 13.06
C GLY A 1222 60.52 -40.10 14.36
N HIS A 1223 60.10 -40.60 15.53
CA HIS A 1223 60.37 -40.07 16.90
C HIS A 1223 61.83 -39.97 17.39
N ARG A 1224 62.06 -39.01 18.31
CA ARG A 1224 62.88 -39.10 19.57
C ARG A 1224 62.19 -38.26 20.67
N GLY A 1225 62.36 -38.42 21.99
CA GLY A 1225 63.14 -39.37 22.82
C GLY A 1225 62.73 -39.33 24.32
N ARG A 1226 63.25 -40.23 25.17
CA ARG A 1226 62.95 -40.46 26.62
C ARG A 1226 64.17 -40.02 27.52
N PRO A 1227 64.25 -40.11 28.89
CA PRO A 1227 63.77 -41.23 29.76
C PRO A 1227 63.37 -41.00 31.27
N ARG A 1228 62.70 -42.05 31.81
CA ARG A 1228 62.50 -42.66 33.17
C ARG A 1228 63.04 -42.07 34.52
N GLY A 1229 62.21 -42.25 35.58
CA GLY A 1229 62.57 -42.59 36.99
C GLY A 1229 62.44 -41.48 38.05
N ALA A 1230 62.14 -41.68 39.36
CA ALA A 1230 61.54 -42.81 40.12
C ALA A 1230 61.07 -42.36 41.55
N ASP A 1231 60.15 -43.12 42.16
CA ASP A 1231 59.80 -43.35 43.61
C ASP A 1231 59.42 -42.28 44.68
N HIS A 1232 58.41 -42.71 45.48
CA HIS A 1232 58.13 -42.51 46.92
C HIS A 1232 57.42 -41.27 47.60
N HIS A 1233 56.74 -41.65 48.69
CA HIS A 1233 55.99 -41.01 49.80
C HIS A 1233 56.54 -39.73 50.46
N ALA A 1234 55.80 -38.93 51.28
CA ALA A 1234 54.35 -38.82 51.63
C ALA A 1234 54.04 -37.58 52.54
N LEU A 1235 52.79 -37.50 53.06
CA LEU A 1235 52.22 -36.63 54.14
C LEU A 1235 51.57 -35.29 53.72
N GLY A 1236 50.47 -34.89 54.39
CA GLY A 1236 49.78 -33.60 54.11
C GLY A 1236 48.48 -33.24 54.89
N ARG A 1237 47.50 -34.16 54.99
CA ARG A 1237 46.16 -33.99 55.64
C ARG A 1237 45.16 -32.99 54.98
N ALA A 1238 43.91 -33.00 55.48
CA ALA A 1238 42.69 -32.38 54.93
C ALA A 1238 41.68 -31.98 56.08
N PRO A 1239 40.32 -32.03 55.98
CA PRO A 1239 39.43 -30.98 55.44
C PRO A 1239 38.16 -30.63 56.32
N ARG A 1240 37.23 -29.82 55.76
CA ARG A 1240 35.82 -29.52 56.22
C ARG A 1240 35.73 -28.54 57.44
N GLN A 1241 34.60 -27.89 57.83
CA GLN A 1241 33.14 -28.10 57.64
C GLN A 1241 32.35 -26.77 57.44
N GLY A 1242 31.00 -26.81 57.31
CA GLY A 1242 30.09 -25.63 57.36
C GLY A 1242 29.48 -25.41 58.77
N PRO A 1243 28.26 -24.84 58.99
CA PRO A 1243 27.27 -24.18 58.10
C PRO A 1243 26.70 -22.83 58.68
N ARG A 1244 25.63 -22.22 58.10
CA ARG A 1244 24.41 -21.62 58.77
C ARG A 1244 23.57 -20.63 57.92
N HIS A 1245 22.28 -20.47 58.27
CA HIS A 1245 21.35 -19.42 57.77
C HIS A 1245 21.39 -18.12 58.61
N ARG A 1246 21.08 -16.94 58.03
CA ARG A 1246 19.86 -16.11 58.35
C ARG A 1246 19.80 -14.69 57.69
N ARG A 1247 18.60 -14.37 57.16
CA ARG A 1247 17.82 -13.10 57.17
C ARG A 1247 18.43 -11.70 56.86
N ARG A 1248 17.83 -11.08 55.81
CA ARG A 1248 17.21 -9.72 55.73
C ARG A 1248 18.03 -8.41 55.95
N ALA A 1249 18.02 -7.59 54.88
CA ALA A 1249 17.79 -6.12 54.84
C ALA A 1249 18.79 -5.17 55.55
N ARG A 1250 19.18 -4.01 54.98
CA ARG A 1250 18.33 -2.94 54.42
C ARG A 1250 19.06 -2.05 53.37
N ARG A 1251 18.25 -1.30 52.60
CA ARG A 1251 18.59 -0.01 51.93
C ARG A 1251 19.26 0.98 52.90
N PRO A 1252 20.15 1.92 52.46
CA PRO A 1252 19.65 3.16 51.84
C PRO A 1252 20.52 3.90 50.78
N ARG A 1253 19.83 4.78 50.04
CA ARG A 1253 20.15 6.13 49.50
C ARG A 1253 21.63 6.51 49.18
N ARG A 1254 21.94 7.02 47.97
CA ARG A 1254 21.80 8.45 47.48
C ARG A 1254 22.80 9.37 48.23
N VAL A 1255 23.67 10.20 47.60
CA VAL A 1255 23.41 11.29 46.63
C VAL A 1255 24.70 11.77 45.92
N HIS A 1256 24.65 12.06 44.60
CA HIS A 1256 25.61 12.86 43.78
C HIS A 1256 27.08 12.33 43.66
N ARG A 1257 27.91 12.76 42.69
CA ARG A 1257 27.98 14.02 41.90
C ARG A 1257 28.43 13.84 40.44
N GLN A 1258 28.47 14.95 39.70
CA GLN A 1258 28.75 15.12 38.26
C GLN A 1258 30.13 14.59 37.81
N GLY A 1259 30.26 14.12 36.56
CA GLY A 1259 31.54 13.82 35.90
C GLY A 1259 31.36 13.53 34.39
N LEU A 1260 32.18 14.15 33.53
CA LEU A 1260 32.07 14.10 32.06
C LEU A 1260 32.93 13.01 31.40
N GLY A 1261 32.43 12.45 30.30
CA GLY A 1261 33.24 11.90 29.20
C GLY A 1261 33.62 10.41 29.23
N ARG A 1262 34.20 9.82 28.17
CA ARG A 1262 34.20 10.15 26.71
C ARG A 1262 34.89 9.02 25.91
N ARG A 1263 34.19 8.40 24.93
CA ARG A 1263 34.73 7.61 23.78
C ARG A 1263 35.58 6.35 24.04
N GLY A 1264 35.52 5.41 23.06
CA GLY A 1264 36.40 4.24 22.94
C GLY A 1264 35.60 2.93 22.90
N ARG A 1265 35.43 2.25 21.76
CA ARG A 1265 35.85 2.58 20.38
C ARG A 1265 34.62 2.73 19.48
#